data_AF-A0A261GFL5-F1
#
_entry.id   AF-A0A261GFL5-F1
#
_cell.length_a   1.000
_cell.length_b   1.000
_cell.length_c   1.000
_cell.angle_alpha   90.00
_cell.angle_beta   90.00
_cell.angle_gamma   90.00
#
_symmetry.space_group_name_H-M   'P 1'
#
loop_
_entity.id
_entity.type
_entity.pdbx_description
1 polymer ?
#
loop_
_entity_poly.entity_id
_entity_poly.type
_entity_poly.pdbx_seq_one_letter_code
_entity_poly.pdbx_strand_id
1 'polypeptide(L)'
;MAFIALHRPIASDSKLERLHLFPGRHLGEEEFDRRQAYADARLEPLLGTHSTGIIYGLTLETRASGSLADSESFIVTPGLAVTAKGQTLSTARPLRANWQAMVDDYLTRTATTDATGVYYLILRQSQHTIDSPTVEPCQRAEFDPTRDSRLVTVTTVEFKRIAVASSLVTTTPAAQLQNWIASERVDGTFLQGFQQSVPLAMVAVSTTDDVHTIEWVSVAAGRYEAVPYAGYHTLMNQVHAAFRDIMRAFSLPANSDPLDTFLDANLKLDFLPAAGQLPLKWLQQPDSVTPNIPWFPSHLSIDMVPVPTDTVRDLVARHLPRRVIDLRQPAGDRIRLLLAIDESNFRPDLLNIPPIDAKLASDIYRFYMRAYNAWRRWRIQFDYLYYVLPSGEAPLPAPNTEVEHAVLDPEQFKQMDLPKPALPPLTPTDLFNNVRSRALEELLGPGDTIAPYPYSLSNPEAPEFYTGWLVNVDGTLVPPPIPTPEQDGLVIQYAVALVDLEEIENQIRAIRTRLEKTRDLVLLERQQLDTQTVSLASLAGGVAGDGNGLQVARWLPYASLNTNMVPQEVIYQASGGTASAAPTTTEGGTSGGTESGTGEATSGTLSLNANALLLEANFADSYSALSYSSTQPSASYSIYDSGSSKANYSQKIFSQNLLSSALNTSAKTSKSFLSFKPQTYSAFELGINKKRLDLLANLSKSPISKPAYQPKEFRFGVLDHISPEVNEYQKAYYGMQDLLATLADLFDPTDANALRAKLKSLISGSGLVDPAMLESNITTEANRILNEEPLPDPKPSFDKVRGLVASQYRYDALFKAGKILTQWIAICEARYNNIERKLQGKLREHTRKLAQIDKLSGLIRVARETLENLDRVFDEQVGDFGVAQRLLEEDWRSVYDINQERSRILTTAVQGLYYVRERSTPVTKTLVDPLEMRHKNPDDVVPGCDWHTDVELPDELDTFFDAVVELPMDDWAVLKPLQPKLPPFHRFEFINQVRTARFKSRPKRMFSYSQTETLHARLLTVQQQTQTIMNQWSNRALPDVYKSASSTQRTAAKVMSLEDLLSHGRGQLRQQAQLLHDRLEQCTYCLLEKLALLPGSLRLQWGQLAEDDRIKVDQVAYWPGLETAEKDDFKATRTLSELIAWLFKQLSDDADANSKTALRNLVRAVLIYASLGDPQEIVRGKVFLPPKRANPGERFRVKLNRRLVQGAQLKLLDERQQVAAELTVEDDDNDSTEVRIVNMVIPNIAITSRFAVVGKGRSGK
;
A
#
# COMPACT_ATOMS: atom_id res chain seq x y z
N MET A 1 10.86 8.99 -67.60
CA MET A 1 10.07 8.96 -68.85
C MET A 1 11.04 8.94 -70.02
N ALA A 2 11.14 7.82 -70.74
CA ALA A 2 11.88 7.75 -71.99
C ALA A 2 10.89 8.02 -73.14
N PHE A 3 11.13 9.06 -73.92
CA PHE A 3 10.36 9.34 -75.13
C PHE A 3 10.65 8.24 -76.17
N ILE A 4 9.64 7.46 -76.52
CA ILE A 4 9.70 6.57 -77.70
C ILE A 4 9.26 7.41 -78.90
N ALA A 5 10.20 7.87 -79.70
CA ALA A 5 9.92 8.56 -80.96
C ALA A 5 9.50 7.54 -82.04
N LEU A 6 8.26 7.63 -82.52
CA LEU A 6 7.71 6.83 -83.62
C LEU A 6 8.09 7.45 -84.99
N HIS A 7 9.37 7.41 -85.35
CA HIS A 7 9.78 7.58 -86.75
C HIS A 7 10.07 6.21 -87.37
N ARG A 8 9.71 6.00 -88.66
CA ARG A 8 10.16 4.82 -89.40
C ARG A 8 11.70 4.86 -89.42
N PRO A 9 12.39 3.90 -88.79
CA PRO A 9 13.84 3.92 -88.77
C PRO A 9 14.36 3.65 -90.19
N ILE A 10 15.12 4.58 -90.74
CA ILE A 10 15.94 4.35 -91.93
C ILE A 10 17.18 3.60 -91.43
N ALA A 11 17.41 2.38 -91.92
CA ALA A 11 18.57 1.59 -91.52
C ALA A 11 19.86 2.29 -92.00
N SER A 12 20.83 2.47 -91.10
CA SER A 12 22.13 3.06 -91.44
C SER A 12 23.04 2.11 -92.24
N ASP A 13 22.69 0.82 -92.29
CA ASP A 13 23.37 -0.23 -93.04
C ASP A 13 22.30 -1.23 -93.57
N SER A 14 22.51 -1.75 -94.77
CA SER A 14 21.77 -2.87 -95.39
C SER A 14 21.67 -4.12 -94.51
N LYS A 15 22.63 -4.34 -93.59
CA LYS A 15 22.60 -5.44 -92.60
C LYS A 15 21.66 -5.20 -91.43
N LEU A 16 21.22 -3.96 -91.23
CA LEU A 16 20.29 -3.52 -90.19
C LEU A 16 18.86 -3.31 -90.73
N GLU A 17 18.60 -3.76 -91.96
CA GLU A 17 17.29 -3.71 -92.59
C GLU A 17 16.50 -5.01 -92.33
N ARG A 18 15.21 -4.86 -91.98
CA ARG A 18 14.33 -6.00 -91.72
C ARG A 18 13.95 -6.68 -93.04
N LEU A 19 14.32 -7.94 -93.21
CA LEU A 19 13.85 -8.73 -94.35
C LEU A 19 12.33 -8.90 -94.36
N HIS A 20 11.73 -8.61 -95.52
CA HIS A 20 10.32 -8.85 -95.79
C HIS A 20 10.09 -10.34 -96.11
N LEU A 21 9.55 -11.06 -95.12
CA LEU A 21 9.21 -12.48 -95.24
C LEU A 21 7.76 -12.63 -95.72
N PHE A 22 7.56 -13.43 -96.78
CA PHE A 22 6.25 -13.90 -97.21
C PHE A 22 6.31 -15.41 -97.48
N PRO A 23 5.18 -16.14 -97.35
CA PRO A 23 5.16 -17.58 -97.57
C PRO A 23 5.65 -17.96 -98.97
N GLY A 24 6.57 -18.92 -99.09
CA GLY A 24 7.10 -19.41 -100.36
C GLY A 24 8.40 -18.76 -100.86
N ARG A 25 8.94 -17.73 -100.17
CA ARG A 25 10.26 -17.17 -100.47
C ARG A 25 11.36 -18.03 -99.86
N HIS A 26 12.27 -18.53 -100.68
CA HIS A 26 13.53 -19.14 -100.23
C HIS A 26 14.50 -18.02 -99.83
N LEU A 27 15.06 -18.10 -98.62
CA LEU A 27 16.08 -17.17 -98.14
C LEU A 27 17.45 -17.68 -98.60
N GLY A 28 18.21 -16.85 -99.32
CA GLY A 28 19.61 -17.13 -99.62
C GLY A 28 20.51 -16.93 -98.38
N GLU A 29 21.77 -17.37 -98.46
CA GLU A 29 22.76 -17.27 -97.38
C GLU A 29 22.92 -15.83 -96.86
N GLU A 30 23.13 -14.86 -97.74
CA GLU A 30 23.24 -13.45 -97.35
C GLU A 30 21.98 -12.88 -96.70
N GLU A 31 20.80 -13.38 -97.09
CA GLU A 31 19.53 -12.95 -96.51
C GLU A 31 19.31 -13.58 -95.13
N PHE A 32 19.75 -14.82 -94.93
CA PHE A 32 19.74 -15.45 -93.62
C PHE A 32 20.68 -14.70 -92.65
N ASP A 33 21.89 -14.37 -93.11
CA ASP A 33 22.87 -13.60 -92.34
C ASP A 33 22.36 -12.20 -92.01
N ARG A 34 21.72 -11.52 -92.97
CA ARG A 34 21.08 -10.22 -92.72
C ARG A 34 19.96 -10.32 -91.70
N ARG A 35 19.14 -11.38 -91.76
CA ARG A 35 18.06 -11.57 -90.77
C ARG A 35 18.62 -11.79 -89.36
N GLN A 36 19.68 -12.58 -89.25
CA GLN A 36 20.33 -12.85 -87.98
C GLN A 36 21.03 -11.59 -87.45
N ALA A 37 21.80 -10.90 -88.28
CA ALA A 37 22.46 -9.64 -87.94
C ALA A 37 21.45 -8.55 -87.53
N TYR A 38 20.31 -8.47 -88.21
CA TYR A 38 19.21 -7.57 -87.85
C TYR A 38 18.63 -7.88 -86.45
N ALA A 39 18.40 -9.16 -86.15
CA ALA A 39 17.89 -9.59 -84.85
C ALA A 39 18.93 -9.34 -83.74
N ASP A 40 20.18 -9.73 -83.97
CA ASP A 40 21.28 -9.56 -83.02
C ASP A 40 21.50 -8.08 -82.70
N ALA A 41 21.58 -7.20 -83.71
CA ALA A 41 21.77 -5.76 -83.49
C ALA A 41 20.60 -5.07 -82.78
N ARG A 42 19.38 -5.61 -82.89
CA ARG A 42 18.20 -5.09 -82.16
C ARG A 42 18.15 -5.58 -80.72
N LEU A 43 18.63 -6.80 -80.48
CA LEU A 43 18.65 -7.43 -79.17
C LEU A 43 19.89 -7.03 -78.36
N GLU A 44 21.02 -6.71 -79.00
CA GLU A 44 22.28 -6.32 -78.36
C GLU A 44 22.14 -5.20 -77.31
N PRO A 45 21.48 -4.05 -77.57
CA PRO A 45 21.30 -3.01 -76.55
C PRO A 45 20.33 -3.41 -75.42
N LEU A 46 19.43 -4.38 -75.66
CA LEU A 46 18.54 -4.92 -74.62
C LEU A 46 19.30 -5.92 -73.75
N LEU A 47 20.05 -6.82 -74.36
CA LEU A 47 20.77 -7.93 -73.71
C LEU A 47 22.10 -7.51 -73.08
N GLY A 48 22.71 -6.42 -73.54
CA GLY A 48 23.93 -5.85 -72.93
C GLY A 48 23.74 -5.39 -71.48
N THR A 49 22.49 -5.20 -71.03
CA THR A 49 22.15 -4.88 -69.63
C THR A 49 21.80 -6.10 -68.77
N HIS A 50 21.64 -7.28 -69.38
CA HIS A 50 21.28 -8.52 -68.68
C HIS A 50 22.53 -9.31 -68.27
N SER A 51 22.42 -10.07 -67.18
CA SER A 51 23.48 -10.98 -66.73
C SER A 51 23.55 -12.24 -67.60
N THR A 52 24.73 -12.82 -67.73
CA THR A 52 24.95 -14.05 -68.50
C THR A 52 24.36 -15.26 -67.77
N GLY A 53 23.74 -16.19 -68.50
CA GLY A 53 23.10 -17.38 -67.92
C GLY A 53 21.74 -17.71 -68.52
N ILE A 54 21.03 -18.63 -67.89
CA ILE A 54 19.71 -19.11 -68.32
C ILE A 54 18.60 -18.18 -67.81
N ILE A 55 17.69 -17.76 -68.69
CA ILE A 55 16.52 -16.93 -68.31
C ILE A 55 15.37 -17.85 -67.83
N TYR A 56 15.01 -18.85 -68.64
CA TYR A 56 13.98 -19.84 -68.30
C TYR A 56 14.17 -21.13 -69.12
N GLY A 57 13.58 -22.24 -68.66
CA GLY A 57 13.66 -23.54 -69.35
C GLY A 57 15.07 -24.13 -69.33
N LEU A 58 15.46 -24.87 -70.38
CA LEU A 58 16.77 -25.52 -70.49
C LEU A 58 17.11 -26.43 -69.30
N THR A 59 16.11 -27.09 -68.73
CA THR A 59 16.27 -28.06 -67.64
C THR A 59 16.59 -29.44 -68.20
N LEU A 60 17.31 -30.25 -67.43
CA LEU A 60 17.57 -31.65 -67.76
C LEU A 60 16.47 -32.53 -67.18
N GLU A 61 15.86 -33.36 -68.02
CA GLU A 61 14.86 -34.34 -67.64
C GLU A 61 15.24 -35.72 -68.19
N THR A 62 14.81 -36.77 -67.51
CA THR A 62 14.94 -38.16 -67.99
C THR A 62 13.56 -38.79 -68.10
N ARG A 63 13.41 -39.72 -69.04
CA ARG A 63 12.14 -40.42 -69.30
C ARG A 63 11.91 -41.59 -68.33
N ALA A 64 12.96 -42.05 -67.67
CA ALA A 64 12.92 -43.14 -66.71
C ALA A 64 12.65 -42.63 -65.29
N SER A 65 11.96 -43.40 -64.45
CA SER A 65 11.85 -43.11 -63.01
C SER A 65 13.16 -43.49 -62.31
N GLY A 66 14.11 -42.56 -62.23
CA GLY A 66 15.43 -42.78 -61.64
C GLY A 66 16.28 -41.51 -61.60
N SER A 67 17.52 -41.62 -61.09
CA SER A 67 18.49 -40.51 -61.14
C SER A 67 18.89 -40.21 -62.59
N LEU A 68 19.26 -38.96 -62.88
CA LEU A 68 19.76 -38.57 -64.21
C LEU A 68 21.05 -39.30 -64.60
N ALA A 69 21.85 -39.71 -63.62
CA ALA A 69 23.07 -40.48 -63.82
C ALA A 69 22.78 -41.93 -64.27
N ASP A 70 21.70 -42.53 -63.75
CA ASP A 70 21.36 -43.94 -64.01
C ASP A 70 20.67 -44.15 -65.37
N SER A 71 20.20 -43.07 -65.99
CA SER A 71 19.48 -43.15 -67.27
C SER A 71 20.41 -43.04 -68.46
N GLU A 72 20.24 -43.88 -69.49
CA GLU A 72 21.07 -43.86 -70.71
C GLU A 72 20.97 -42.56 -71.53
N SER A 73 19.83 -41.87 -71.47
CA SER A 73 19.57 -40.66 -72.25
C SER A 73 18.86 -39.59 -71.43
N PHE A 74 19.12 -38.32 -71.79
CA PHE A 74 18.54 -37.15 -71.17
C PHE A 74 17.94 -36.20 -72.20
N ILE A 75 17.02 -35.35 -71.74
CA ILE A 75 16.30 -34.38 -72.55
C ILE A 75 16.56 -32.99 -71.97
N VAL A 76 16.99 -32.06 -72.83
CA VAL A 76 17.03 -30.63 -72.50
C VAL A 76 15.69 -30.01 -72.92
N THR A 77 14.96 -29.44 -71.97
CA THR A 77 13.67 -28.80 -72.24
C THR A 77 13.84 -27.51 -73.06
N PRO A 78 12.84 -27.11 -73.86
CA PRO A 78 12.84 -25.82 -74.55
C PRO A 78 13.07 -24.66 -73.58
N GLY A 79 13.85 -23.66 -74.00
CA GLY A 79 14.15 -22.50 -73.15
C GLY A 79 15.05 -21.47 -73.81
N LEU A 80 15.43 -20.46 -73.03
CA LEU A 80 16.19 -19.29 -73.46
C LEU A 80 17.29 -18.93 -72.45
N ALA A 81 18.46 -18.56 -72.97
CA ALA A 81 19.61 -18.10 -72.22
C ALA A 81 20.32 -16.94 -72.91
N VAL A 82 21.13 -16.21 -72.16
CA VAL A 82 22.04 -15.15 -72.62
C VAL A 82 23.47 -15.65 -72.49
N THR A 83 24.19 -15.66 -73.59
CA THR A 83 25.59 -16.07 -73.65
C THR A 83 26.52 -14.96 -73.15
N ALA A 84 27.79 -15.30 -72.89
CA ALA A 84 28.80 -14.31 -72.46
C ALA A 84 29.04 -13.17 -73.45
N LYS A 85 28.75 -13.38 -74.73
CA LYS A 85 28.83 -12.36 -75.79
C LYS A 85 27.59 -11.47 -75.88
N GLY A 86 26.60 -11.63 -74.99
CA GLY A 86 25.33 -10.90 -75.05
C GLY A 86 24.38 -11.39 -76.14
N GLN A 87 24.60 -12.58 -76.70
CA GLN A 87 23.75 -13.19 -77.72
C GLN A 87 22.72 -14.14 -77.08
N THR A 88 21.53 -14.27 -77.68
CA THR A 88 20.53 -15.25 -77.22
C THR A 88 20.87 -16.67 -77.67
N LEU A 89 20.77 -17.62 -76.75
CA LEU A 89 20.80 -19.05 -77.05
C LEU A 89 19.43 -19.63 -76.69
N SER A 90 18.77 -20.31 -77.63
CA SER A 90 17.43 -20.88 -77.39
C SER A 90 17.26 -22.25 -78.02
N THR A 91 16.43 -23.08 -77.40
CA THR A 91 15.97 -24.35 -77.95
C THR A 91 14.45 -24.30 -78.06
N ALA A 92 13.92 -24.35 -79.28
CA ALA A 92 12.46 -24.33 -79.50
C ALA A 92 11.83 -25.73 -79.34
N ARG A 93 12.62 -26.79 -79.52
CA ARG A 93 12.21 -28.19 -79.39
C ARG A 93 13.10 -28.88 -78.35
N PRO A 94 12.57 -29.89 -77.63
CA PRO A 94 13.37 -30.65 -76.67
C PRO A 94 14.52 -31.35 -77.39
N LEU A 95 15.75 -31.14 -76.89
CA LEU A 95 16.96 -31.75 -77.43
C LEU A 95 17.23 -33.05 -76.68
N ARG A 96 17.36 -34.17 -77.40
CA ARG A 96 17.65 -35.48 -76.82
C ARG A 96 19.12 -35.82 -77.03
N ALA A 97 19.79 -36.28 -75.99
CA ALA A 97 21.19 -36.71 -76.04
C ALA A 97 21.39 -37.99 -75.23
N ASN A 98 22.42 -38.76 -75.59
CA ASN A 98 22.83 -39.99 -74.90
C ASN A 98 24.18 -39.74 -74.22
N TRP A 99 24.34 -40.20 -72.99
CA TRP A 99 25.55 -39.98 -72.20
C TRP A 99 26.81 -40.59 -72.82
N GLN A 100 26.73 -41.83 -73.31
CA GLN A 100 27.86 -42.50 -73.97
C GLN A 100 28.30 -41.74 -75.22
N ALA A 101 27.34 -41.30 -76.04
CA ALA A 101 27.64 -40.52 -77.24
C ALA A 101 28.35 -39.18 -76.92
N MET A 102 28.07 -38.57 -75.75
CA MET A 102 28.75 -37.35 -75.31
C MET A 102 30.17 -37.64 -74.81
N VAL A 103 30.40 -38.78 -74.16
CA VAL A 103 31.75 -39.22 -73.75
C VAL A 103 32.60 -39.54 -74.98
N ASP A 104 32.05 -40.29 -75.95
CA ASP A 104 32.75 -40.66 -77.18
C ASP A 104 33.10 -39.41 -78.01
N ASP A 105 32.18 -38.45 -78.14
CA ASP A 105 32.43 -37.15 -78.78
C ASP A 105 33.53 -36.35 -78.07
N TYR A 106 33.58 -36.39 -76.74
CA TYR A 106 34.65 -35.74 -75.98
C TYR A 106 36.01 -36.41 -76.26
N LEU A 107 36.10 -37.74 -76.14
CA LEU A 107 37.33 -38.50 -76.34
C LEU A 107 37.90 -38.33 -77.75
N THR A 108 37.04 -38.33 -78.76
CA THR A 108 37.42 -38.10 -80.16
C THR A 108 37.92 -36.67 -80.40
N ARG A 109 37.25 -35.66 -79.83
CA ARG A 109 37.67 -34.25 -79.96
C ARG A 109 38.96 -33.92 -79.22
N THR A 110 39.23 -34.53 -78.07
CA THR A 110 40.44 -34.28 -77.27
C THR A 110 41.59 -35.26 -77.54
N ALA A 111 41.37 -36.30 -78.35
CA ALA A 111 42.33 -37.36 -78.63
C ALA A 111 42.90 -38.02 -77.36
N THR A 112 42.04 -38.26 -76.37
CA THR A 112 42.37 -38.91 -75.10
C THR A 112 41.60 -40.21 -74.93
N THR A 113 42.15 -41.19 -74.18
CA THR A 113 41.48 -42.46 -73.87
C THR A 113 40.84 -42.49 -72.49
N ASP A 114 41.22 -41.59 -71.57
CA ASP A 114 40.64 -41.49 -70.23
C ASP A 114 39.67 -40.31 -70.12
N ALA A 115 38.40 -40.61 -69.83
CA ALA A 115 37.34 -39.64 -69.58
C ALA A 115 37.23 -39.23 -68.10
N THR A 116 38.11 -39.72 -67.21
CA THR A 116 37.97 -39.47 -65.77
C THR A 116 38.14 -37.98 -65.44
N GLY A 117 37.09 -37.39 -64.88
CA GLY A 117 37.08 -35.96 -64.56
C GLY A 117 35.69 -35.40 -64.24
N VAL A 118 35.66 -34.11 -63.92
CA VAL A 118 34.43 -33.33 -63.75
C VAL A 118 34.27 -32.38 -64.94
N TYR A 119 33.06 -32.27 -65.45
CA TYR A 119 32.70 -31.54 -66.66
C TYR A 119 31.51 -30.61 -66.41
N TYR A 120 31.50 -29.46 -67.07
CA TYR A 120 30.25 -28.75 -67.32
C TYR A 120 29.60 -29.33 -68.57
N LEU A 121 28.33 -29.72 -68.45
CA LEU A 121 27.47 -29.98 -69.59
C LEU A 121 27.02 -28.63 -70.14
N ILE A 122 27.49 -28.26 -71.31
CA ILE A 122 27.20 -26.95 -71.92
C ILE A 122 26.24 -27.12 -73.09
N LEU A 123 25.34 -26.15 -73.23
CA LEU A 123 24.56 -25.97 -74.45
C LEU A 123 25.29 -24.95 -75.31
N ARG A 124 25.71 -25.36 -76.50
CA ARG A 124 26.48 -24.53 -77.43
C ARG A 124 25.69 -24.31 -78.70
N GLN A 125 25.82 -23.12 -79.25
CA GLN A 125 25.32 -22.81 -80.59
C GLN A 125 26.51 -22.68 -81.54
N SER A 126 26.54 -23.48 -82.60
CA SER A 126 27.58 -23.47 -83.63
C SER A 126 26.95 -23.39 -85.02
N GLN A 127 27.70 -22.84 -85.97
CA GLN A 127 27.31 -22.89 -87.39
C GLN A 127 27.87 -24.18 -87.98
N HIS A 128 26.98 -25.03 -88.49
CA HIS A 128 27.36 -26.22 -89.25
C HIS A 128 26.90 -26.05 -90.69
N THR A 129 27.76 -26.45 -91.62
CA THR A 129 27.37 -26.68 -93.00
C THR A 129 26.70 -28.04 -93.09
N ILE A 130 25.38 -28.04 -93.29
CA ILE A 130 24.65 -29.27 -93.59
C ILE A 130 24.79 -29.51 -95.09
N ASP A 131 25.05 -30.78 -95.46
CA ASP A 131 25.30 -31.20 -96.84
C ASP A 131 26.66 -30.69 -97.41
N SER A 132 27.69 -30.63 -96.56
CA SER A 132 29.10 -30.45 -97.00
C SER A 132 29.52 -31.59 -97.94
N PRO A 133 30.34 -31.34 -98.99
CA PRO A 133 30.75 -32.37 -99.97
C PRO A 133 31.50 -33.57 -99.36
N THR A 134 31.84 -33.52 -98.08
CA THR A 134 32.58 -34.55 -97.32
C THR A 134 31.70 -35.39 -96.38
N VAL A 135 30.39 -35.14 -96.29
CA VAL A 135 29.48 -35.85 -95.36
C VAL A 135 28.63 -36.86 -96.14
N GLU A 136 28.64 -38.14 -95.74
CA GLU A 136 27.73 -39.13 -96.30
C GLU A 136 26.27 -38.79 -95.94
N PRO A 137 25.37 -38.68 -96.94
CA PRO A 137 23.99 -38.26 -96.71
C PRO A 137 23.23 -39.28 -95.85
N CYS A 138 22.71 -38.83 -94.70
CA CYS A 138 21.96 -39.67 -93.79
C CYS A 138 20.59 -40.02 -94.40
N GLN A 139 20.34 -41.31 -94.64
CA GLN A 139 19.04 -41.97 -94.85
C GLN A 139 18.28 -41.79 -96.17
N ARG A 140 18.84 -41.14 -97.19
CA ARG A 140 18.38 -41.31 -98.58
C ARG A 140 19.58 -41.45 -99.50
N ALA A 141 19.64 -42.57 -100.23
CA ALA A 141 20.75 -42.94 -101.12
C ALA A 141 20.76 -42.18 -102.46
N GLU A 142 19.96 -41.13 -102.63
CA GLU A 142 19.95 -40.30 -103.83
C GLU A 142 20.82 -39.07 -103.61
N PHE A 143 21.95 -39.03 -104.33
CA PHE A 143 22.80 -37.85 -104.43
C PHE A 143 22.07 -36.82 -105.30
N ASP A 144 21.51 -35.77 -104.68
CA ASP A 144 20.87 -34.65 -105.38
C ASP A 144 21.94 -33.56 -105.66
N PRO A 145 22.41 -33.40 -106.92
CA PRO A 145 23.42 -32.40 -107.29
C PRO A 145 22.90 -30.95 -107.27
N THR A 146 21.60 -30.73 -107.01
CA THR A 146 21.00 -29.39 -106.83
C THR A 146 20.80 -29.01 -105.36
N ARG A 147 21.27 -29.86 -104.44
CA ARG A 147 21.13 -29.64 -103.00
C ARG A 147 22.21 -28.66 -102.53
N ASP A 148 21.83 -27.39 -102.38
CA ASP A 148 22.71 -26.35 -101.87
C ASP A 148 23.25 -26.69 -100.47
N SER A 149 24.57 -26.59 -100.29
CA SER A 149 25.20 -26.62 -98.98
C SER A 149 24.67 -25.44 -98.17
N ARG A 150 24.01 -25.72 -97.04
CA ARG A 150 23.38 -24.68 -96.21
C ARG A 150 24.15 -24.51 -94.91
N LEU A 151 24.46 -23.26 -94.57
CA LEU A 151 24.85 -22.90 -93.21
C LEU A 151 23.62 -22.90 -92.32
N VAL A 152 23.62 -23.78 -91.32
CA VAL A 152 22.56 -23.88 -90.32
C VAL A 152 23.17 -23.69 -88.96
N THR A 153 22.52 -22.86 -88.16
CA THR A 153 22.88 -22.74 -86.75
C THR A 153 22.30 -23.93 -86.00
N VAL A 154 23.17 -24.78 -85.47
CA VAL A 154 22.80 -25.98 -84.72
C VAL A 154 23.11 -25.74 -83.26
N THR A 155 22.16 -26.11 -82.40
CA THR A 155 22.37 -26.12 -80.96
C THR A 155 22.71 -27.53 -80.53
N THR A 156 23.91 -27.73 -79.99
CA THR A 156 24.44 -29.02 -79.54
C THR A 156 24.75 -28.97 -78.04
N VAL A 157 24.80 -30.14 -77.42
CA VAL A 157 25.27 -30.30 -76.06
C VAL A 157 26.69 -30.86 -76.11
N GLU A 158 27.59 -30.33 -75.29
CA GLU A 158 29.00 -30.73 -75.27
C GLU A 158 29.51 -30.81 -73.82
N PHE A 159 30.54 -31.63 -73.59
CA PHE A 159 31.30 -31.60 -72.34
C PHE A 159 32.45 -30.59 -72.39
N LYS A 160 32.58 -29.81 -71.31
CA LYS A 160 33.73 -28.93 -71.08
C LYS A 160 34.38 -29.28 -69.75
N ARG A 161 35.61 -29.81 -69.80
CA ARG A 161 36.35 -30.30 -68.62
C ARG A 161 36.69 -29.17 -67.65
N ILE A 162 36.57 -29.45 -66.36
CA ILE A 162 37.01 -28.61 -65.25
C ILE A 162 38.39 -29.09 -64.78
N ALA A 163 39.28 -28.16 -64.42
CA ALA A 163 40.61 -28.48 -63.91
C ALA A 163 40.55 -29.04 -62.46
N VAL A 164 40.10 -30.29 -62.33
CA VAL A 164 40.07 -31.06 -61.08
C VAL A 164 40.92 -32.31 -61.25
N ALA A 165 41.72 -32.66 -60.25
CA ALA A 165 42.55 -33.87 -60.28
C ALA A 165 41.67 -35.12 -60.36
N SER A 166 41.96 -36.05 -61.28
CA SER A 166 41.16 -37.26 -61.50
C SER A 166 41.02 -38.14 -60.25
N SER A 167 42.00 -38.13 -59.34
CA SER A 167 41.96 -38.88 -58.07
C SER A 167 40.89 -38.38 -57.09
N LEU A 168 40.48 -37.12 -57.16
CA LEU A 168 39.46 -36.54 -56.27
C LEU A 168 38.04 -36.97 -56.66
N VAL A 169 37.82 -37.35 -57.92
CA VAL A 169 36.49 -37.73 -58.44
C VAL A 169 35.97 -39.01 -57.79
N THR A 170 36.86 -39.96 -57.49
CA THR A 170 36.51 -41.26 -56.88
C THR A 170 36.67 -41.29 -55.36
N THR A 171 37.51 -40.42 -54.79
CA THR A 171 37.82 -40.42 -53.34
C THR A 171 36.97 -39.45 -52.52
N THR A 172 36.47 -38.37 -53.15
CA THR A 172 35.72 -37.32 -52.45
C THR A 172 34.21 -37.51 -52.65
N PRO A 173 33.38 -37.40 -51.59
CA PRO A 173 31.93 -37.43 -51.74
C PRO A 173 31.43 -36.40 -52.77
N ALA A 174 30.45 -36.79 -53.60
CA ALA A 174 29.93 -35.95 -54.67
C ALA A 174 29.46 -34.57 -54.20
N ALA A 175 28.74 -34.50 -53.07
CA ALA A 175 28.24 -33.24 -52.51
C ALA A 175 29.38 -32.28 -52.07
N GLN A 176 30.46 -32.83 -51.51
CA GLN A 176 31.63 -32.06 -51.07
C GLN A 176 32.40 -31.51 -52.28
N LEU A 177 32.61 -32.34 -53.31
CA LEU A 177 33.31 -31.93 -54.53
C LEU A 177 32.53 -30.85 -55.31
N GLN A 178 31.21 -31.00 -55.42
CA GLN A 178 30.32 -30.00 -56.03
C GLN A 178 30.34 -28.67 -55.26
N ASN A 179 30.31 -28.72 -53.93
CA ASN A 179 30.34 -27.56 -53.05
C ASN A 179 31.65 -26.77 -53.20
N TRP A 180 32.78 -27.47 -53.24
CA TRP A 180 34.08 -26.85 -53.46
C TRP A 180 34.17 -26.16 -54.83
N ILE A 181 33.80 -26.85 -55.91
CA ILE A 181 33.84 -26.29 -57.29
C ILE A 181 32.94 -25.07 -57.43
N ALA A 182 31.73 -25.10 -56.84
CA ALA A 182 30.80 -23.98 -56.84
C ALA A 182 31.32 -22.81 -56.01
N SER A 183 31.94 -23.06 -54.86
CA SER A 183 32.51 -22.03 -53.97
C SER A 183 33.67 -21.26 -54.61
N GLU A 184 34.49 -21.91 -55.42
CA GLU A 184 35.63 -21.31 -56.14
C GLU A 184 35.16 -20.36 -57.26
N ARG A 185 33.94 -20.58 -57.79
CA ARG A 185 33.39 -19.91 -58.99
C ARG A 185 32.21 -18.98 -58.69
N VAL A 186 32.06 -18.56 -57.44
CA VAL A 186 30.93 -17.72 -56.99
C VAL A 186 30.92 -16.32 -57.62
N ASP A 187 32.09 -15.81 -58.00
CA ASP A 187 32.25 -14.50 -58.66
C ASP A 187 31.65 -14.49 -60.08
N GLY A 188 31.41 -15.66 -60.68
CA GLY A 188 30.80 -15.82 -62.00
C GLY A 188 31.70 -15.37 -63.15
N THR A 189 32.93 -14.94 -62.89
CA THR A 189 33.86 -14.43 -63.93
C THR A 189 34.21 -15.49 -64.96
N PHE A 190 34.29 -16.76 -64.52
CA PHE A 190 34.57 -17.90 -65.38
C PHE A 190 33.51 -18.09 -66.50
N LEU A 191 32.28 -17.57 -66.33
CA LEU A 191 31.22 -17.61 -67.36
C LEU A 191 31.64 -16.87 -68.64
N GLN A 192 32.52 -15.86 -68.55
CA GLN A 192 33.06 -15.17 -69.73
C GLN A 192 33.81 -16.13 -70.67
N GLY A 193 34.40 -17.20 -70.12
CA GLY A 193 35.08 -18.25 -70.87
C GLY A 193 34.16 -19.18 -71.67
N PHE A 194 32.83 -19.04 -71.58
CA PHE A 194 31.86 -19.88 -72.29
C PHE A 194 31.39 -19.30 -73.62
N GLN A 195 31.84 -18.10 -74.03
CA GLN A 195 31.57 -17.47 -75.33
C GLN A 195 30.12 -17.65 -75.84
N GLN A 196 29.86 -18.59 -76.76
CA GLN A 196 28.54 -18.91 -77.36
C GLN A 196 27.88 -20.15 -76.75
N SER A 197 28.16 -20.42 -75.47
CA SER A 197 27.61 -21.56 -74.75
C SER A 197 27.17 -21.16 -73.34
N VAL A 198 26.29 -21.97 -72.75
CA VAL A 198 25.77 -21.77 -71.39
C VAL A 198 25.80 -23.10 -70.65
N PRO A 199 26.30 -23.14 -69.40
CA PRO A 199 26.33 -24.37 -68.60
C PRO A 199 24.92 -24.76 -68.12
N LEU A 200 24.58 -26.04 -68.31
CA LEU A 200 23.30 -26.63 -67.93
C LEU A 200 23.38 -27.43 -66.62
N ALA A 201 24.47 -28.18 -66.42
CA ALA A 201 24.72 -29.02 -65.26
C ALA A 201 26.21 -29.35 -65.12
N MET A 202 26.59 -29.91 -63.97
CA MET A 202 27.91 -30.47 -63.72
C MET A 202 27.83 -32.00 -63.69
N VAL A 203 28.79 -32.68 -64.32
CA VAL A 203 28.80 -34.13 -64.52
C VAL A 203 30.17 -34.67 -64.11
N ALA A 204 30.20 -35.76 -63.36
CA ALA A 204 31.41 -36.53 -63.12
C ALA A 204 31.39 -37.84 -63.89
N VAL A 205 32.52 -38.15 -64.52
CA VAL A 205 32.74 -39.39 -65.26
C VAL A 205 33.93 -40.12 -64.64
N SER A 206 33.79 -41.42 -64.46
CA SER A 206 34.83 -42.34 -64.05
C SER A 206 35.08 -43.36 -65.16
N THR A 207 36.34 -43.78 -65.32
CA THR A 207 36.71 -44.86 -66.24
C THR A 207 37.21 -46.04 -65.42
N THR A 208 36.60 -47.21 -65.61
CA THR A 208 37.05 -48.49 -65.04
C THR A 208 37.09 -49.53 -66.14
N ASP A 209 38.24 -50.15 -66.38
CA ASP A 209 38.46 -51.19 -67.41
C ASP A 209 37.92 -50.80 -68.81
N ASP A 210 38.25 -49.58 -69.28
CA ASP A 210 37.77 -48.97 -70.55
C ASP A 210 36.25 -48.76 -70.65
N VAL A 211 35.50 -48.94 -69.55
CA VAL A 211 34.09 -48.58 -69.43
C VAL A 211 33.97 -47.21 -68.76
N HIS A 212 33.29 -46.28 -69.43
CA HIS A 212 33.04 -44.93 -68.92
C HIS A 212 31.64 -44.86 -68.28
N THR A 213 31.58 -44.53 -66.99
CA THR A 213 30.33 -44.42 -66.24
C THR A 213 30.14 -43.02 -65.69
N ILE A 214 28.88 -42.56 -65.66
CA ILE A 214 28.53 -41.31 -65.00
C ILE A 214 28.28 -41.58 -63.52
N GLU A 215 29.14 -41.04 -62.68
CA GLU A 215 29.04 -41.17 -61.22
C GLU A 215 27.88 -40.33 -60.66
N TRP A 216 27.75 -39.09 -61.15
CA TRP A 216 26.70 -38.19 -60.72
C TRP A 216 26.48 -37.04 -61.70
N VAL A 217 25.27 -36.49 -61.69
CA VAL A 217 24.85 -35.30 -62.45
C VAL A 217 24.22 -34.31 -61.49
N SER A 218 24.76 -33.10 -61.40
CA SER A 218 24.27 -32.03 -60.53
C SER A 218 23.84 -30.82 -61.34
N VAL A 219 22.52 -30.66 -61.50
CA VAL A 219 21.93 -29.45 -62.09
C VAL A 219 22.11 -28.28 -61.12
N ALA A 220 21.94 -28.49 -59.82
CA ALA A 220 22.00 -27.43 -58.81
C ALA A 220 23.37 -26.73 -58.73
N ALA A 221 24.45 -27.47 -58.96
CA ALA A 221 25.82 -26.94 -58.90
C ALA A 221 26.37 -26.46 -60.26
N GLY A 222 25.68 -26.76 -61.38
CA GLY A 222 26.17 -26.46 -62.73
C GLY A 222 25.28 -25.54 -63.56
N ARG A 223 24.09 -25.19 -63.06
CA ARG A 223 23.13 -24.33 -63.75
C ARG A 223 23.24 -22.89 -63.25
N TYR A 224 23.61 -21.98 -64.15
CA TYR A 224 23.76 -20.55 -63.85
C TYR A 224 22.61 -19.75 -64.47
N GLU A 225 21.88 -19.00 -63.65
CA GLU A 225 20.76 -18.16 -64.08
C GLU A 225 21.23 -16.78 -64.54
N ALA A 226 20.45 -16.14 -65.42
CA ALA A 226 20.70 -14.79 -65.94
C ALA A 226 20.35 -13.69 -64.92
N VAL A 227 20.88 -13.80 -63.69
CA VAL A 227 20.62 -12.91 -62.55
C VAL A 227 21.96 -12.35 -62.05
N PRO A 228 22.02 -11.12 -61.52
CA PRO A 228 23.23 -10.63 -60.86
C PRO A 228 23.72 -11.61 -59.80
N TYR A 229 25.04 -11.80 -59.69
CA TYR A 229 25.65 -12.70 -58.70
C TYR A 229 25.25 -14.18 -58.86
N ALA A 230 24.97 -14.63 -60.09
CA ALA A 230 24.55 -16.00 -60.42
C ALA A 230 25.41 -17.12 -59.79
N GLY A 231 26.72 -16.90 -59.62
CA GLY A 231 27.59 -17.88 -58.96
C GLY A 231 27.26 -18.12 -57.49
N TYR A 232 26.90 -17.06 -56.75
CA TYR A 232 26.43 -17.20 -55.37
C TYR A 232 25.08 -17.90 -55.28
N HIS A 233 24.17 -17.63 -56.23
CA HIS A 233 22.91 -18.37 -56.35
C HIS A 233 23.13 -19.86 -56.63
N THR A 234 24.11 -20.18 -57.48
CA THR A 234 24.47 -21.58 -57.81
C THR A 234 25.01 -22.31 -56.58
N LEU A 235 25.88 -21.68 -55.79
CA LEU A 235 26.36 -22.25 -54.52
C LEU A 235 25.19 -22.47 -53.54
N MET A 236 24.29 -21.49 -53.40
CA MET A 236 23.11 -21.62 -52.55
C MET A 236 22.19 -22.77 -52.99
N ASN A 237 21.93 -22.88 -54.29
CA ASN A 237 21.11 -23.94 -54.87
C ASN A 237 21.75 -25.33 -54.65
N GLN A 238 23.08 -25.44 -54.79
CA GLN A 238 23.84 -26.66 -54.51
C GLN A 238 23.71 -27.09 -53.05
N VAL A 239 23.91 -26.16 -52.10
CA VAL A 239 23.78 -26.44 -50.67
C VAL A 239 22.34 -26.84 -50.32
N HIS A 240 21.34 -26.17 -50.89
CA HIS A 240 19.92 -26.53 -50.69
C HIS A 240 19.55 -27.87 -51.30
N ALA A 241 20.17 -28.27 -52.41
CA ALA A 241 20.01 -29.62 -52.95
C ALA A 241 20.60 -30.65 -51.97
N ALA A 242 21.83 -30.44 -51.49
CA ALA A 242 22.48 -31.33 -50.53
C ALA A 242 21.65 -31.49 -49.23
N PHE A 243 21.12 -30.40 -48.68
CA PHE A 243 20.27 -30.45 -47.49
C PHE A 243 18.97 -31.24 -47.73
N ARG A 244 18.32 -31.05 -48.89
CA ARG A 244 17.10 -31.79 -49.22
C ARG A 244 17.37 -33.29 -49.38
N ASP A 245 18.46 -33.65 -50.04
CA ASP A 245 18.80 -35.06 -50.28
C ASP A 245 19.16 -35.78 -48.98
N ILE A 246 19.87 -35.11 -48.06
CA ILE A 246 20.19 -35.65 -46.73
C ILE A 246 18.93 -35.78 -45.86
N MET A 247 18.04 -34.79 -45.87
CA MET A 247 16.78 -34.89 -45.12
C MET A 247 15.86 -35.98 -45.68
N ARG A 248 15.86 -36.19 -47.00
CA ARG A 248 15.18 -37.34 -47.63
C ARG A 248 15.80 -38.66 -47.18
N ALA A 249 17.13 -38.77 -47.18
CA ALA A 249 17.82 -39.96 -46.69
C ALA A 249 17.51 -40.23 -45.21
N PHE A 250 17.53 -39.21 -44.36
CA PHE A 250 17.17 -39.34 -42.94
C PHE A 250 15.72 -39.79 -42.73
N SER A 251 14.79 -39.36 -43.59
CA SER A 251 13.38 -39.76 -43.49
C SER A 251 13.08 -41.21 -43.88
N LEU A 252 14.08 -41.95 -44.39
CA LEU A 252 13.92 -43.36 -44.75
C LEU A 252 13.82 -44.23 -43.48
N PRO A 253 12.89 -45.19 -43.40
CA PRO A 253 12.67 -46.03 -42.21
C PRO A 253 13.89 -46.86 -41.75
N ALA A 254 14.89 -47.04 -42.63
CA ALA A 254 16.10 -47.79 -42.35
C ALA A 254 17.08 -47.08 -41.41
N ASN A 255 16.89 -45.77 -41.18
CA ASN A 255 17.78 -44.95 -40.35
C ASN A 255 17.15 -44.71 -38.98
N SER A 256 17.78 -45.23 -37.91
CA SER A 256 17.32 -45.08 -36.51
C SER A 256 18.19 -44.14 -35.66
N ASP A 257 19.30 -43.66 -36.23
CA ASP A 257 20.23 -42.81 -35.50
C ASP A 257 19.62 -41.44 -35.17
N PRO A 258 19.97 -40.80 -34.03
CA PRO A 258 19.57 -39.43 -33.77
C PRO A 258 20.13 -38.50 -34.86
N LEU A 259 19.39 -37.42 -35.13
CA LEU A 259 19.69 -36.50 -36.24
C LEU A 259 21.13 -36.01 -36.22
N ASP A 260 21.64 -35.70 -35.03
CA ASP A 260 22.97 -35.11 -34.81
C ASP A 260 24.08 -36.04 -35.31
N THR A 261 24.04 -37.31 -34.89
CA THR A 261 25.01 -38.32 -35.33
C THR A 261 24.87 -38.64 -36.81
N PHE A 262 23.66 -38.59 -37.34
CA PHE A 262 23.41 -38.83 -38.77
C PHE A 262 23.96 -37.70 -39.65
N LEU A 263 23.80 -36.44 -39.23
CA LEU A 263 24.32 -35.28 -39.95
C LEU A 263 25.86 -35.29 -39.97
N ASP A 264 26.51 -35.56 -38.84
CA ASP A 264 27.98 -35.62 -38.76
C ASP A 264 28.59 -36.68 -39.68
N ALA A 265 27.92 -37.83 -39.82
CA ALA A 265 28.39 -38.91 -40.71
C ALA A 265 28.18 -38.59 -42.19
N ASN A 266 27.03 -38.01 -42.57
CA ASN A 266 26.57 -37.96 -43.97
C ASN A 266 26.66 -36.57 -44.63
N LEU A 267 26.59 -35.47 -43.87
CA LEU A 267 26.64 -34.11 -44.41
C LEU A 267 28.09 -33.59 -44.46
N LYS A 268 28.74 -33.79 -45.60
CA LYS A 268 30.11 -33.29 -45.86
C LYS A 268 30.06 -32.08 -46.80
N LEU A 269 30.03 -30.87 -46.23
CA LEU A 269 30.18 -29.61 -46.97
C LEU A 269 31.37 -28.84 -46.40
N ASP A 270 32.18 -28.24 -47.28
CA ASP A 270 33.34 -27.45 -46.89
C ASP A 270 32.99 -25.96 -46.75
N PHE A 271 31.98 -25.51 -47.49
CA PHE A 271 31.63 -24.11 -47.65
C PHE A 271 30.12 -23.87 -47.57
N LEU A 272 29.72 -22.75 -46.95
CA LEU A 272 28.36 -22.24 -46.98
C LEU A 272 28.29 -20.89 -47.70
N PRO A 273 27.24 -20.62 -48.49
CA PRO A 273 26.99 -19.27 -48.98
C PRO A 273 26.76 -18.34 -47.80
N ALA A 274 26.98 -17.04 -48.01
CA ALA A 274 26.87 -16.06 -46.93
C ALA A 274 25.44 -15.83 -46.42
N ALA A 275 24.43 -16.27 -47.17
CA ALA A 275 23.05 -16.30 -46.74
C ALA A 275 22.33 -17.50 -47.37
N GLY A 276 21.33 -18.04 -46.68
CA GLY A 276 20.55 -19.17 -47.17
C GLY A 276 19.48 -19.65 -46.19
N GLN A 277 18.72 -20.66 -46.60
CA GLN A 277 17.75 -21.39 -45.79
C GLN A 277 18.36 -22.65 -45.15
N LEU A 278 17.95 -22.96 -43.92
CA LEU A 278 18.26 -24.20 -43.20
C LEU A 278 16.96 -24.98 -42.90
N PRO A 279 17.02 -26.32 -42.77
CA PRO A 279 15.89 -27.11 -42.29
C PRO A 279 15.51 -26.75 -40.85
N LEU A 280 14.23 -26.45 -40.60
CA LEU A 280 13.75 -26.04 -39.27
C LEU A 280 14.02 -27.09 -38.18
N LYS A 281 13.97 -28.39 -38.53
CA LYS A 281 14.21 -29.50 -37.60
C LYS A 281 15.64 -29.53 -37.04
N TRP A 282 16.57 -28.75 -37.59
CA TRP A 282 17.95 -28.70 -37.11
C TRP A 282 18.13 -27.75 -35.93
N LEU A 283 17.15 -26.88 -35.66
CA LEU A 283 17.18 -25.98 -34.51
C LEU A 283 16.71 -26.72 -33.26
N GLN A 284 17.63 -26.95 -32.32
CA GLN A 284 17.31 -27.50 -31.01
C GLN A 284 17.21 -26.40 -29.97
N GLN A 285 16.24 -26.54 -29.05
CA GLN A 285 15.99 -25.60 -27.93
C GLN A 285 15.85 -24.13 -28.37
N PRO A 286 14.90 -23.81 -29.27
CA PRO A 286 14.75 -22.46 -29.83
C PRO A 286 14.37 -21.40 -28.79
N ASP A 287 13.83 -21.81 -27.64
CA ASP A 287 13.39 -20.97 -26.53
C ASP A 287 14.44 -20.75 -25.44
N SER A 288 15.62 -21.38 -25.59
CA SER A 288 16.79 -21.26 -24.71
C SER A 288 17.72 -20.11 -25.12
N VAL A 289 18.58 -19.68 -24.19
CA VAL A 289 19.62 -18.65 -24.42
C VAL A 289 20.73 -19.15 -25.35
N THR A 290 20.93 -20.47 -25.42
CA THR A 290 21.97 -21.11 -26.23
C THR A 290 21.34 -22.08 -27.24
N PRO A 291 20.79 -21.57 -28.35
CA PRO A 291 20.26 -22.42 -29.42
C PRO A 291 21.40 -23.21 -30.08
N ASN A 292 21.14 -24.48 -30.39
CA ASN A 292 22.14 -25.36 -30.98
C ASN A 292 21.73 -25.84 -32.37
N ILE A 293 22.70 -25.92 -33.27
CA ILE A 293 22.59 -26.58 -34.58
C ILE A 293 23.66 -27.68 -34.62
N PRO A 294 23.28 -28.97 -34.55
CA PRO A 294 24.17 -30.10 -34.32
C PRO A 294 25.37 -30.23 -35.26
N TRP A 295 25.23 -29.82 -36.53
CA TRP A 295 26.26 -29.95 -37.56
C TRP A 295 27.22 -28.75 -37.66
N PHE A 296 26.91 -27.63 -36.99
CA PHE A 296 27.74 -26.43 -37.14
C PHE A 296 29.07 -26.59 -36.38
N PRO A 297 30.22 -26.21 -36.99
CA PRO A 297 31.49 -26.24 -36.28
C PRO A 297 31.48 -25.34 -35.05
N SER A 298 32.08 -25.80 -33.95
CA SER A 298 32.14 -25.04 -32.68
C SER A 298 32.88 -23.70 -32.75
N HIS A 299 33.72 -23.50 -33.78
CA HIS A 299 34.43 -22.24 -34.01
C HIS A 299 33.56 -21.15 -34.66
N LEU A 300 32.35 -21.49 -35.10
CA LEU A 300 31.42 -20.57 -35.72
C LEU A 300 30.45 -20.02 -34.66
N SER A 301 30.43 -18.71 -34.45
CA SER A 301 29.53 -18.12 -33.47
C SER A 301 28.15 -17.88 -34.08
N ILE A 302 27.11 -18.34 -33.37
CA ILE A 302 25.72 -18.25 -33.78
C ILE A 302 24.99 -17.19 -32.95
N ASP A 303 24.23 -16.34 -33.62
CA ASP A 303 23.28 -15.37 -33.05
C ASP A 303 21.89 -15.63 -33.63
N MET A 304 20.80 -15.24 -32.97
CA MET A 304 19.44 -15.40 -33.50
C MET A 304 18.65 -14.10 -33.46
N VAL A 305 17.81 -13.88 -34.46
CA VAL A 305 16.90 -12.72 -34.53
C VAL A 305 15.56 -13.15 -35.13
N PRO A 306 14.41 -12.75 -34.54
CA PRO A 306 13.11 -12.94 -35.16
C PRO A 306 12.94 -11.97 -36.33
N VAL A 307 12.35 -12.42 -37.43
CA VAL A 307 12.18 -11.62 -38.65
C VAL A 307 10.80 -11.89 -39.26
N PRO A 308 10.05 -10.87 -39.71
CA PRO A 308 8.80 -11.07 -40.44
C PRO A 308 9.06 -11.83 -41.75
N THR A 309 8.23 -12.83 -42.04
CA THR A 309 8.41 -13.73 -43.20
C THR A 309 8.58 -12.98 -44.52
N ASP A 310 7.87 -11.87 -44.72
CA ASP A 310 7.92 -11.07 -45.95
C ASP A 310 9.28 -10.42 -46.21
N THR A 311 10.04 -10.12 -45.15
CA THR A 311 11.34 -9.43 -45.26
C THR A 311 12.51 -10.39 -45.53
N VAL A 312 12.31 -11.70 -45.33
CA VAL A 312 13.37 -12.70 -45.40
C VAL A 312 14.02 -12.77 -46.78
N ARG A 313 13.20 -12.74 -47.85
CA ARG A 313 13.70 -12.86 -49.23
C ARG A 313 14.65 -11.71 -49.58
N ASP A 314 14.32 -10.50 -49.17
CA ASP A 314 15.12 -9.31 -49.41
C ASP A 314 16.42 -9.32 -48.58
N LEU A 315 16.36 -9.81 -47.34
CA LEU A 315 17.54 -9.98 -46.50
C LEU A 315 18.51 -11.01 -47.08
N VAL A 316 18.02 -12.15 -47.56
CA VAL A 316 18.85 -13.16 -48.22
C VAL A 316 19.48 -12.58 -49.48
N ALA A 317 18.70 -11.96 -50.38
CA ALA A 317 19.21 -11.38 -51.62
C ALA A 317 20.29 -10.32 -51.37
N ARG A 318 20.10 -9.46 -50.35
CA ARG A 318 21.06 -8.41 -49.98
C ARG A 318 22.35 -8.96 -49.39
N HIS A 319 22.30 -10.10 -48.70
CA HIS A 319 23.45 -10.66 -47.98
C HIS A 319 24.15 -11.81 -48.72
N LEU A 320 23.52 -12.36 -49.75
CA LEU A 320 24.07 -13.43 -50.59
C LEU A 320 25.42 -13.10 -51.28
N PRO A 321 25.63 -11.90 -51.88
CA PRO A 321 26.87 -11.59 -52.63
C PRO A 321 28.06 -11.23 -51.72
N ARG A 322 28.18 -11.88 -50.56
CA ARG A 322 29.28 -11.70 -49.59
C ARG A 322 30.25 -12.87 -49.69
N ARG A 323 31.41 -12.73 -49.06
CA ARG A 323 32.41 -13.81 -48.97
C ARG A 323 31.74 -15.09 -48.42
N VAL A 324 32.06 -16.21 -49.06
CA VAL A 324 31.65 -17.57 -48.66
C VAL A 324 32.20 -17.89 -47.27
N ILE A 325 31.47 -18.66 -46.48
CA ILE A 325 31.84 -19.11 -45.15
C ILE A 325 32.61 -20.43 -45.32
N ASP A 326 33.85 -20.49 -44.82
CA ASP A 326 34.66 -21.73 -44.82
C ASP A 326 34.42 -22.45 -43.49
N LEU A 327 33.92 -23.69 -43.56
CA LEU A 327 33.63 -24.51 -42.39
C LEU A 327 34.83 -25.30 -41.88
N ARG A 328 35.94 -25.34 -42.63
CA ARG A 328 37.10 -26.17 -42.30
C ARG A 328 38.08 -25.46 -41.38
N GLN A 329 38.10 -24.12 -41.41
CA GLN A 329 39.07 -23.30 -40.70
C GLN A 329 38.40 -22.21 -39.87
N PRO A 330 38.90 -21.91 -38.65
CA PRO A 330 38.37 -20.84 -37.83
C PRO A 330 38.72 -19.47 -38.42
N ALA A 331 37.84 -18.96 -39.30
CA ALA A 331 37.98 -17.64 -39.92
C ALA A 331 37.40 -16.48 -39.07
N GLY A 332 36.90 -16.78 -37.86
CA GLY A 332 36.21 -15.82 -36.99
C GLY A 332 34.83 -15.40 -37.51
N ASP A 333 34.23 -16.24 -38.37
CA ASP A 333 32.93 -15.95 -38.99
C ASP A 333 31.79 -16.07 -37.99
N ARG A 334 30.90 -15.07 -38.00
CA ARG A 334 29.67 -15.03 -37.21
C ARG A 334 28.46 -15.17 -38.11
N ILE A 335 27.52 -16.03 -37.73
CA ILE A 335 26.25 -16.22 -38.44
C ILE A 335 25.10 -15.77 -37.54
N ARG A 336 24.18 -15.00 -38.11
CA ARG A 336 22.89 -14.68 -37.52
C ARG A 336 21.80 -15.53 -38.16
N LEU A 337 21.12 -16.35 -37.35
CA LEU A 337 19.94 -17.10 -37.71
C LEU A 337 18.74 -16.15 -37.71
N LEU A 338 17.96 -16.19 -38.80
CA LEU A 338 16.72 -15.45 -38.95
C LEU A 338 15.57 -16.44 -38.77
N LEU A 339 14.78 -16.25 -37.71
CA LEU A 339 13.56 -17.01 -37.48
C LEU A 339 12.43 -16.32 -38.25
N ALA A 340 11.97 -16.94 -39.34
CA ALA A 340 10.84 -16.42 -40.12
C ALA A 340 9.54 -16.67 -39.36
N ILE A 341 8.92 -15.58 -38.90
CA ILE A 341 7.68 -15.60 -38.11
C ILE A 341 6.59 -14.86 -38.90
N ASP A 342 5.35 -15.30 -38.74
CA ASP A 342 4.20 -14.62 -39.32
C ASP A 342 4.04 -13.20 -38.74
N GLU A 343 3.60 -12.24 -39.55
CA GLU A 343 3.48 -10.84 -39.11
C GLU A 343 2.53 -10.70 -37.90
N SER A 344 1.49 -11.53 -37.81
CA SER A 344 0.55 -11.53 -36.68
C SER A 344 1.17 -11.91 -35.33
N ASN A 345 2.24 -12.71 -35.34
CA ASN A 345 2.93 -13.21 -34.14
C ASN A 345 4.30 -12.55 -33.94
N PHE A 346 4.73 -11.71 -34.87
CA PHE A 346 6.06 -11.10 -34.84
C PHE A 346 6.17 -10.07 -33.71
N ARG A 347 7.21 -10.23 -32.88
CA ARG A 347 7.65 -9.22 -31.91
C ARG A 347 9.17 -9.08 -31.96
N PRO A 348 9.72 -7.86 -31.86
CA PRO A 348 11.16 -7.65 -31.93
C PRO A 348 11.91 -8.21 -30.72
N ASP A 349 11.24 -8.34 -29.58
CA ASP A 349 11.73 -8.82 -28.28
C ASP A 349 11.46 -10.31 -28.05
N LEU A 350 11.02 -11.06 -29.07
CA LEU A 350 10.60 -12.46 -28.92
C LEU A 350 11.72 -13.40 -28.42
N LEU A 351 12.99 -13.03 -28.58
CA LEU A 351 14.12 -13.81 -28.04
C LEU A 351 14.54 -13.39 -26.63
N ASN A 352 14.01 -12.28 -26.12
CA ASN A 352 14.29 -11.85 -24.77
C ASN A 352 13.47 -12.70 -23.78
N ILE A 353 14.13 -13.18 -22.74
CA ILE A 353 13.42 -13.79 -21.61
C ILE A 353 12.79 -12.63 -20.81
N PRO A 354 11.45 -12.63 -20.62
CA PRO A 354 10.77 -11.53 -19.94
C PRO A 354 11.28 -11.47 -18.49
N PRO A 355 11.91 -10.37 -18.06
CA PRO A 355 12.43 -10.27 -16.71
C PRO A 355 11.29 -10.12 -15.69
N ILE A 356 11.50 -10.61 -14.47
CA ILE A 356 10.67 -10.24 -13.32
C ILE A 356 10.92 -8.78 -12.92
N ASP A 357 9.94 -8.11 -12.32
CA ASP A 357 10.12 -6.74 -11.83
C ASP A 357 11.06 -6.71 -10.61
N ALA A 358 12.34 -6.45 -10.88
CA ALA A 358 13.37 -6.34 -9.85
C ALA A 358 13.13 -5.18 -8.86
N LYS A 359 12.45 -4.11 -9.31
CA LYS A 359 12.14 -2.97 -8.46
C LYS A 359 11.01 -3.33 -7.52
N LEU A 360 9.93 -3.94 -8.01
CA LEU A 360 8.84 -4.45 -7.16
C LEU A 360 9.38 -5.47 -6.15
N ALA A 361 10.23 -6.40 -6.58
CA ALA A 361 10.90 -7.34 -5.68
C ALA A 361 11.70 -6.61 -4.58
N SER A 362 12.39 -5.51 -4.91
CA SER A 362 13.09 -4.67 -3.92
C SER A 362 12.13 -3.87 -3.02
N ASP A 363 11.02 -3.37 -3.57
CA ASP A 363 10.05 -2.55 -2.85
C ASP A 363 9.25 -3.38 -1.83
N ILE A 364 9.06 -4.69 -2.06
CA ILE A 364 8.50 -5.61 -1.06
C ILE A 364 9.28 -5.56 0.25
N TYR A 365 10.61 -5.50 0.20
CA TYR A 365 11.43 -5.34 1.41
C TYR A 365 11.17 -4.00 2.11
N ARG A 366 10.93 -2.92 1.36
CA ARG A 366 10.58 -1.60 1.94
C ARG A 366 9.21 -1.61 2.58
N PHE A 367 8.20 -2.18 1.91
CA PHE A 367 6.85 -2.31 2.45
C PHE A 367 6.84 -3.20 3.69
N TYR A 368 7.56 -4.32 3.66
CA TYR A 368 7.77 -5.16 4.83
C TYR A 368 8.42 -4.40 5.99
N MET A 369 9.51 -3.66 5.75
CA MET A 369 10.16 -2.86 6.80
C MET A 369 9.20 -1.84 7.41
N ARG A 370 8.38 -1.16 6.62
CA ARG A 370 7.38 -0.21 7.11
C ARG A 370 6.29 -0.89 7.92
N ALA A 371 5.73 -1.99 7.41
CA ALA A 371 4.72 -2.79 8.09
C ALA A 371 5.25 -3.36 9.41
N TYR A 372 6.47 -3.91 9.41
CA TYR A 372 7.12 -4.43 10.60
C TYR A 372 7.42 -3.33 11.63
N ASN A 373 7.92 -2.17 11.19
CA ASN A 373 8.17 -1.05 12.11
C ASN A 373 6.88 -0.49 12.72
N ALA A 374 5.80 -0.43 11.94
CA ALA A 374 4.47 -0.05 12.43
C ALA A 374 3.93 -1.08 13.43
N TRP A 375 4.01 -2.37 13.09
CA TRP A 375 3.69 -3.47 13.99
C TRP A 375 4.49 -3.42 15.29
N ARG A 376 5.81 -3.19 15.20
CA ARG A 376 6.70 -3.11 16.37
C ARG A 376 6.31 -1.97 17.31
N ARG A 377 6.00 -0.78 16.77
CA ARG A 377 5.52 0.37 17.57
C ARG A 377 4.18 0.07 18.22
N TRP A 378 3.25 -0.51 17.46
CA TRP A 378 1.96 -0.96 17.97
C TRP A 378 2.13 -1.99 19.09
N ARG A 379 3.02 -2.97 18.90
CA ARG A 379 3.30 -4.04 19.87
C ARG A 379 3.89 -3.52 21.17
N ILE A 380 4.83 -2.58 21.11
CA ILE A 380 5.40 -1.92 22.30
C ILE A 380 4.29 -1.21 23.08
N GLN A 381 3.41 -0.48 22.39
CA GLN A 381 2.29 0.22 23.02
C GLN A 381 1.23 -0.74 23.58
N PHE A 382 1.00 -1.86 22.89
CA PHE A 382 0.12 -2.93 23.33
C PHE A 382 0.66 -3.56 24.63
N ASP A 383 1.95 -3.87 24.67
CA ASP A 383 2.61 -4.43 25.85
C ASP A 383 2.59 -3.44 27.02
N TYR A 384 2.77 -2.14 26.77
CA TYR A 384 2.62 -1.11 27.81
C TYR A 384 1.24 -1.12 28.50
N LEU A 385 0.18 -1.54 27.81
CA LEU A 385 -1.17 -1.66 28.38
C LEU A 385 -1.43 -3.03 29.03
N TYR A 386 -1.04 -4.12 28.37
CA TYR A 386 -1.53 -5.47 28.65
C TYR A 386 -0.45 -6.49 29.02
N TYR A 387 0.83 -6.12 29.04
CA TYR A 387 1.92 -7.06 29.33
C TYR A 387 1.83 -7.60 30.76
N VAL A 388 1.98 -8.90 30.92
CA VAL A 388 2.06 -9.58 32.21
C VAL A 388 3.51 -9.97 32.46
N LEU A 389 4.11 -9.49 33.55
CA LEU A 389 5.46 -9.88 33.92
C LEU A 389 5.47 -11.34 34.40
N PRO A 390 6.37 -12.21 33.87
CA PRO A 390 6.54 -13.57 34.37
C PRO A 390 6.95 -13.60 35.85
N SER A 391 6.12 -14.16 36.73
CA SER A 391 6.50 -14.48 38.11
C SER A 391 7.60 -15.56 38.13
N GLY A 392 8.59 -15.39 39.01
CA GLY A 392 9.69 -16.34 39.22
C GLY A 392 9.35 -17.51 40.16
N GLU A 393 8.12 -17.59 40.68
CA GLU A 393 7.67 -18.69 41.54
C GLU A 393 7.06 -19.84 40.71
N ALA A 394 7.29 -21.08 41.14
CA ALA A 394 6.75 -22.24 40.45
C ALA A 394 5.21 -22.23 40.50
N PRO A 395 4.53 -22.44 39.36
CA PRO A 395 3.08 -22.35 39.32
C PRO A 395 2.44 -23.44 40.19
N LEU A 396 1.31 -23.13 40.83
CA LEU A 396 0.53 -24.11 41.59
C LEU A 396 0.15 -25.30 40.69
N PRO A 397 0.18 -26.55 41.19
CA PRO A 397 -0.05 -27.73 40.39
C PRO A 397 -1.54 -27.85 40.01
N ALA A 398 -1.93 -27.21 38.91
CA ALA A 398 -3.21 -27.34 38.24
C ALA A 398 -2.98 -27.46 36.70
N PRO A 399 -3.93 -28.01 35.92
CA PRO A 399 -3.61 -28.52 34.58
C PRO A 399 -3.32 -27.47 33.49
N ASN A 400 -3.41 -26.17 33.77
CA ASN A 400 -3.17 -25.10 32.79
C ASN A 400 -2.39 -23.97 33.49
N THR A 401 -1.07 -24.02 33.44
CA THR A 401 -0.19 -23.05 34.09
C THR A 401 0.15 -21.90 33.15
N GLU A 402 -0.57 -20.78 33.29
CA GLU A 402 -0.13 -19.45 32.82
C GLU A 402 0.12 -18.57 34.06
N VAL A 403 1.28 -17.91 34.03
CA VAL A 403 1.91 -17.08 35.05
C VAL A 403 0.95 -16.33 35.99
N GLU A 404 1.02 -16.66 37.28
CA GLU A 404 0.26 -16.01 38.37
C GLU A 404 1.12 -14.93 39.05
N HIS A 405 0.58 -13.71 39.19
CA HIS A 405 1.13 -12.69 40.09
C HIS A 405 0.54 -12.91 41.49
N ALA A 406 1.34 -12.80 42.57
CA ALA A 406 0.95 -13.13 43.95
C ALA A 406 -0.23 -12.32 44.57
N VAL A 407 -0.80 -11.34 43.85
CA VAL A 407 -1.82 -10.40 44.36
C VAL A 407 -3.20 -10.60 43.71
N LEU A 408 -3.27 -11.23 42.53
CA LEU A 408 -4.52 -11.48 41.80
C LEU A 408 -4.74 -12.99 41.67
N ASP A 409 -5.92 -13.46 42.05
CA ASP A 409 -6.30 -14.88 41.96
C ASP A 409 -6.42 -15.30 40.47
N PRO A 410 -6.02 -16.51 40.05
CA PRO A 410 -6.24 -17.02 38.68
C PRO A 410 -7.67 -16.85 38.13
N GLU A 411 -8.70 -16.92 38.97
CA GLU A 411 -10.08 -16.61 38.53
C GLU A 411 -10.27 -15.13 38.17
N GLN A 412 -9.61 -14.20 38.87
CA GLN A 412 -9.66 -12.77 38.60
C GLN A 412 -8.89 -12.42 37.30
N PHE A 413 -7.78 -13.10 37.00
CA PHE A 413 -7.09 -12.97 35.71
C PHE A 413 -7.97 -13.43 34.55
N LYS A 414 -8.67 -14.55 34.69
CA LYS A 414 -9.59 -15.06 33.68
C LYS A 414 -10.77 -14.12 33.44
N GLN A 415 -11.23 -13.40 34.46
CA GLN A 415 -12.28 -12.38 34.35
C GLN A 415 -11.81 -11.09 33.63
N MET A 416 -10.50 -10.85 33.52
CA MET A 416 -9.98 -9.67 32.82
C MET A 416 -10.08 -9.78 31.29
N ASP A 417 -10.13 -10.99 30.72
CA ASP A 417 -10.24 -11.26 29.28
C ASP A 417 -9.28 -10.39 28.43
N LEU A 418 -7.98 -10.51 28.71
CA LEU A 418 -6.96 -9.69 28.06
C LEU A 418 -6.89 -9.97 26.55
N PRO A 419 -6.79 -8.92 25.71
CA PRO A 419 -6.69 -9.10 24.27
C PRO A 419 -5.39 -9.84 23.88
N LYS A 420 -5.42 -10.54 22.74
CA LYS A 420 -4.25 -11.26 22.23
C LYS A 420 -3.45 -10.46 21.20
N PRO A 421 -2.13 -10.67 21.19
CA PRO A 421 -1.17 -10.31 20.16
C PRO A 421 -1.64 -10.25 18.71
N ALA A 422 -1.51 -9.16 17.96
CA ALA A 422 -1.43 -9.30 16.51
C ALA A 422 -0.08 -9.91 16.13
N LEU A 423 -0.08 -10.91 15.23
CA LEU A 423 1.14 -11.56 14.74
C LEU A 423 1.94 -10.62 13.82
N PRO A 424 3.29 -10.77 13.76
CA PRO A 424 4.11 -9.99 12.83
C PRO A 424 3.79 -10.32 11.36
N PRO A 425 4.04 -9.37 10.44
CA PRO A 425 3.90 -9.64 9.00
C PRO A 425 4.90 -10.71 8.54
N LEU A 426 4.52 -11.46 7.50
CA LEU A 426 5.35 -12.51 6.90
C LEU A 426 6.66 -11.91 6.33
N THR A 427 7.79 -12.60 6.53
CA THR A 427 9.07 -12.14 5.99
C THR A 427 9.07 -12.22 4.45
N PRO A 428 9.82 -11.34 3.74
CA PRO A 428 9.90 -11.39 2.28
C PRO A 428 10.41 -12.73 1.75
N THR A 429 11.36 -13.37 2.44
CA THR A 429 11.89 -14.68 2.03
C THR A 429 10.83 -15.76 2.11
N ASP A 430 10.05 -15.80 3.18
CA ASP A 430 8.93 -16.73 3.33
C ASP A 430 7.81 -16.43 2.33
N LEU A 431 7.58 -15.15 2.00
CA LEU A 431 6.65 -14.74 0.96
C LEU A 431 7.04 -15.35 -0.39
N PHE A 432 8.27 -15.14 -0.86
CA PHE A 432 8.73 -15.68 -2.15
C PHE A 432 8.63 -17.21 -2.20
N ASN A 433 8.97 -17.88 -1.09
CA ASN A 433 8.84 -19.34 -0.98
C ASN A 433 7.38 -19.80 -1.06
N ASN A 434 6.47 -19.10 -0.38
CA ASN A 434 5.04 -19.41 -0.42
C ASN A 434 4.46 -19.22 -1.83
N VAL A 435 4.79 -18.12 -2.51
CA VAL A 435 4.36 -17.87 -3.89
C VAL A 435 4.86 -18.97 -4.83
N ARG A 436 6.13 -19.37 -4.71
CA ARG A 436 6.68 -20.49 -5.51
C ARG A 436 5.95 -21.80 -5.20
N SER A 437 5.79 -22.16 -3.92
CA SER A 437 5.14 -23.42 -3.55
C SER A 437 3.71 -23.53 -4.07
N ARG A 438 2.93 -22.44 -3.95
CA ARG A 438 1.56 -22.35 -4.46
C ARG A 438 1.51 -22.49 -5.99
N ALA A 439 2.41 -21.80 -6.69
CA ALA A 439 2.49 -21.89 -8.15
C ALA A 439 2.88 -23.30 -8.61
N LEU A 440 3.76 -23.99 -7.89
CA LEU A 440 4.14 -25.38 -8.20
C LEU A 440 2.98 -26.35 -7.98
N GLU A 441 2.19 -26.19 -6.92
CA GLU A 441 0.98 -26.99 -6.69
C GLU A 441 -0.08 -26.78 -7.78
N GLU A 442 -0.21 -25.56 -8.31
CA GLU A 442 -1.20 -25.23 -9.35
C GLU A 442 -0.76 -25.66 -10.76
N LEU A 443 0.52 -25.48 -11.09
CA LEU A 443 1.02 -25.58 -12.47
C LEU A 443 1.66 -26.93 -12.82
N LEU A 444 2.16 -27.70 -11.85
CA LEU A 444 2.79 -28.99 -12.16
C LEU A 444 1.73 -30.08 -12.34
N GLY A 445 1.76 -30.73 -13.51
CA GLY A 445 1.02 -31.97 -13.73
C GLY A 445 1.61 -33.14 -12.93
N PRO A 446 0.84 -34.22 -12.66
CA PRO A 446 1.35 -35.38 -11.95
C PRO A 446 2.48 -36.05 -12.75
N GLY A 447 3.73 -35.79 -12.37
CA GLY A 447 4.94 -36.38 -12.97
C GLY A 447 6.05 -35.40 -13.36
N ASP A 448 5.76 -34.10 -13.45
CA ASP A 448 6.77 -33.08 -13.75
C ASP A 448 7.54 -32.66 -12.49
N THR A 449 8.88 -32.61 -12.58
CA THR A 449 9.78 -32.24 -11.47
C THR A 449 10.45 -30.89 -11.66
N ILE A 450 10.31 -30.27 -12.83
CA ILE A 450 10.98 -29.02 -13.19
C ILE A 450 10.01 -27.85 -13.06
N ALA A 451 10.31 -26.92 -12.15
CA ALA A 451 9.56 -25.68 -12.01
C ALA A 451 9.58 -24.88 -13.33
N PRO A 452 8.46 -24.33 -13.81
CA PRO A 452 8.47 -23.45 -14.96
C PRO A 452 9.05 -22.07 -14.62
N TYR A 453 9.55 -21.35 -15.63
CA TYR A 453 9.96 -19.94 -15.50
C TYR A 453 8.73 -19.04 -15.24
N PRO A 454 8.77 -18.06 -14.32
CA PRO A 454 9.91 -17.56 -13.54
C PRO A 454 10.14 -18.28 -12.20
N TYR A 455 9.28 -19.22 -11.82
CA TYR A 455 9.32 -19.90 -10.53
C TYR A 455 10.54 -20.82 -10.33
N SER A 456 11.24 -21.18 -11.41
CA SER A 456 12.52 -21.92 -11.37
C SER A 456 13.72 -21.08 -10.91
N LEU A 457 13.63 -19.75 -10.95
CA LEU A 457 14.70 -18.88 -10.47
C LEU A 457 14.86 -18.97 -8.96
N SER A 458 16.06 -18.69 -8.43
CA SER A 458 16.27 -18.50 -6.99
C SER A 458 15.54 -17.25 -6.48
N ASN A 459 15.34 -17.15 -5.15
CA ASN A 459 14.71 -15.97 -4.57
C ASN A 459 15.52 -14.70 -4.90
N PRO A 460 14.85 -13.55 -5.12
CA PRO A 460 15.54 -12.28 -5.33
C PRO A 460 16.49 -11.96 -4.17
N GLU A 461 17.70 -11.48 -4.51
CA GLU A 461 18.69 -11.08 -3.50
C GLU A 461 18.17 -9.93 -2.63
N ALA A 462 18.47 -10.01 -1.33
CA ALA A 462 18.03 -9.00 -0.38
C ALA A 462 18.80 -7.67 -0.61
N PRO A 463 18.11 -6.52 -0.76
CA PRO A 463 18.78 -5.23 -0.94
C PRO A 463 19.64 -4.80 0.25
N GLU A 464 20.70 -4.03 0.01
CA GLU A 464 21.62 -3.53 1.05
C GLU A 464 20.92 -2.76 2.19
N PHE A 465 19.86 -2.00 1.88
CA PHE A 465 19.11 -1.26 2.91
C PHE A 465 18.35 -2.18 3.88
N TYR A 466 17.97 -3.39 3.43
CA TYR A 466 17.28 -4.36 4.26
C TYR A 466 18.28 -5.11 5.13
N THR A 467 19.40 -5.55 4.56
CA THR A 467 20.46 -6.23 5.31
C THR A 467 21.08 -5.33 6.37
N GLY A 468 21.24 -4.03 6.10
CA GLY A 468 21.70 -3.04 7.08
C GLY A 468 20.67 -2.68 8.18
N TRP A 469 19.39 -3.01 7.99
CA TRP A 469 18.35 -2.80 9.00
C TRP A 469 18.18 -3.99 9.96
N LEU A 470 18.59 -5.19 9.55
CA LEU A 470 18.59 -6.38 10.41
C LEU A 470 19.61 -6.23 11.56
N VAL A 471 19.25 -6.77 12.72
CA VAL A 471 20.10 -6.76 13.91
C VAL A 471 20.60 -8.17 14.16
N ASN A 472 21.87 -8.30 14.54
CA ASN A 472 22.43 -9.58 14.94
C ASN A 472 22.00 -9.90 16.37
N VAL A 473 21.21 -10.97 16.54
CA VAL A 473 20.82 -11.54 17.83
C VAL A 473 21.28 -13.00 17.82
N ASP A 474 22.17 -13.35 18.76
CA ASP A 474 22.71 -14.71 18.93
C ASP A 474 23.32 -15.34 17.65
N GLY A 475 23.95 -14.53 16.80
CA GLY A 475 24.58 -14.98 15.56
C GLY A 475 23.64 -15.09 14.35
N THR A 476 22.37 -14.73 14.52
CA THR A 476 21.37 -14.71 13.44
C THR A 476 20.92 -13.27 13.14
N LEU A 477 20.84 -12.93 11.84
CA LEU A 477 20.34 -11.63 11.39
C LEU A 477 18.81 -11.67 11.39
N VAL A 478 18.21 -10.96 12.34
CA VAL A 478 16.75 -10.92 12.51
C VAL A 478 16.24 -9.48 12.50
N PRO A 479 14.96 -9.25 12.16
CA PRO A 479 14.33 -7.96 12.32
C PRO A 479 14.49 -7.41 13.75
N PRO A 480 14.54 -6.09 13.96
CA PRO A 480 14.74 -5.50 15.28
C PRO A 480 13.75 -6.06 16.33
N PRO A 481 14.23 -6.69 17.41
CA PRO A 481 13.36 -7.34 18.39
C PRO A 481 12.57 -6.32 19.21
N ILE A 482 11.50 -6.80 19.86
CA ILE A 482 10.68 -6.02 20.79
C ILE A 482 11.38 -6.03 22.16
N PRO A 483 11.55 -4.87 22.83
CA PRO A 483 12.06 -4.84 24.19
C PRO A 483 11.04 -5.45 25.16
N THR A 484 11.48 -6.36 26.04
CA THR A 484 10.65 -6.91 27.11
C THR A 484 10.43 -5.85 28.20
N PRO A 485 9.18 -5.51 28.56
CA PRO A 485 8.91 -4.55 29.63
C PRO A 485 9.38 -5.05 31.01
N GLU A 486 9.85 -4.13 31.86
CA GLU A 486 10.30 -4.42 33.24
C GLU A 486 9.15 -4.45 34.26
N GLN A 487 7.97 -3.93 33.89
CA GLN A 487 6.80 -3.78 34.76
C GLN A 487 5.55 -4.35 34.09
N ASP A 488 4.54 -4.70 34.90
CA ASP A 488 3.21 -5.05 34.41
C ASP A 488 2.57 -3.89 33.62
N GLY A 489 1.71 -4.25 32.66
CA GLY A 489 0.93 -3.31 31.88
C GLY A 489 -0.04 -2.49 32.75
N LEU A 490 -0.38 -1.28 32.28
CA LEU A 490 -1.20 -0.34 33.04
C LEU A 490 -2.55 -0.89 33.51
N VAL A 491 -3.17 -1.78 32.73
CA VAL A 491 -4.46 -2.40 33.08
C VAL A 491 -4.31 -3.32 34.30
N ILE A 492 -3.21 -4.06 34.38
CA ILE A 492 -2.91 -4.95 35.50
C ILE A 492 -2.55 -4.13 36.73
N GLN A 493 -1.74 -3.07 36.58
CA GLN A 493 -1.44 -2.14 37.68
C GLN A 493 -2.72 -1.49 38.26
N TYR A 494 -3.69 -1.16 37.40
CA TYR A 494 -4.98 -0.63 37.82
C TYR A 494 -5.84 -1.68 38.56
N ALA A 495 -5.86 -2.93 38.08
CA ALA A 495 -6.55 -4.03 38.76
C ALA A 495 -5.97 -4.29 40.16
N VAL A 496 -4.64 -4.36 40.29
CA VAL A 496 -3.95 -4.50 41.57
C VAL A 496 -4.30 -3.34 42.52
N ALA A 497 -4.29 -2.10 42.03
CA ALA A 497 -4.63 -0.93 42.85
C ALA A 497 -6.09 -0.93 43.36
N LEU A 498 -7.02 -1.54 42.62
CA LEU A 498 -8.41 -1.69 43.07
C LEU A 498 -8.55 -2.70 44.21
N VAL A 499 -7.83 -3.82 44.14
CA VAL A 499 -7.81 -4.82 45.22
C VAL A 499 -7.22 -4.22 46.50
N ASP A 500 -6.11 -3.48 46.39
CA ASP A 500 -5.51 -2.74 47.50
C ASP A 500 -6.50 -1.75 48.15
N LEU A 501 -7.32 -1.07 47.33
CA LEU A 501 -8.31 -0.10 47.82
C LEU A 501 -9.40 -0.81 48.64
N GLU A 502 -9.91 -1.94 48.15
CA GLU A 502 -10.92 -2.72 48.86
C GLU A 502 -10.40 -3.23 50.21
N GLU A 503 -9.13 -3.65 50.27
CA GLU A 503 -8.49 -4.03 51.53
C GLU A 503 -8.44 -2.86 52.52
N ILE A 504 -8.06 -1.66 52.05
CA ILE A 504 -8.04 -0.44 52.87
C ILE A 504 -9.45 -0.06 53.35
N GLU A 505 -10.47 -0.17 52.49
CA GLU A 505 -11.86 0.10 52.87
C GLU A 505 -12.34 -0.85 53.97
N ASN A 506 -12.03 -2.14 53.87
CA ASN A 506 -12.37 -3.14 54.87
C ASN A 506 -11.69 -2.82 56.22
N GLN A 507 -10.42 -2.40 56.19
CA GLN A 507 -9.70 -1.91 57.38
C GLN A 507 -10.38 -0.66 57.97
N ILE A 508 -10.82 0.29 57.14
CA ILE A 508 -11.54 1.49 57.59
C ILE A 508 -12.87 1.14 58.26
N ARG A 509 -13.66 0.22 57.69
CA ARG A 509 -14.93 -0.25 58.28
C ARG A 509 -14.69 -0.89 59.65
N ALA A 510 -13.66 -1.72 59.77
CA ALA A 510 -13.28 -2.33 61.05
C ALA A 510 -12.84 -1.29 62.10
N ILE A 511 -12.13 -0.22 61.70
CA ILE A 511 -11.71 0.85 62.62
C ILE A 511 -12.90 1.74 63.03
N ARG A 512 -13.80 2.10 62.10
CA ARG A 512 -14.99 2.92 62.40
C ARG A 512 -15.94 2.25 63.38
N THR A 513 -16.24 0.97 63.16
CA THR A 513 -17.09 0.19 64.09
C THR A 513 -16.48 0.16 65.50
N ARG A 514 -15.15 0.02 65.62
CA ARG A 514 -14.46 0.12 66.92
C ARG A 514 -14.57 1.52 67.54
N LEU A 515 -14.45 2.58 66.73
CA LEU A 515 -14.57 3.98 67.19
C LEU A 515 -15.98 4.28 67.74
N GLU A 516 -17.04 3.90 67.01
CA GLU A 516 -18.44 4.10 67.42
C GLU A 516 -18.73 3.38 68.74
N LYS A 517 -18.33 2.11 68.86
CA LYS A 517 -18.45 1.35 70.11
C LYS A 517 -17.74 2.01 71.30
N THR A 518 -16.56 2.62 71.08
CA THR A 518 -15.88 3.39 72.15
C THR A 518 -16.57 4.70 72.48
N ARG A 519 -17.18 5.39 71.50
CA ARG A 519 -17.94 6.62 71.72
C ARG A 519 -19.18 6.35 72.57
N ASP A 520 -19.92 5.29 72.26
CA ASP A 520 -21.12 4.91 72.99
C ASP A 520 -20.79 4.59 74.46
N LEU A 521 -19.68 3.91 74.71
CA LEU A 521 -19.22 3.65 76.08
C LEU A 521 -18.89 4.95 76.84
N VAL A 522 -18.20 5.90 76.21
CA VAL A 522 -17.92 7.22 76.83
C VAL A 522 -19.21 7.99 77.11
N LEU A 523 -20.21 7.90 76.23
CA LEU A 523 -21.52 8.53 76.45
C LEU A 523 -22.26 7.90 77.64
N LEU A 524 -22.25 6.57 77.76
CA LEU A 524 -22.83 5.86 78.89
C LEU A 524 -22.14 6.21 80.22
N GLU A 525 -20.80 6.26 80.22
CA GLU A 525 -20.04 6.70 81.38
C GLU A 525 -20.40 8.15 81.77
N ARG A 526 -20.49 9.07 80.80
CA ARG A 526 -20.89 10.46 81.06
C ARG A 526 -22.32 10.59 81.57
N GLN A 527 -23.27 9.83 81.02
CA GLN A 527 -24.66 9.80 81.53
C GLN A 527 -24.72 9.32 82.98
N GLN A 528 -23.88 8.36 83.34
CA GLN A 528 -23.75 7.88 84.71
C GLN A 528 -23.10 8.92 85.63
N LEU A 529 -22.11 9.69 85.14
CA LEU A 529 -21.55 10.84 85.85
C LEU A 529 -22.63 11.91 86.10
N ASP A 530 -23.40 12.26 85.07
CA ASP A 530 -24.45 13.29 85.16
C ASP A 530 -25.50 12.91 86.21
N THR A 531 -25.92 11.64 86.23
CA THR A 531 -26.82 11.12 87.26
C THR A 531 -26.23 11.27 88.66
N GLN A 532 -24.92 11.01 88.82
CA GLN A 532 -24.22 11.22 90.09
C GLN A 532 -24.11 12.71 90.47
N THR A 533 -23.96 13.62 89.50
CA THR A 533 -23.87 15.08 89.80
C THR A 533 -25.16 15.64 90.39
N VAL A 534 -26.32 15.12 90.00
CA VAL A 534 -27.62 15.47 90.60
C VAL A 534 -27.62 15.10 92.08
N SER A 535 -27.09 13.91 92.41
CA SER A 535 -26.96 13.44 93.80
C SER A 535 -25.92 14.24 94.59
N LEU A 536 -24.83 14.69 93.96
CA LEU A 536 -23.81 15.56 94.58
C LEU A 536 -24.29 17.00 94.81
N ALA A 537 -25.34 17.47 94.13
CA ALA A 537 -25.90 18.81 94.37
C ALA A 537 -26.45 18.95 95.80
N SER A 538 -26.99 17.87 96.36
CA SER A 538 -27.45 17.82 97.75
C SER A 538 -26.32 18.06 98.76
N LEU A 539 -25.11 17.58 98.47
CA LEU A 539 -23.91 17.79 99.31
C LEU A 539 -23.48 19.27 99.35
N ALA A 540 -23.71 20.01 98.26
CA ALA A 540 -23.43 21.45 98.18
C ALA A 540 -24.54 22.33 98.80
N GLY A 541 -25.59 21.72 99.38
CA GLY A 541 -26.77 22.44 99.88
C GLY A 541 -27.68 22.97 98.79
N GLY A 542 -27.51 22.50 97.55
CA GLY A 542 -28.25 22.92 96.37
C GLY A 542 -29.46 22.04 96.04
N VAL A 543 -30.31 22.52 95.13
CA VAL A 543 -31.45 21.76 94.56
C VAL A 543 -31.05 21.17 93.21
N ALA A 544 -31.55 19.97 92.90
CA ALA A 544 -31.32 19.33 91.60
C ALA A 544 -31.56 20.31 90.44
N GLY A 545 -30.52 20.58 89.64
CA GLY A 545 -30.57 21.47 88.48
C GLY A 545 -30.04 22.89 88.68
N ASP A 546 -29.62 23.28 89.89
CA ASP A 546 -29.08 24.62 90.19
C ASP A 546 -27.60 24.83 89.79
N GLY A 547 -26.94 23.79 89.28
CA GLY A 547 -25.55 23.81 88.85
C GLY A 547 -24.50 23.58 89.96
N ASN A 548 -24.90 23.50 91.24
CA ASN A 548 -23.99 23.31 92.36
C ASN A 548 -23.34 21.92 92.37
N GLY A 549 -24.09 20.88 92.01
CA GLY A 549 -23.55 19.51 91.86
C GLY A 549 -22.46 19.39 90.80
N LEU A 550 -22.52 20.22 89.74
CA LEU A 550 -21.50 20.27 88.70
C LEU A 550 -20.23 21.00 89.18
N GLN A 551 -20.36 21.96 90.10
CA GLN A 551 -19.20 22.57 90.78
C GLN A 551 -18.47 21.54 91.65
N VAL A 552 -19.21 20.69 92.38
CA VAL A 552 -18.63 19.59 93.17
C VAL A 552 -18.00 18.53 92.26
N ALA A 553 -18.63 18.21 91.13
CA ALA A 553 -18.09 17.26 90.16
C ALA A 553 -16.71 17.68 89.61
N ARG A 554 -16.47 18.99 89.45
CA ARG A 554 -15.15 19.52 89.05
C ARG A 554 -14.06 19.31 90.10
N TRP A 555 -14.44 19.14 91.36
CA TRP A 555 -13.50 18.90 92.46
C TRP A 555 -13.17 17.40 92.66
N LEU A 556 -13.94 16.47 92.07
CA LEU A 556 -13.74 15.02 92.19
C LEU A 556 -12.30 14.53 91.94
N PRO A 557 -11.57 15.03 90.93
CA PRO A 557 -10.20 14.57 90.68
C PRO A 557 -9.20 15.00 91.76
N TYR A 558 -9.47 16.14 92.42
CA TYR A 558 -8.50 16.88 93.24
C TYR A 558 -8.81 16.89 94.74
N ALA A 559 -10.02 16.51 95.13
CA ALA A 559 -10.46 16.50 96.53
C ALA A 559 -10.73 15.07 97.03
N SER A 560 -10.92 14.96 98.34
CA SER A 560 -11.36 13.75 99.04
C SER A 560 -12.14 14.19 100.28
N LEU A 561 -13.23 13.49 100.61
CA LEU A 561 -13.96 13.77 101.83
C LEU A 561 -13.22 13.13 103.01
N ASN A 562 -13.05 13.88 104.10
CA ASN A 562 -12.40 13.38 105.31
C ASN A 562 -13.47 12.78 106.23
N THR A 563 -13.61 11.45 106.21
CA THR A 563 -14.56 10.71 107.04
C THR A 563 -14.04 10.40 108.45
N ASN A 564 -12.79 10.77 108.77
CA ASN A 564 -12.19 10.47 110.07
C ASN A 564 -12.54 11.49 111.17
N MET A 565 -13.38 12.49 110.87
CA MET A 565 -13.81 13.50 111.83
C MET A 565 -15.24 13.21 112.32
N VAL A 566 -15.44 13.21 113.63
CA VAL A 566 -16.76 13.05 114.25
C VAL A 566 -17.70 14.16 113.76
N PRO A 567 -18.95 13.86 113.32
CA PRO A 567 -19.85 14.89 112.83
C PRO A 567 -20.11 15.97 113.89
N GLN A 568 -19.90 17.25 113.54
CA GLN A 568 -20.03 18.39 114.46
C GLN A 568 -21.42 18.52 115.12
N GLU A 569 -22.47 18.02 114.46
CA GLU A 569 -23.85 17.97 114.97
C GLU A 569 -24.06 16.97 116.12
N VAL A 570 -23.10 16.07 116.35
CA VAL A 570 -23.10 15.12 117.48
C VAL A 570 -22.55 15.79 118.76
N ILE A 571 -21.79 16.88 118.63
CA ILE A 571 -21.03 17.51 119.73
C ILE A 571 -21.81 18.67 120.39
N TYR A 572 -22.91 19.18 119.81
CA TYR A 572 -23.65 20.36 120.32
C TYR A 572 -25.18 20.19 120.37
N GLN A 573 -25.78 20.34 121.57
CA GLN A 573 -27.19 20.77 121.77
C GLN A 573 -27.34 21.78 122.95
N ALA A 574 -27.45 23.05 122.57
CA ALA A 574 -28.01 24.28 123.17
C ALA A 574 -28.30 24.45 124.68
N SER A 575 -27.80 25.56 125.24
CA SER A 575 -28.48 26.32 126.32
C SER A 575 -29.23 27.53 125.74
N GLY A 576 -30.53 27.62 126.05
CA GLY A 576 -31.37 28.76 125.71
C GLY A 576 -31.20 29.92 126.69
N GLY A 577 -31.27 31.16 126.18
CA GLY A 577 -31.20 32.39 126.98
C GLY A 577 -31.49 33.66 126.18
N THR A 578 -32.79 33.97 126.08
CA THR A 578 -33.43 35.30 125.99
C THR A 578 -33.12 36.31 124.87
N ALA A 579 -34.15 36.50 124.03
CA ALA A 579 -34.76 37.76 123.57
C ALA A 579 -33.91 39.04 123.46
N SER A 580 -33.89 39.62 122.25
CA SER A 580 -34.21 41.05 122.11
C SER A 580 -34.92 41.31 120.78
N ALA A 581 -36.07 41.96 120.89
CA ALA A 581 -36.90 42.42 119.79
C ALA A 581 -36.27 43.66 119.12
N ALA A 582 -36.67 43.89 117.87
CA ALA A 582 -36.24 44.97 116.98
C ALA A 582 -36.34 46.38 117.59
N PRO A 583 -35.75 47.39 116.92
CA PRO A 583 -36.67 48.28 116.20
C PRO A 583 -36.16 48.81 114.85
N THR A 584 -37.14 49.05 114.00
CA THR A 584 -37.18 50.02 112.90
C THR A 584 -36.95 51.45 113.37
N THR A 585 -36.24 52.25 112.57
CA THR A 585 -36.59 53.66 112.30
C THR A 585 -36.15 54.09 110.90
N THR A 586 -36.91 55.03 110.37
CA THR A 586 -37.19 55.43 108.98
C THR A 586 -36.65 56.84 108.66
N GLU A 587 -36.70 57.20 107.35
CA GLU A 587 -36.72 58.56 106.75
C GLU A 587 -35.41 59.40 106.82
N GLY A 588 -34.99 60.19 105.81
CA GLY A 588 -35.50 60.56 104.49
C GLY A 588 -34.57 61.64 103.86
N GLY A 589 -34.81 62.03 102.59
CA GLY A 589 -34.51 63.40 102.10
C GLY A 589 -33.22 63.70 101.30
N THR A 590 -33.35 63.72 99.98
CA THR A 590 -32.99 64.77 98.99
C THR A 590 -31.91 65.84 99.30
N SER A 591 -30.88 65.95 98.42
CA SER A 591 -30.35 67.19 97.76
C SER A 591 -29.09 66.83 96.95
N GLY A 592 -28.98 67.10 95.63
CA GLY A 592 -28.65 68.40 95.03
C GLY A 592 -27.12 68.61 95.01
N GLY A 593 -26.42 68.41 93.87
CA GLY A 593 -25.80 69.48 93.04
C GLY A 593 -24.45 69.94 93.62
N THR A 594 -23.34 70.20 92.93
CA THR A 594 -23.04 70.53 91.52
C THR A 594 -21.50 70.62 91.39
N GLU A 595 -20.97 70.29 90.20
CA GLU A 595 -19.79 70.88 89.51
C GLU A 595 -18.36 70.76 90.12
N SER A 596 -17.26 70.57 89.37
CA SER A 596 -16.98 70.63 87.92
C SER A 596 -15.58 70.06 87.57
N GLY A 597 -15.48 69.44 86.37
CA GLY A 597 -14.33 69.48 85.42
C GLY A 597 -13.12 68.55 85.68
N THR A 598 -12.49 67.85 84.73
CA THR A 598 -12.59 67.71 83.25
C THR A 598 -11.65 66.56 82.80
N GLY A 599 -11.95 65.85 81.70
CA GLY A 599 -10.94 65.19 80.84
C GLY A 599 -11.29 63.81 80.24
N GLU A 600 -12.07 63.80 79.14
CA GLU A 600 -12.04 63.00 77.87
C GLU A 600 -11.30 61.63 77.76
N ALA A 601 -11.68 60.63 76.94
CA ALA A 601 -12.84 60.36 76.05
C ALA A 601 -12.84 58.89 75.48
N THR A 602 -14.03 58.24 75.53
CA THR A 602 -14.77 57.39 74.54
C THR A 602 -14.15 56.17 73.82
N SER A 603 -14.66 54.91 73.91
CA SER A 603 -15.98 54.28 73.51
C SER A 603 -16.14 54.06 71.97
N GLY A 604 -16.75 53.03 71.39
CA GLY A 604 -17.57 51.88 71.82
C GLY A 604 -18.32 51.25 70.61
N THR A 605 -18.79 50.02 70.79
CA THR A 605 -19.40 48.97 69.94
C THR A 605 -20.72 49.21 69.13
N LEU A 606 -20.91 48.35 68.09
CA LEU A 606 -22.11 47.56 67.64
C LEU A 606 -23.34 48.15 66.86
N SER A 607 -23.55 47.55 65.66
CA SER A 607 -24.76 46.98 65.01
C SER A 607 -25.96 47.78 64.42
N LEU A 608 -26.26 47.40 63.15
CA LEU A 608 -27.55 47.19 62.42
C LEU A 608 -28.33 48.32 61.69
N ASN A 609 -28.50 48.07 60.38
CA ASN A 609 -29.66 48.21 59.47
C ASN A 609 -30.05 49.51 58.71
N ALA A 610 -30.38 49.25 57.42
CA ALA A 610 -31.40 49.82 56.51
C ALA A 610 -31.06 50.92 55.46
N ASN A 611 -31.12 50.49 54.19
CA ASN A 611 -31.59 51.11 52.93
C ASN A 611 -31.76 52.64 52.80
N ALA A 612 -31.22 53.23 51.70
CA ALA A 612 -31.99 53.75 50.53
C ALA A 612 -31.14 54.59 49.53
N LEU A 613 -31.26 54.22 48.25
CA LEU A 613 -31.36 55.01 46.99
C LEU A 613 -30.76 56.43 46.84
N LEU A 614 -29.99 56.62 45.73
CA LEU A 614 -30.11 57.63 44.64
C LEU A 614 -28.82 57.57 43.78
N LEU A 615 -28.79 57.11 42.51
CA LEU A 615 -29.20 57.71 41.22
C LEU A 615 -28.38 58.94 40.78
N GLU A 616 -27.53 58.75 39.75
CA GLU A 616 -27.09 59.70 38.69
C GLU A 616 -26.15 58.90 37.74
N ALA A 617 -26.47 58.58 36.47
CA ALA A 617 -26.74 59.36 35.26
C ALA A 617 -25.47 59.78 34.47
N ASN A 618 -25.20 58.99 33.40
CA ASN A 618 -24.72 59.32 32.03
C ASN A 618 -23.58 60.32 31.78
N PHE A 619 -22.63 59.93 30.92
CA PHE A 619 -22.26 60.72 29.72
C PHE A 619 -21.60 59.84 28.62
N ALA A 620 -22.01 60.08 27.37
CA ALA A 620 -21.43 59.59 26.10
C ALA A 620 -20.12 60.38 25.77
N ASP A 621 -19.21 60.00 24.85
CA ASP A 621 -19.41 59.92 23.40
C ASP A 621 -18.14 59.41 22.65
N SER A 622 -18.39 58.74 21.50
CA SER A 622 -17.66 58.60 20.21
C SER A 622 -16.14 58.86 20.01
N TYR A 623 -15.45 58.02 19.21
CA TYR A 623 -15.01 58.28 17.80
C TYR A 623 -14.15 57.13 17.16
N SER A 624 -14.42 56.86 15.85
CA SER A 624 -13.64 56.34 14.67
C SER A 624 -12.15 55.92 14.78
N ALA A 625 -11.48 55.17 13.88
CA ALA A 625 -11.70 54.29 12.71
C ALA A 625 -10.30 53.88 12.17
N LEU A 626 -10.15 52.68 11.54
CA LEU A 626 -9.11 52.23 10.55
C LEU A 626 -7.61 52.28 11.00
N SER A 627 -6.61 51.47 10.59
CA SER A 627 -6.32 50.60 9.44
C SER A 627 -4.92 49.93 9.62
N TYR A 628 -4.70 48.73 9.03
CA TYR A 628 -3.41 48.11 8.55
C TYR A 628 -2.29 47.80 9.58
N SER A 629 -1.43 46.76 9.50
CA SER A 629 -1.20 45.63 8.59
C SER A 629 -0.27 44.57 9.26
N SER A 630 -0.29 43.35 8.70
CA SER A 630 0.86 42.42 8.52
C SER A 630 1.67 41.91 9.72
N THR A 631 1.67 40.59 9.95
CA THR A 631 2.80 39.69 9.60
C THR A 631 2.53 38.22 9.99
N GLN A 632 3.15 37.32 9.23
CA GLN A 632 3.06 35.85 9.28
C GLN A 632 3.70 35.23 10.54
N PRO A 633 3.37 33.95 10.88
CA PRO A 633 4.10 33.19 11.87
C PRO A 633 5.25 32.40 11.23
N SER A 634 6.47 32.62 11.72
CA SER A 634 7.59 31.69 11.57
C SER A 634 7.81 30.97 12.90
N ALA A 635 7.89 29.64 12.82
CA ALA A 635 8.25 28.78 13.92
C ALA A 635 9.77 28.87 14.18
N SER A 636 10.15 29.06 15.44
CA SER A 636 11.46 28.68 15.94
C SER A 636 11.35 28.33 17.43
N TYR A 637 11.82 27.13 17.75
CA TYR A 637 12.09 26.67 19.11
C TYR A 637 13.23 27.49 19.71
N SER A 638 13.07 27.99 20.93
CA SER A 638 14.18 28.15 21.87
C SER A 638 13.67 28.06 23.31
N ILE A 639 14.37 27.22 24.07
CA ILE A 639 14.27 27.06 25.52
C ILE A 639 15.17 28.14 26.13
N TYR A 640 14.64 29.00 27.01
CA TYR A 640 15.40 29.54 28.15
C TYR A 640 14.45 29.98 29.28
N ASP A 641 14.89 29.64 30.48
CA ASP A 641 14.31 29.86 31.80
C ASP A 641 14.48 31.32 32.27
N SER A 642 13.50 31.86 32.99
CA SER A 642 13.70 32.77 34.12
C SER A 642 12.36 33.19 34.73
N GLY A 643 12.27 33.02 36.04
CA GLY A 643 11.06 33.25 36.82
C GLY A 643 10.82 34.71 37.23
N SER A 644 9.87 34.83 38.16
CA SER A 644 9.54 35.99 39.01
C SER A 644 8.21 36.71 38.71
N SER A 645 7.18 36.17 39.36
CA SER A 645 6.36 36.86 40.35
C SER A 645 5.11 37.68 39.92
N LYS A 646 4.03 37.37 40.65
CA LYS A 646 2.84 38.18 41.00
C LYS A 646 1.75 38.33 39.93
N ALA A 647 0.80 37.39 39.94
CA ALA A 647 -0.55 37.60 39.44
C ALA A 647 -1.58 37.04 40.45
N ASN A 648 -2.07 37.90 41.36
CA ASN A 648 -3.34 37.72 42.05
C ASN A 648 -4.32 38.71 41.44
N TYR A 649 -4.96 38.38 40.31
CA TYR A 649 -6.25 38.95 39.86
C TYR A 649 -6.70 38.30 38.53
N SER A 650 -7.05 37.01 38.51
CA SER A 650 -7.79 36.42 37.36
C SER A 650 -8.50 35.08 37.60
N GLN A 651 -8.74 34.65 38.85
CA GLN A 651 -9.39 33.35 39.12
C GLN A 651 -10.93 33.35 39.07
N LYS A 652 -11.59 34.48 38.75
CA LYS A 652 -13.08 34.54 38.67
C LYS A 652 -13.68 34.66 37.26
N ILE A 653 -12.87 34.80 36.21
CA ILE A 653 -13.37 34.88 34.82
C ILE A 653 -13.00 33.64 33.98
N PHE A 654 -12.12 32.77 34.48
CA PHE A 654 -11.75 31.51 33.81
C PHE A 654 -12.74 30.35 34.06
N SER A 655 -13.56 30.42 35.12
CA SER A 655 -14.50 29.35 35.48
C SER A 655 -15.87 29.43 34.79
N GLN A 656 -16.31 30.62 34.34
CA GLN A 656 -17.61 30.76 33.65
C GLN A 656 -17.54 30.49 32.13
N ASN A 657 -16.37 30.66 31.50
CA ASN A 657 -16.19 30.36 30.06
C ASN A 657 -15.86 28.89 29.78
N LEU A 658 -15.34 28.12 30.75
CA LEU A 658 -15.16 26.67 30.61
C LEU A 658 -16.46 25.89 30.87
N LEU A 659 -17.34 26.38 31.75
CA LEU A 659 -18.65 25.76 32.00
C LEU A 659 -19.66 26.00 30.87
N SER A 660 -19.64 27.17 30.22
CA SER A 660 -20.48 27.43 29.03
C SER A 660 -19.97 26.70 27.77
N SER A 661 -18.67 26.45 27.65
CA SER A 661 -18.09 25.66 26.55
C SER A 661 -18.28 24.15 26.73
N ALA A 662 -18.35 23.65 27.97
CA ALA A 662 -18.63 22.25 28.28
C ALA A 662 -20.14 21.91 28.31
N LEU A 663 -21.02 22.88 28.54
CA LEU A 663 -22.48 22.66 28.56
C LEU A 663 -23.17 22.90 27.20
N ASN A 664 -22.57 23.66 26.28
CA ASN A 664 -23.09 23.78 24.91
C ASN A 664 -22.60 22.67 23.96
N THR A 665 -21.61 21.86 24.37
CA THR A 665 -21.12 20.70 23.62
C THR A 665 -21.85 19.39 23.93
N SER A 666 -22.75 19.36 24.91
CA SER A 666 -23.51 18.16 25.30
C SER A 666 -24.97 18.11 24.81
N ALA A 667 -25.45 19.13 24.10
CA ALA A 667 -26.87 19.20 23.68
C ALA A 667 -27.13 19.23 22.15
N LYS A 668 -26.09 19.19 21.30
CA LYS A 668 -26.24 19.05 19.83
C LYS A 668 -25.15 18.20 19.16
N THR A 669 -24.71 17.13 19.81
CA THR A 669 -24.02 16.05 19.10
C THR A 669 -25.07 15.16 18.44
N SER A 670 -25.30 15.43 17.16
CA SER A 670 -25.76 14.44 16.20
C SER A 670 -25.02 13.13 16.43
N LYS A 671 -25.77 12.04 16.57
CA LYS A 671 -25.26 10.66 16.66
C LYS A 671 -24.22 10.42 15.57
N SER A 672 -22.93 10.47 15.92
CA SER A 672 -21.87 9.95 15.06
C SER A 672 -21.86 8.43 15.25
N PHE A 673 -22.18 7.72 14.18
CA PHE A 673 -22.01 6.28 14.09
C PHE A 673 -20.51 5.97 13.95
N LEU A 674 -19.76 6.05 15.05
CA LEU A 674 -18.45 5.42 15.13
C LEU A 674 -18.69 3.93 15.44
N SER A 675 -18.27 3.10 14.49
CA SER A 675 -18.24 1.64 14.58
C SER A 675 -17.49 1.18 15.85
N PHE A 676 -18.22 0.79 16.88
CA PHE A 676 -17.69 0.00 17.99
C PHE A 676 -17.22 -1.37 17.46
N LYS A 677 -15.91 -1.66 17.49
CA LYS A 677 -15.34 -3.00 17.21
C LYS A 677 -15.45 -3.85 18.50
N PRO A 678 -16.35 -4.84 18.64
CA PRO A 678 -16.59 -5.50 19.93
C PRO A 678 -15.56 -6.57 20.35
N GLN A 679 -14.38 -6.65 19.73
CA GLN A 679 -13.43 -7.77 19.93
C GLN A 679 -11.98 -7.38 20.23
N THR A 680 -11.71 -6.10 20.55
CA THR A 680 -10.37 -5.59 20.91
C THR A 680 -10.29 -5.04 22.34
N TYR A 681 -11.30 -5.32 23.17
CA TYR A 681 -11.40 -4.75 24.51
C TYR A 681 -11.33 -5.83 25.57
N SER A 682 -10.65 -5.53 26.67
CA SER A 682 -10.85 -6.29 27.91
C SER A 682 -12.22 -5.93 28.48
N ALA A 683 -12.98 -6.92 28.95
CA ALA A 683 -14.30 -6.69 29.56
C ALA A 683 -14.22 -5.76 30.79
N PHE A 684 -13.06 -5.72 31.42
CA PHE A 684 -12.74 -4.92 32.60
C PHE A 684 -12.66 -3.41 32.30
N GLU A 685 -12.14 -3.00 31.14
CA GLU A 685 -12.04 -1.58 30.74
C GLU A 685 -13.41 -0.91 30.55
N LEU A 686 -14.39 -1.64 30.05
CA LEU A 686 -15.76 -1.15 29.86
C LEU A 686 -16.43 -0.81 31.22
N GLY A 687 -15.97 -1.42 32.31
CA GLY A 687 -16.45 -1.19 33.67
C GLY A 687 -15.87 0.03 34.38
N ILE A 688 -14.75 0.60 33.90
CA ILE A 688 -14.03 1.71 34.56
C ILE A 688 -14.91 2.98 34.64
N ASN A 689 -15.65 3.28 33.58
CA ASN A 689 -16.57 4.44 33.57
C ASN A 689 -17.80 4.25 34.48
N LYS A 690 -18.27 3.00 34.63
CA LYS A 690 -19.41 2.67 35.47
C LYS A 690 -19.04 2.72 36.95
N LYS A 691 -17.87 2.17 37.32
CA LYS A 691 -17.33 2.25 38.69
C LYS A 691 -17.07 3.70 39.13
N ARG A 692 -16.62 4.58 38.23
CA ARG A 692 -16.47 6.02 38.53
C ARG A 692 -17.82 6.71 38.82
N LEU A 693 -18.85 6.38 38.06
CA LEU A 693 -20.21 6.90 38.27
C LEU A 693 -20.85 6.32 39.55
N ASP A 694 -20.62 5.03 39.83
CA ASP A 694 -21.09 4.37 41.05
C ASP A 694 -20.33 4.88 42.30
N LEU A 695 -19.04 5.19 42.20
CA LEU A 695 -18.25 5.83 43.27
C LEU A 695 -18.74 7.26 43.57
N LEU A 696 -19.08 8.04 42.53
CA LEU A 696 -19.68 9.36 42.69
C LEU A 696 -21.11 9.28 43.27
N ALA A 697 -21.86 8.23 42.93
CA ALA A 697 -23.18 7.98 43.52
C ALA A 697 -23.08 7.55 45.00
N ASN A 698 -22.10 6.72 45.35
CA ASN A 698 -21.90 6.17 46.69
C ASN A 698 -21.28 7.17 47.68
N LEU A 699 -20.58 8.21 47.21
CA LEU A 699 -20.10 9.31 48.06
C LEU A 699 -21.24 10.13 48.71
N SER A 700 -22.49 9.98 48.24
CA SER A 700 -23.63 10.79 48.71
C SER A 700 -24.65 10.07 49.60
N LYS A 701 -24.55 8.74 49.80
CA LYS A 701 -25.57 7.99 50.56
C LYS A 701 -24.99 6.78 51.27
N SER A 702 -24.60 6.94 52.54
CA SER A 702 -24.78 5.90 53.58
C SER A 702 -24.27 6.34 54.97
N PRO A 703 -25.14 6.84 55.85
CA PRO A 703 -25.05 6.53 57.27
C PRO A 703 -25.64 5.12 57.48
N ILE A 704 -24.79 4.09 57.48
CA ILE A 704 -25.18 2.74 57.94
C ILE A 704 -24.83 2.63 59.41
N SER A 705 -25.72 3.14 60.25
CA SER A 705 -26.07 2.52 61.52
C SER A 705 -27.35 3.19 62.04
N LYS A 706 -28.36 2.37 62.36
CA LYS A 706 -29.42 2.82 63.26
C LYS A 706 -28.79 2.90 64.66
N PRO A 707 -29.06 3.93 65.47
CA PRO A 707 -28.64 3.91 66.87
C PRO A 707 -29.15 2.63 67.53
N ALA A 708 -28.25 1.84 68.10
CA ALA A 708 -28.55 0.52 68.67
C ALA A 708 -29.30 0.61 70.02
N TYR A 709 -29.70 1.81 70.44
CA TYR A 709 -30.37 2.04 71.72
C TYR A 709 -31.79 2.55 71.51
N GLN A 710 -32.77 1.77 71.98
CA GLN A 710 -34.07 2.30 72.41
C GLN A 710 -33.93 2.66 73.90
N PRO A 711 -33.96 3.95 74.28
CA PRO A 711 -33.94 4.32 75.68
C PRO A 711 -35.21 3.76 76.35
N LYS A 712 -35.04 2.93 77.39
CA LYS A 712 -36.15 2.60 78.29
C LYS A 712 -36.50 3.86 79.08
N GLU A 713 -37.75 4.31 78.96
CA GLU A 713 -38.30 5.39 79.77
C GLU A 713 -38.21 5.02 81.27
N PHE A 714 -37.44 5.78 82.04
CA PHE A 714 -37.58 5.80 83.50
C PHE A 714 -38.65 6.81 83.88
N ARG A 715 -39.71 6.32 84.52
CA ARG A 715 -40.75 7.18 85.12
C ARG A 715 -40.19 7.82 86.38
N PHE A 716 -40.04 9.14 86.36
CA PHE A 716 -39.75 9.92 87.57
C PHE A 716 -40.97 9.91 88.48
N GLY A 717 -40.88 9.19 89.61
CA GLY A 717 -41.81 9.27 90.72
C GLY A 717 -41.51 10.50 91.58
N VAL A 718 -42.56 11.22 91.95
CA VAL A 718 -42.53 12.38 92.86
C VAL A 718 -42.04 11.96 94.25
N LEU A 719 -41.28 12.87 94.86
CA LEU A 719 -40.57 12.79 96.14
C LEU A 719 -41.42 12.26 97.31
N ASP A 720 -41.00 11.13 97.89
CA ASP A 720 -41.16 10.82 99.31
C ASP A 720 -39.79 10.96 100.00
N HIS A 721 -39.78 11.55 101.20
CA HIS A 721 -38.60 11.89 102.00
C HIS A 721 -37.82 10.65 102.53
N ILE A 722 -37.18 9.91 101.62
CA ILE A 722 -36.17 8.89 101.90
C ILE A 722 -34.82 9.45 101.48
N SER A 723 -33.79 9.30 102.32
CA SER A 723 -32.43 9.81 102.12
C SER A 723 -31.90 9.46 100.71
N PRO A 724 -31.74 10.45 99.80
CA PRO A 724 -31.39 10.19 98.41
C PRO A 724 -29.99 9.56 98.25
N GLU A 725 -29.13 9.58 99.27
CA GLU A 725 -27.74 9.13 99.18
C GLU A 725 -27.61 7.59 99.08
N VAL A 726 -28.56 6.84 99.67
CA VAL A 726 -28.49 5.36 99.76
C VAL A 726 -28.74 4.71 98.41
N ASN A 727 -29.83 5.11 97.77
CA ASN A 727 -30.24 4.56 96.48
C ASN A 727 -29.27 4.99 95.38
N GLU A 728 -28.71 6.18 95.47
CA GLU A 728 -27.86 6.73 94.41
C GLU A 728 -26.44 6.16 94.43
N TYR A 729 -25.83 5.89 95.60
CA TYR A 729 -24.56 5.15 95.65
C TYR A 729 -24.71 3.71 95.17
N GLN A 730 -25.78 3.02 95.58
CA GLN A 730 -26.06 1.66 95.16
C GLN A 730 -26.26 1.57 93.63
N LYS A 731 -27.03 2.51 93.05
CA LYS A 731 -27.19 2.64 91.58
C LYS A 731 -25.87 2.97 90.88
N ALA A 732 -25.06 3.86 91.45
CA ALA A 732 -23.74 4.20 90.91
C ALA A 732 -22.80 2.98 90.85
N TYR A 733 -22.71 2.23 91.96
CA TYR A 733 -21.87 1.04 92.08
C TYR A 733 -22.30 -0.08 91.12
N TYR A 734 -23.59 -0.44 91.11
CA TYR A 734 -24.07 -1.48 90.19
C TYR A 734 -24.04 -1.03 88.74
N GLY A 735 -24.28 0.25 88.44
CA GLY A 735 -24.10 0.79 87.09
C GLY A 735 -22.64 0.70 86.62
N MET A 736 -21.65 0.93 87.49
CA MET A 736 -20.23 0.71 87.15
C MET A 736 -19.89 -0.77 86.94
N GLN A 737 -20.49 -1.68 87.71
CA GLN A 737 -20.33 -3.12 87.50
C GLN A 737 -20.98 -3.61 86.20
N ASP A 738 -22.15 -3.08 85.87
CA ASP A 738 -22.87 -3.37 84.63
C ASP A 738 -22.10 -2.85 83.40
N LEU A 739 -21.50 -1.65 83.50
CA LEU A 739 -20.56 -1.14 82.48
C LEU A 739 -19.37 -2.08 82.27
N LEU A 740 -18.83 -2.72 83.31
CA LEU A 740 -17.76 -3.72 83.16
C LEU A 740 -18.23 -5.06 82.58
N ALA A 741 -19.49 -5.43 82.81
CA ALA A 741 -20.09 -6.64 82.25
C ALA A 741 -20.36 -6.47 80.75
N THR A 742 -20.93 -5.33 80.35
CA THR A 742 -21.28 -4.98 78.96
C THR A 742 -20.07 -4.83 78.04
N LEU A 743 -18.85 -4.64 78.57
CA LEU A 743 -17.61 -4.62 77.77
C LEU A 743 -17.40 -5.88 76.91
N ALA A 744 -17.81 -7.05 77.43
CA ALA A 744 -17.67 -8.33 76.71
C ALA A 744 -18.62 -8.44 75.52
N ASP A 745 -19.78 -7.75 75.59
CA ASP A 745 -20.78 -7.74 74.52
C ASP A 745 -20.47 -6.68 73.46
N LEU A 746 -19.76 -5.60 73.85
CA LEU A 746 -19.46 -4.48 72.97
C LEU A 746 -18.18 -4.66 72.15
N PHE A 747 -17.11 -5.24 72.69
CA PHE A 747 -15.80 -5.34 72.03
C PHE A 747 -15.37 -6.79 71.76
N ASP A 748 -14.44 -6.96 70.82
CA ASP A 748 -13.77 -8.25 70.60
C ASP A 748 -13.17 -8.76 71.94
N PRO A 749 -13.15 -10.09 72.21
CA PRO A 749 -12.82 -10.63 73.53
C PRO A 749 -11.43 -10.23 74.04
N THR A 750 -10.46 -10.08 73.13
CA THR A 750 -9.10 -9.60 73.46
C THR A 750 -9.10 -8.14 73.92
N ASP A 751 -9.78 -7.28 73.16
CA ASP A 751 -9.92 -5.84 73.44
C ASP A 751 -10.77 -5.59 74.70
N ALA A 752 -11.85 -6.35 74.88
CA ALA A 752 -12.72 -6.30 76.05
C ALA A 752 -11.95 -6.67 77.33
N ASN A 753 -11.16 -7.75 77.30
CA ASN A 753 -10.36 -8.19 78.44
C ASN A 753 -9.26 -7.18 78.79
N ALA A 754 -8.58 -6.63 77.79
CA ALA A 754 -7.54 -5.62 78.00
C ALA A 754 -8.10 -4.32 78.60
N LEU A 755 -9.26 -3.84 78.12
CA LEU A 755 -9.91 -2.66 78.68
C LEU A 755 -10.47 -2.95 80.08
N ARG A 756 -11.14 -4.09 80.28
CA ARG A 756 -11.67 -4.53 81.57
C ARG A 756 -10.57 -4.63 82.63
N ALA A 757 -9.39 -5.16 82.28
CA ALA A 757 -8.25 -5.23 83.20
C ALA A 757 -7.78 -3.83 83.65
N LYS A 758 -7.68 -2.88 82.71
CA LYS A 758 -7.32 -1.49 83.02
C LYS A 758 -8.36 -0.82 83.90
N LEU A 759 -9.64 -0.91 83.58
CA LEU A 759 -10.72 -0.30 84.37
C LEU A 759 -10.86 -0.94 85.76
N LYS A 760 -10.71 -2.27 85.86
CA LYS A 760 -10.77 -3.01 87.12
C LYS A 760 -9.60 -2.70 88.05
N SER A 761 -8.39 -2.48 87.51
CA SER A 761 -7.23 -2.08 88.33
C SER A 761 -7.45 -0.76 89.07
N LEU A 762 -8.24 0.17 88.49
CA LEU A 762 -8.60 1.43 89.13
C LEU A 762 -9.60 1.26 90.27
N ILE A 763 -10.54 0.31 90.16
CA ILE A 763 -11.44 -0.04 91.27
C ILE A 763 -10.64 -0.60 92.45
N SER A 764 -9.73 -1.55 92.18
CA SER A 764 -8.95 -2.21 93.23
C SER A 764 -7.99 -1.27 93.97
N GLY A 765 -7.51 -0.20 93.32
CA GLY A 765 -6.56 0.76 93.90
C GLY A 765 -7.18 1.93 94.69
N SER A 766 -8.50 2.14 94.61
CA SER A 766 -9.18 3.33 95.15
C SER A 766 -10.13 3.07 96.32
N GLY A 767 -10.28 1.80 96.73
CA GLY A 767 -11.04 1.42 97.93
C GLY A 767 -12.56 1.54 97.78
N LEU A 768 -13.11 1.33 96.58
CA LEU A 768 -14.57 1.28 96.36
C LEU A 768 -15.15 0.05 97.07
N VAL A 769 -16.06 0.28 98.03
CA VAL A 769 -16.62 -0.77 98.90
C VAL A 769 -18.00 -1.21 98.37
N ASP A 770 -18.30 -2.51 98.45
CA ASP A 770 -19.65 -3.00 98.14
C ASP A 770 -20.70 -2.31 99.03
N PRO A 771 -21.85 -1.82 98.51
CA PRO A 771 -22.92 -1.22 99.31
C PRO A 771 -23.30 -2.01 100.57
N ALA A 772 -23.29 -3.35 100.53
CA ALA A 772 -23.59 -4.18 101.71
C ALA A 772 -22.48 -4.09 102.78
N MET A 773 -21.22 -4.02 102.36
CA MET A 773 -20.07 -3.84 103.23
C MET A 773 -19.99 -2.41 103.76
N LEU A 774 -20.39 -1.41 102.97
CA LEU A 774 -20.46 -0.01 103.40
C LEU A 774 -21.46 0.17 104.55
N GLU A 775 -22.64 -0.44 104.48
CA GLU A 775 -23.61 -0.44 105.57
C GLU A 775 -23.05 -1.07 106.85
N SER A 776 -22.31 -2.17 106.73
CA SER A 776 -21.65 -2.80 107.88
C SER A 776 -20.58 -1.88 108.50
N ASN A 777 -19.81 -1.15 107.69
CA ASN A 777 -18.81 -0.18 108.14
C ASN A 777 -19.47 1.01 108.86
N ILE A 778 -20.56 1.54 108.31
CA ILE A 778 -21.36 2.62 108.93
C ILE A 778 -21.87 2.19 110.31
N THR A 779 -22.39 0.96 110.43
CA THR A 779 -22.87 0.46 111.73
C THR A 779 -21.74 0.26 112.73
N THR A 780 -20.59 -0.24 112.28
CA THR A 780 -19.42 -0.46 113.13
C THR A 780 -18.86 0.87 113.64
N GLU A 781 -18.78 1.87 112.77
CA GLU A 781 -18.26 3.19 113.11
C GLU A 781 -19.23 4.00 113.99
N ALA A 782 -20.53 3.92 113.72
CA ALA A 782 -21.55 4.51 114.60
C ALA A 782 -21.47 3.92 116.02
N ASN A 783 -21.23 2.61 116.14
CA ASN A 783 -21.00 1.95 117.43
C ASN A 783 -19.67 2.39 118.07
N ARG A 784 -18.59 2.54 117.29
CA ARG A 784 -17.30 3.05 117.76
C ARG A 784 -17.45 4.45 118.37
N ILE A 785 -18.08 5.38 117.65
CA ILE A 785 -18.31 6.75 118.11
C ILE A 785 -19.20 6.78 119.37
N LEU A 786 -20.23 5.93 119.45
CA LEU A 786 -21.10 5.87 120.64
C LEU A 786 -20.37 5.38 121.92
N ASN A 787 -19.37 4.52 121.74
CA ASN A 787 -18.69 3.79 122.81
C ASN A 787 -17.33 4.39 123.21
N GLU A 788 -16.60 5.00 122.29
CA GLU A 788 -15.19 5.39 122.46
C GLU A 788 -14.95 6.92 122.47
N GLU A 789 -15.86 7.73 121.91
CA GLU A 789 -15.72 9.20 121.84
C GLU A 789 -16.43 9.91 123.01
N PRO A 790 -15.87 11.02 123.55
CA PRO A 790 -16.50 11.78 124.63
C PRO A 790 -17.69 12.61 124.10
N LEU A 791 -18.89 12.05 124.21
CA LEU A 791 -20.15 12.65 123.75
C LEU A 791 -20.83 13.51 124.84
N PRO A 792 -21.55 14.60 124.49
CA PRO A 792 -22.30 15.41 125.45
C PRO A 792 -23.47 14.61 126.06
N ASP A 793 -23.74 14.81 127.37
CA ASP A 793 -24.91 14.23 128.04
C ASP A 793 -26.18 15.10 127.83
N PRO A 794 -27.35 14.52 127.50
CA PRO A 794 -27.61 13.09 127.28
C PRO A 794 -27.07 12.58 125.94
N LYS A 795 -26.47 11.39 125.96
CA LYS A 795 -25.90 10.75 124.75
C LYS A 795 -26.93 10.68 123.60
N PRO A 796 -26.55 11.08 122.37
CA PRO A 796 -27.44 11.02 121.21
C PRO A 796 -27.85 9.58 120.88
N SER A 797 -29.05 9.39 120.32
CA SER A 797 -29.56 8.06 119.96
C SER A 797 -28.68 7.41 118.87
N PHE A 798 -28.55 6.09 118.92
CA PHE A 798 -27.83 5.31 117.92
C PHE A 798 -28.30 5.64 116.50
N ASP A 799 -29.61 5.81 116.29
CA ASP A 799 -30.17 6.13 114.97
C ASP A 799 -29.75 7.52 114.47
N LYS A 800 -29.57 8.51 115.35
CA LYS A 800 -29.13 9.86 114.98
C LYS A 800 -27.63 9.88 114.63
N VAL A 801 -26.80 9.22 115.44
CA VAL A 801 -25.35 9.09 115.18
C VAL A 801 -25.11 8.27 113.91
N ARG A 802 -25.81 7.13 113.78
CA ARG A 802 -25.80 6.30 112.57
C ARG A 802 -26.25 7.08 111.35
N GLY A 803 -27.30 7.91 111.43
CA GLY A 803 -27.76 8.75 110.31
C GLY A 803 -26.69 9.73 109.81
N LEU A 804 -25.97 10.38 110.72
CA LEU A 804 -24.91 11.35 110.37
C LEU A 804 -23.66 10.65 109.83
N VAL A 805 -23.21 9.58 110.47
CA VAL A 805 -22.10 8.74 109.98
C VAL A 805 -22.45 8.11 108.62
N ALA A 806 -23.69 7.66 108.45
CA ALA A 806 -24.19 7.13 107.19
C ALA A 806 -24.12 8.17 106.07
N SER A 807 -24.50 9.42 106.33
CA SER A 807 -24.41 10.49 105.34
C SER A 807 -22.96 10.74 104.90
N GLN A 808 -22.02 10.85 105.86
CA GLN A 808 -20.59 11.11 105.57
C GLN A 808 -19.95 9.98 104.76
N TYR A 809 -20.13 8.72 105.19
CA TYR A 809 -19.55 7.56 104.51
C TYR A 809 -20.21 7.29 103.15
N ARG A 810 -21.52 7.52 103.00
CA ARG A 810 -22.22 7.36 101.70
C ARG A 810 -21.83 8.46 100.72
N TYR A 811 -21.69 9.72 101.15
CA TYR A 811 -21.17 10.78 100.29
C TYR A 811 -19.69 10.58 99.94
N ASP A 812 -18.85 10.11 100.85
CA ASP A 812 -17.45 9.74 100.54
C ASP A 812 -17.38 8.59 99.53
N ALA A 813 -18.22 7.56 99.70
CA ALA A 813 -18.29 6.45 98.76
C ALA A 813 -18.79 6.92 97.37
N LEU A 814 -19.80 7.79 97.32
CA LEU A 814 -20.29 8.43 96.09
C LEU A 814 -19.21 9.31 95.44
N PHE A 815 -18.46 10.07 96.23
CA PHE A 815 -17.35 10.91 95.78
C PHE A 815 -16.20 10.08 95.18
N LYS A 816 -15.85 8.95 95.82
CA LYS A 816 -14.88 7.98 95.30
C LYS A 816 -15.37 7.30 94.01
N ALA A 817 -16.64 6.93 93.93
CA ALA A 817 -17.24 6.38 92.71
C ALA A 817 -17.16 7.38 91.55
N GLY A 818 -17.51 8.65 91.78
CA GLY A 818 -17.37 9.73 90.80
C GLY A 818 -15.93 9.94 90.35
N LYS A 819 -14.96 9.89 91.28
CA LYS A 819 -13.52 9.98 90.95
C LYS A 819 -13.07 8.84 90.04
N ILE A 820 -13.44 7.59 90.34
CA ILE A 820 -13.10 6.44 89.48
C ILE A 820 -13.73 6.58 88.10
N LEU A 821 -14.99 7.01 88.05
CA LEU A 821 -15.72 7.16 86.80
C LEU A 821 -15.10 8.27 85.92
N THR A 822 -14.64 9.38 86.49
CA THR A 822 -13.88 10.40 85.72
C THR A 822 -12.56 9.86 85.14
N GLN A 823 -11.88 8.95 85.86
CA GLN A 823 -10.67 8.29 85.36
C GLN A 823 -10.97 7.26 84.27
N TRP A 824 -12.10 6.55 84.36
CA TRP A 824 -12.59 5.67 83.31
C TRP A 824 -12.86 6.44 82.02
N ILE A 825 -13.58 7.56 82.11
CA ILE A 825 -13.83 8.48 80.99
C ILE A 825 -12.49 8.89 80.35
N ALA A 826 -11.50 9.29 81.13
CA ALA A 826 -10.19 9.71 80.60
C ALA A 826 -9.45 8.58 79.85
N ILE A 827 -9.51 7.33 80.34
CA ILE A 827 -8.91 6.16 79.65
C ILE A 827 -9.64 5.86 78.35
N CYS A 828 -10.97 5.89 78.37
CA CYS A 828 -11.81 5.62 77.22
C CYS A 828 -11.69 6.72 76.16
N GLU A 829 -11.58 8.00 76.55
CA GLU A 829 -11.29 9.13 75.67
C GLU A 829 -9.88 9.04 75.05
N ALA A 830 -8.86 8.65 75.82
CA ALA A 830 -7.53 8.41 75.27
C ALA A 830 -7.51 7.27 74.25
N ARG A 831 -8.30 6.20 74.47
CA ARG A 831 -8.49 5.11 73.49
C ARG A 831 -9.21 5.63 72.24
N TYR A 832 -10.29 6.38 72.40
CA TYR A 832 -11.04 7.02 71.32
C TYR A 832 -10.12 7.85 70.42
N ASN A 833 -9.32 8.76 71.00
CA ASN A 833 -8.38 9.62 70.28
C ASN A 833 -7.29 8.82 69.53
N ASN A 834 -6.84 7.68 70.07
CA ASN A 834 -5.89 6.80 69.39
C ASN A 834 -6.50 6.08 68.18
N ILE A 835 -7.73 5.59 68.31
CA ILE A 835 -8.47 4.95 67.21
C ILE A 835 -8.78 5.99 66.13
N GLU A 836 -9.17 7.20 66.52
CA GLU A 836 -9.40 8.32 65.59
C GLU A 836 -8.14 8.66 64.79
N ARG A 837 -6.97 8.74 65.43
CA ARG A 837 -5.69 8.95 64.72
C ARG A 837 -5.38 7.84 63.71
N LYS A 838 -5.62 6.57 64.07
CA LYS A 838 -5.47 5.44 63.14
C LYS A 838 -6.43 5.54 61.95
N LEU A 839 -7.68 5.91 62.21
CA LEU A 839 -8.69 6.15 61.18
C LEU A 839 -8.26 7.27 60.23
N GLN A 840 -7.80 8.41 60.75
CA GLN A 840 -7.30 9.52 59.93
C GLN A 840 -6.09 9.10 59.07
N GLY A 841 -5.18 8.27 59.61
CA GLY A 841 -4.07 7.69 58.84
C GLY A 841 -4.55 6.84 57.66
N LYS A 842 -5.48 5.92 57.90
CA LYS A 842 -6.06 5.05 56.85
C LYS A 842 -6.90 5.81 55.83
N LEU A 843 -7.62 6.86 56.23
CA LEU A 843 -8.34 7.75 55.31
C LEU A 843 -7.40 8.52 54.37
N ARG A 844 -6.20 8.90 54.84
CA ARG A 844 -5.16 9.50 53.98
C ARG A 844 -4.59 8.48 52.99
N GLU A 845 -4.33 7.25 53.41
CA GLU A 845 -3.91 6.16 52.52
C GLU A 845 -4.96 5.89 51.44
N HIS A 846 -6.23 5.80 51.82
CA HIS A 846 -7.36 5.66 50.91
C HIS A 846 -7.41 6.80 49.88
N THR A 847 -7.27 8.05 50.31
CA THR A 847 -7.26 9.21 49.40
C THR A 847 -6.07 9.17 48.43
N ARG A 848 -4.89 8.74 48.88
CA ARG A 848 -3.70 8.57 48.03
C ARG A 848 -3.90 7.46 47.00
N LYS A 849 -4.47 6.32 47.40
CA LYS A 849 -4.77 5.20 46.50
C LYS A 849 -5.84 5.56 45.46
N LEU A 850 -6.89 6.29 45.85
CA LEU A 850 -7.86 6.84 44.89
C LEU A 850 -7.20 7.77 43.87
N ALA A 851 -6.33 8.68 44.31
CA ALA A 851 -5.59 9.55 43.40
C ALA A 851 -4.66 8.77 42.44
N GLN A 852 -4.06 7.66 42.91
CA GLN A 852 -3.28 6.76 42.07
C GLN A 852 -4.16 6.05 41.03
N ILE A 853 -5.33 5.54 41.41
CA ILE A 853 -6.31 4.91 40.52
C ILE A 853 -6.79 5.90 39.45
N ASP A 854 -7.11 7.14 39.83
CA ASP A 854 -7.50 8.19 38.89
C ASP A 854 -6.36 8.49 37.90
N LYS A 855 -5.12 8.59 38.38
CA LYS A 855 -3.93 8.78 37.53
C LYS A 855 -3.75 7.62 36.55
N LEU A 856 -3.83 6.37 37.01
CA LEU A 856 -3.73 5.17 36.17
C LEU A 856 -4.86 5.14 35.14
N SER A 857 -6.09 5.48 35.51
CA SER A 857 -7.22 5.55 34.56
C SER A 857 -6.99 6.59 33.46
N GLY A 858 -6.41 7.75 33.81
CA GLY A 858 -6.03 8.78 32.84
C GLY A 858 -4.92 8.31 31.89
N LEU A 859 -3.91 7.62 32.42
CA LEU A 859 -2.83 7.04 31.62
C LEU A 859 -3.33 5.94 30.68
N ILE A 860 -4.22 5.05 31.15
CA ILE A 860 -4.85 4.02 30.30
C ILE A 860 -5.60 4.66 29.13
N ARG A 861 -6.38 5.73 29.39
CA ARG A 861 -7.10 6.43 28.31
C ARG A 861 -6.15 7.00 27.25
N VAL A 862 -5.10 7.71 27.67
CA VAL A 862 -4.12 8.29 26.73
C VAL A 862 -3.37 7.19 25.99
N ALA A 863 -2.92 6.15 26.70
CA ALA A 863 -2.21 5.02 26.11
C ALA A 863 -3.09 4.22 25.12
N ARG A 864 -4.41 4.28 25.28
CA ARG A 864 -5.37 3.69 24.36
C ARG A 864 -5.62 4.55 23.13
N GLU A 865 -5.79 5.86 23.30
CA GLU A 865 -5.88 6.79 22.16
C GLU A 865 -4.63 6.70 21.27
N THR A 866 -3.45 6.55 21.87
CA THR A 866 -2.22 6.31 21.11
C THR A 866 -2.21 4.93 20.45
N LEU A 867 -2.69 3.88 21.11
CA LEU A 867 -2.81 2.55 20.50
C LEU A 867 -3.78 2.54 19.32
N GLU A 868 -4.96 3.18 19.42
CA GLU A 868 -5.94 3.27 18.34
C GLU A 868 -5.39 4.04 17.13
N ASN A 869 -4.63 5.11 17.37
CA ASN A 869 -3.93 5.83 16.29
C ASN A 869 -2.85 4.96 15.63
N LEU A 870 -2.08 4.20 16.42
CA LEU A 870 -1.09 3.26 15.90
C LEU A 870 -1.73 2.07 15.18
N ASP A 871 -2.91 1.63 15.60
CA ASP A 871 -3.70 0.55 14.97
C ASP A 871 -4.08 0.95 13.54
N ARG A 872 -4.55 2.20 13.36
CA ARG A 872 -4.87 2.75 12.03
C ARG A 872 -3.65 2.77 11.12
N VAL A 873 -2.49 3.22 11.63
CA VAL A 873 -1.23 3.26 10.86
C VAL A 873 -0.74 1.85 10.57
N PHE A 874 -0.84 0.93 11.52
CA PHE A 874 -0.47 -0.47 11.33
C PHE A 874 -1.34 -1.14 10.25
N ASP A 875 -2.67 -1.00 10.34
CA ASP A 875 -3.62 -1.51 9.34
C ASP A 875 -3.34 -0.92 7.93
N GLU A 876 -2.98 0.36 7.84
CA GLU A 876 -2.57 1.01 6.58
C GLU A 876 -1.30 0.38 6.00
N GLN A 877 -0.22 0.29 6.79
CA GLN A 877 1.06 -0.26 6.32
C GLN A 877 0.98 -1.76 5.99
N VAL A 878 0.17 -2.53 6.73
CA VAL A 878 -0.09 -3.94 6.40
C VAL A 878 -0.93 -4.06 5.13
N GLY A 879 -1.91 -3.18 4.94
CA GLY A 879 -2.67 -3.09 3.71
C GLY A 879 -1.79 -2.82 2.50
N ASP A 880 -0.86 -1.86 2.61
CA ASP A 880 0.11 -1.52 1.55
C ASP A 880 1.04 -2.71 1.24
N PHE A 881 1.52 -3.41 2.28
CA PHE A 881 2.30 -4.63 2.10
C PHE A 881 1.50 -5.73 1.40
N GLY A 882 0.23 -5.95 1.79
CA GLY A 882 -0.65 -6.92 1.13
C GLY A 882 -0.94 -6.59 -0.34
N VAL A 883 -1.05 -5.30 -0.70
CA VAL A 883 -1.16 -4.87 -2.11
C VAL A 883 0.13 -5.20 -2.87
N ALA A 884 1.30 -4.92 -2.28
CA ALA A 884 2.58 -5.25 -2.91
C ALA A 884 2.77 -6.76 -3.13
N GLN A 885 2.32 -7.60 -2.18
CA GLN A 885 2.32 -9.06 -2.34
C GLN A 885 1.48 -9.50 -3.53
N ARG A 886 0.28 -8.93 -3.69
CA ARG A 886 -0.60 -9.25 -4.81
C ARG A 886 -0.01 -8.82 -6.15
N LEU A 887 0.59 -7.63 -6.20
CA LEU A 887 1.27 -7.16 -7.41
C LEU A 887 2.43 -8.07 -7.80
N LEU A 888 3.16 -8.62 -6.82
CA LEU A 888 4.22 -9.59 -7.10
C LEU A 888 3.66 -10.89 -7.70
N GLU A 889 2.59 -11.43 -7.11
CA GLU A 889 1.94 -12.64 -7.64
C GLU A 889 1.43 -12.42 -9.07
N GLU A 890 0.84 -11.25 -9.34
CA GLU A 890 0.36 -10.85 -10.66
C GLU A 890 1.51 -10.64 -11.67
N ASP A 891 2.61 -9.98 -11.26
CA ASP A 891 3.81 -9.81 -12.08
C ASP A 891 4.40 -11.16 -12.47
N TRP A 892 4.64 -12.05 -11.50
CA TRP A 892 5.22 -13.37 -11.77
C TRP A 892 4.31 -14.22 -12.65
N ARG A 893 2.99 -14.10 -12.48
CA ARG A 893 2.03 -14.82 -13.34
C ARG A 893 2.00 -14.24 -14.76
N SER A 894 2.01 -12.93 -14.90
CA SER A 894 2.11 -12.24 -16.19
C SER A 894 3.39 -12.64 -16.93
N VAL A 895 4.53 -12.64 -16.23
CA VAL A 895 5.82 -13.08 -16.78
C VAL A 895 5.77 -14.55 -17.20
N TYR A 896 5.13 -15.43 -16.42
CA TYR A 896 4.90 -16.82 -16.79
C TYR A 896 4.08 -16.93 -18.09
N ASP A 897 2.94 -16.23 -18.18
CA ASP A 897 2.05 -16.28 -19.35
C ASP A 897 2.75 -15.74 -20.61
N ILE A 898 3.51 -14.64 -20.49
CA ILE A 898 4.32 -14.06 -21.58
C ILE A 898 5.42 -15.05 -22.00
N ASN A 899 6.10 -15.70 -21.05
CA ASN A 899 7.12 -16.70 -21.33
C ASN A 899 6.53 -17.93 -22.02
N GLN A 900 5.35 -18.39 -21.59
CA GLN A 900 4.65 -19.51 -22.21
C GLN A 900 4.25 -19.19 -23.65
N GLU A 901 3.74 -17.99 -23.90
CA GLU A 901 3.40 -17.52 -25.24
C GLU A 901 4.65 -17.37 -26.11
N ARG A 902 5.76 -16.84 -25.56
CA ARG A 902 7.06 -16.78 -26.22
C ARG A 902 7.52 -18.17 -26.65
N SER A 903 7.55 -19.13 -25.73
CA SER A 903 7.94 -20.51 -26.02
C SER A 903 7.01 -21.15 -27.05
N ARG A 904 5.70 -20.89 -27.00
CA ARG A 904 4.73 -21.35 -28.01
C ARG A 904 5.08 -20.81 -29.39
N ILE A 905 5.34 -19.51 -29.52
CA ILE A 905 5.67 -18.89 -30.83
C ILE A 905 6.99 -19.44 -31.36
N LEU A 906 8.04 -19.52 -30.54
CA LEU A 906 9.37 -20.00 -30.94
C LEU A 906 9.39 -21.49 -31.32
N THR A 907 8.48 -22.30 -30.76
CA THR A 907 8.42 -23.75 -31.05
C THR A 907 7.42 -24.12 -32.15
N THR A 908 6.29 -23.42 -32.26
CA THR A 908 5.18 -23.81 -33.16
C THR A 908 4.92 -22.84 -34.31
N ALA A 909 5.21 -21.55 -34.14
CA ALA A 909 4.82 -20.51 -35.12
C ALA A 909 5.95 -20.09 -36.07
N VAL A 910 7.15 -20.65 -35.91
CA VAL A 910 8.28 -20.40 -36.83
C VAL A 910 8.01 -21.12 -38.15
N GLN A 911 7.87 -20.36 -39.23
CA GLN A 911 7.57 -20.89 -40.57
C GLN A 911 8.84 -21.37 -41.30
N GLY A 912 10.00 -20.80 -40.97
CA GLY A 912 11.26 -21.14 -41.61
C GLY A 912 12.48 -20.65 -40.87
N LEU A 913 13.61 -21.34 -41.08
CA LEU A 913 14.91 -20.99 -40.54
C LEU A 913 15.83 -20.54 -41.66
N TYR A 914 16.37 -19.33 -41.53
CA TYR A 914 17.32 -18.76 -42.47
C TYR A 914 18.57 -18.32 -41.74
N TYR A 915 19.63 -18.02 -42.47
CA TYR A 915 20.86 -17.55 -41.88
C TYR A 915 21.56 -16.53 -42.77
N VAL A 916 22.33 -15.67 -42.12
CA VAL A 916 23.05 -14.58 -42.76
C VAL A 916 24.37 -14.36 -42.04
N ARG A 917 25.46 -14.20 -42.79
CA ARG A 917 26.77 -13.80 -42.26
C ARG A 917 26.72 -12.38 -41.70
N GLU A 918 27.12 -12.20 -40.45
CA GLU A 918 27.18 -10.88 -39.80
C GLU A 918 28.30 -10.01 -40.41
N ARG A 919 28.13 -8.69 -40.45
CA ARG A 919 29.22 -7.77 -40.82
C ARG A 919 30.21 -7.72 -39.65
N SER A 920 31.50 -7.78 -39.95
CA SER A 920 32.58 -7.52 -38.96
C SER A 920 32.57 -6.07 -38.42
N THR A 921 31.67 -5.21 -38.89
CA THR A 921 31.42 -3.85 -38.38
C THR A 921 30.02 -3.76 -37.78
N PRO A 922 29.87 -3.32 -36.51
CA PRO A 922 28.59 -3.27 -35.81
C PRO A 922 27.76 -2.08 -36.29
N VAL A 923 27.19 -2.18 -37.50
CA VAL A 923 26.22 -1.21 -38.06
C VAL A 923 24.78 -1.75 -37.94
N THR A 924 24.62 -2.95 -37.39
CA THR A 924 23.35 -3.68 -37.24
C THR A 924 22.74 -3.58 -35.85
N LYS A 925 23.03 -2.52 -35.08
CA LYS A 925 21.99 -2.04 -34.15
C LYS A 925 20.88 -1.49 -35.03
N THR A 926 19.68 -2.05 -34.89
CA THR A 926 18.46 -1.43 -35.39
C THR A 926 18.50 0.04 -34.97
N LEU A 927 18.61 0.92 -35.96
CA LEU A 927 18.31 2.33 -35.74
C LEU A 927 16.88 2.36 -35.19
N VAL A 928 16.68 3.14 -34.12
CA VAL A 928 15.34 3.44 -33.62
C VAL A 928 14.50 3.88 -34.82
N ASP A 929 13.35 3.25 -34.96
CA ASP A 929 12.37 3.47 -36.02
C ASP A 929 12.16 4.98 -36.27
N PRO A 930 12.22 5.49 -37.52
CA PRO A 930 11.88 6.88 -37.81
C PRO A 930 10.42 7.14 -37.46
N LEU A 931 10.22 7.63 -36.24
CA LEU A 931 8.93 7.94 -35.62
C LEU A 931 7.99 8.74 -36.51
N GLU A 932 6.95 8.07 -37.00
CA GLU A 932 5.72 8.70 -37.49
C GLU A 932 4.90 9.24 -36.29
N MET A 933 4.26 10.40 -36.49
CA MET A 933 3.55 11.24 -35.51
C MET A 933 4.41 12.28 -34.77
N ARG A 934 4.65 13.40 -35.48
CA ARG A 934 4.85 14.72 -34.87
C ARG A 934 3.71 15.63 -35.33
N HIS A 935 3.08 16.34 -34.41
CA HIS A 935 2.15 17.41 -34.72
C HIS A 935 2.94 18.63 -35.25
N LYS A 936 2.66 19.09 -36.48
CA LYS A 936 3.35 20.21 -37.12
C LYS A 936 2.68 21.54 -36.79
N ASN A 937 1.36 21.61 -36.80
CA ASN A 937 0.59 22.84 -36.63
C ASN A 937 -0.35 22.81 -35.40
N PRO A 938 -0.67 23.98 -34.80
CA PRO A 938 -1.65 24.06 -33.71
C PRO A 938 -3.06 23.62 -34.12
N ASP A 939 -3.38 23.66 -35.42
CA ASP A 939 -4.65 23.18 -35.99
C ASP A 939 -4.71 21.64 -36.18
N ASP A 940 -3.61 20.92 -35.96
CA ASP A 940 -3.53 19.47 -36.11
C ASP A 940 -4.43 18.73 -35.09
N VAL A 941 -4.87 17.53 -35.46
CA VAL A 941 -5.69 16.64 -34.62
C VAL A 941 -4.93 16.27 -33.34
N VAL A 942 -5.66 16.10 -32.23
CA VAL A 942 -5.08 15.70 -30.94
C VAL A 942 -4.35 14.36 -31.10
N PRO A 943 -3.03 14.29 -30.82
CA PRO A 943 -2.24 13.08 -31.08
C PRO A 943 -2.68 11.88 -30.23
N GLY A 944 -2.90 10.72 -30.87
CA GLY A 944 -3.10 9.45 -30.16
C GLY A 944 -4.44 9.27 -29.43
N CYS A 945 -5.43 10.11 -29.73
CA CYS A 945 -6.78 10.04 -29.15
C CYS A 945 -7.82 9.65 -30.20
N ASP A 946 -8.83 8.88 -29.80
CA ASP A 946 -9.95 8.52 -30.68
C ASP A 946 -10.96 9.67 -30.77
N TRP A 947 -11.16 10.19 -31.98
CA TRP A 947 -12.04 11.33 -32.27
C TRP A 947 -13.54 10.98 -32.21
N HIS A 948 -13.88 9.69 -32.18
CA HIS A 948 -15.27 9.23 -32.22
C HIS A 948 -15.89 8.95 -30.84
N THR A 949 -15.12 9.10 -29.76
CA THR A 949 -15.61 8.85 -28.40
C THR A 949 -16.25 10.12 -27.84
N ASP A 950 -17.49 10.04 -27.37
CA ASP A 950 -18.09 11.12 -26.57
C ASP A 950 -17.37 11.16 -25.21
N VAL A 951 -16.72 12.29 -24.93
CA VAL A 951 -15.88 12.47 -23.75
C VAL A 951 -16.65 13.21 -22.65
N GLU A 952 -16.55 12.71 -21.42
CA GLU A 952 -17.02 13.39 -20.21
C GLU A 952 -15.86 13.43 -19.21
N LEU A 953 -15.55 14.63 -18.70
CA LEU A 953 -14.48 14.81 -17.71
C LEU A 953 -15.00 14.52 -16.30
N PRO A 954 -14.15 14.01 -15.39
CA PRO A 954 -14.50 13.86 -13.99
C PRO A 954 -14.85 15.20 -13.33
N ASP A 955 -15.93 15.22 -12.55
CA ASP A 955 -16.41 16.35 -11.75
C ASP A 955 -15.30 17.04 -10.93
N GLU A 956 -14.30 16.30 -10.44
CA GLU A 956 -13.20 16.85 -9.65
C GLU A 956 -12.28 17.77 -10.46
N LEU A 957 -12.24 17.62 -11.78
CA LEU A 957 -11.42 18.41 -12.69
C LEU A 957 -12.15 19.62 -13.28
N ASP A 958 -13.48 19.67 -13.16
CA ASP A 958 -14.32 20.75 -13.68
C ASP A 958 -13.85 22.13 -13.26
N THR A 959 -13.41 22.29 -12.00
CA THR A 959 -12.94 23.58 -11.48
C THR A 959 -11.70 24.08 -12.23
N PHE A 960 -10.81 23.17 -12.61
CA PHE A 960 -9.58 23.51 -13.33
C PHE A 960 -9.86 23.70 -14.82
N PHE A 961 -10.75 22.89 -15.40
CA PHE A 961 -11.18 23.05 -16.78
C PHE A 961 -11.95 24.36 -16.99
N ASP A 962 -12.86 24.71 -16.06
CA ASP A 962 -13.55 26.00 -16.01
C ASP A 962 -12.58 27.18 -16.06
N ALA A 963 -11.47 27.09 -15.34
CA ALA A 963 -10.43 28.12 -15.36
C ALA A 963 -9.72 28.18 -16.72
N VAL A 964 -9.52 27.04 -17.40
CA VAL A 964 -8.92 27.02 -18.73
C VAL A 964 -9.83 27.64 -19.78
N VAL A 965 -11.14 27.40 -19.73
CA VAL A 965 -12.10 28.03 -20.64
C VAL A 965 -12.27 29.54 -20.38
N GLU A 966 -11.76 30.05 -19.25
CA GLU A 966 -11.74 31.49 -18.94
C GLU A 966 -10.50 32.23 -19.44
N LEU A 967 -9.57 31.53 -20.09
CA LEU A 967 -8.40 32.17 -20.70
C LEU A 967 -8.85 33.22 -21.75
N PRO A 968 -8.21 34.40 -21.77
CA PRO A 968 -8.43 35.42 -22.79
C PRO A 968 -8.24 34.89 -24.21
N MET A 969 -9.06 35.39 -25.13
CA MET A 969 -8.98 35.08 -26.57
C MET A 969 -7.58 35.35 -27.14
N ASP A 970 -6.93 36.43 -26.72
CA ASP A 970 -5.62 36.85 -27.23
C ASP A 970 -4.49 35.88 -26.87
N ASP A 971 -4.67 35.08 -25.82
CA ASP A 971 -3.69 34.10 -25.34
C ASP A 971 -3.77 32.77 -26.12
N TRP A 972 -4.83 32.55 -26.92
CA TRP A 972 -4.99 31.35 -27.75
C TRP A 972 -4.44 31.56 -29.16
N ALA A 973 -3.48 30.74 -29.59
CA ALA A 973 -2.82 30.86 -30.89
C ALA A 973 -3.81 30.80 -32.07
N VAL A 974 -4.79 29.91 -32.01
CA VAL A 974 -5.81 29.68 -33.07
C VAL A 974 -6.83 30.83 -33.14
N LEU A 975 -7.17 31.44 -32.01
CA LEU A 975 -8.22 32.47 -31.94
C LEU A 975 -7.69 33.89 -32.17
N LYS A 976 -6.43 34.15 -31.82
CA LYS A 976 -5.75 35.44 -32.00
C LYS A 976 -5.90 36.07 -33.41
N PRO A 977 -5.74 35.35 -34.54
CA PRO A 977 -5.94 35.96 -35.86
C PRO A 977 -7.41 36.36 -36.14
N LEU A 978 -8.37 35.89 -35.35
CA LEU A 978 -9.81 36.15 -35.50
C LEU A 978 -10.31 37.35 -34.70
N GLN A 979 -9.43 38.12 -34.04
CA GLN A 979 -9.78 39.36 -33.31
C GLN A 979 -10.72 40.31 -34.07
N PRO A 980 -10.59 40.56 -35.39
CA PRO A 980 -11.48 41.48 -36.10
C PRO A 980 -12.94 41.00 -36.16
N LYS A 981 -13.19 39.71 -35.90
CA LYS A 981 -14.51 39.07 -35.94
C LYS A 981 -15.25 39.10 -34.60
N LEU A 982 -14.70 39.81 -33.61
CA LEU A 982 -15.36 40.00 -32.32
C LEU A 982 -16.77 40.63 -32.47
N PRO A 983 -17.68 40.37 -31.52
CA PRO A 983 -19.03 40.94 -31.55
C PRO A 983 -19.03 42.47 -31.64
N PRO A 984 -20.10 43.07 -32.17
CA PRO A 984 -20.21 44.53 -32.26
C PRO A 984 -20.24 45.17 -30.86
N PHE A 985 -19.65 46.36 -30.74
CA PHE A 985 -19.37 47.04 -29.45
C PHE A 985 -20.59 47.24 -28.55
N HIS A 986 -21.78 47.45 -29.11
CA HIS A 986 -23.01 47.61 -28.32
C HIS A 986 -23.36 46.37 -27.47
N ARG A 987 -22.74 45.21 -27.72
CA ARG A 987 -22.96 43.99 -26.93
C ARG A 987 -21.96 43.83 -25.78
N PHE A 988 -20.91 44.65 -25.70
CA PHE A 988 -19.86 44.47 -24.70
C PHE A 988 -20.39 44.64 -23.28
N GLU A 989 -21.31 45.59 -23.06
CA GLU A 989 -21.93 45.78 -21.75
C GLU A 989 -22.71 44.53 -21.29
N PHE A 990 -23.53 43.96 -22.18
CA PHE A 990 -24.27 42.74 -21.91
C PHE A 990 -23.34 41.54 -21.63
N ILE A 991 -22.30 41.35 -22.45
CA ILE A 991 -21.32 40.28 -22.25
C ILE A 991 -20.60 40.46 -20.91
N ASN A 992 -20.25 41.69 -20.53
CA ASN A 992 -19.62 41.98 -19.24
C ASN A 992 -20.55 41.66 -18.06
N GLN A 993 -21.85 41.95 -18.16
CA GLN A 993 -22.84 41.58 -17.14
C GLN A 993 -22.96 40.05 -16.98
N VAL A 994 -23.01 39.29 -18.08
CA VAL A 994 -23.07 37.83 -18.05
C VAL A 994 -21.78 37.25 -17.46
N ARG A 995 -20.62 37.75 -17.88
CA ARG A 995 -19.30 37.37 -17.37
C ARG A 995 -19.19 37.59 -15.87
N THR A 996 -19.54 38.79 -15.38
CA THR A 996 -19.51 39.10 -13.94
C THR A 996 -20.47 38.23 -13.12
N ALA A 997 -21.63 37.86 -13.66
CA ALA A 997 -22.53 36.90 -13.02
C ALA A 997 -21.91 35.48 -12.97
N ARG A 998 -21.26 35.03 -14.05
CA ARG A 998 -20.59 33.72 -14.14
C ARG A 998 -19.46 33.60 -13.11
N PHE A 999 -18.56 34.60 -13.05
CA PHE A 999 -17.48 34.64 -12.05
C PHE A 999 -17.99 34.70 -10.59
N LYS A 1000 -19.17 35.26 -10.33
CA LYS A 1000 -19.80 35.22 -8.99
C LYS A 1000 -20.40 33.84 -8.64
N SER A 1001 -20.74 33.03 -9.63
CA SER A 1001 -21.39 31.72 -9.45
C SER A 1001 -20.41 30.56 -9.31
N ARG A 1002 -19.32 30.55 -10.09
CA ARG A 1002 -18.29 29.48 -10.09
C ARG A 1002 -17.64 29.20 -8.72
N PRO A 1003 -17.21 30.19 -7.91
CA PRO A 1003 -16.64 29.90 -6.59
C PRO A 1003 -17.62 29.27 -5.61
N LYS A 1004 -18.94 29.32 -5.87
CA LYS A 1004 -19.96 28.66 -5.01
C LYS A 1004 -20.12 27.16 -5.30
N ARG A 1005 -19.85 26.70 -6.54
CA ARG A 1005 -19.83 25.27 -6.86
C ARG A 1005 -18.67 24.54 -6.14
N MET A 1006 -17.56 25.24 -5.92
CA MET A 1006 -16.34 24.67 -5.32
C MET A 1006 -16.47 24.18 -3.87
N PHE A 1007 -17.45 24.65 -3.10
CA PHE A 1007 -17.70 24.21 -1.71
C PHE A 1007 -18.77 23.12 -1.58
N SER A 1008 -19.34 22.67 -2.70
CA SER A 1008 -20.50 21.77 -2.70
C SER A 1008 -20.13 20.29 -2.85
N TYR A 1009 -18.87 19.97 -3.16
CA TYR A 1009 -18.41 18.57 -3.29
C TYR A 1009 -18.09 17.98 -1.92
N SER A 1010 -19.07 17.26 -1.38
CA SER A 1010 -18.91 16.35 -0.24
C SER A 1010 -18.65 14.94 -0.76
N GLN A 1011 -17.41 14.64 -1.16
CA GLN A 1011 -16.92 13.25 -1.15
C GLN A 1011 -15.39 13.16 -1.12
N THR A 1012 -14.92 12.35 -0.16
CA THR A 1012 -13.55 11.89 0.12
C THR A 1012 -12.55 12.90 0.68
N GLU A 1013 -12.31 12.83 1.98
CA GLU A 1013 -11.41 13.72 2.73
C GLU A 1013 -9.97 13.75 2.18
N THR A 1014 -9.51 12.70 1.47
CA THR A 1014 -8.12 12.55 1.04
C THR A 1014 -7.79 13.19 -0.31
N LEU A 1015 -8.64 13.01 -1.34
CA LEU A 1015 -8.42 13.61 -2.67
C LEU A 1015 -8.61 15.12 -2.61
N HIS A 1016 -9.66 15.58 -1.91
CA HIS A 1016 -9.91 17.00 -1.70
C HIS A 1016 -8.75 17.67 -0.95
N ALA A 1017 -8.18 17.01 0.06
CA ALA A 1017 -7.02 17.54 0.78
C ALA A 1017 -5.79 17.74 -0.12
N ARG A 1018 -5.53 16.82 -1.06
CA ARG A 1018 -4.38 16.92 -1.99
C ARG A 1018 -4.58 17.97 -3.09
N LEU A 1019 -5.81 18.15 -3.59
CA LEU A 1019 -6.10 19.16 -4.62
C LEU A 1019 -6.19 20.59 -4.05
N LEU A 1020 -6.35 20.74 -2.73
CA LEU A 1020 -6.61 22.02 -2.07
C LEU A 1020 -5.59 23.11 -2.43
N THR A 1021 -4.29 22.77 -2.49
CA THR A 1021 -3.22 23.74 -2.78
C THR A 1021 -3.30 24.27 -4.22
N VAL A 1022 -3.48 23.38 -5.19
CA VAL A 1022 -3.64 23.72 -6.61
C VAL A 1022 -4.96 24.47 -6.85
N GLN A 1023 -6.01 24.10 -6.11
CA GLN A 1023 -7.31 24.75 -6.18
C GLN A 1023 -7.23 26.20 -5.68
N GLN A 1024 -6.55 26.46 -4.55
CA GLN A 1024 -6.33 27.82 -4.05
C GLN A 1024 -5.57 28.68 -5.07
N GLN A 1025 -4.52 28.14 -5.69
CA GLN A 1025 -3.78 28.86 -6.74
C GLN A 1025 -4.68 29.20 -7.93
N THR A 1026 -5.48 28.25 -8.40
CA THR A 1026 -6.44 28.45 -9.51
C THR A 1026 -7.48 29.52 -9.17
N GLN A 1027 -7.95 29.55 -7.92
CA GLN A 1027 -8.89 30.56 -7.46
C GLN A 1027 -8.29 31.97 -7.48
N THR A 1028 -7.01 32.13 -7.11
CA THR A 1028 -6.35 33.44 -7.18
C THR A 1028 -6.28 33.98 -8.61
N ILE A 1029 -6.04 33.11 -9.60
CA ILE A 1029 -6.00 33.48 -11.02
C ILE A 1029 -7.39 33.90 -11.50
N MET A 1030 -8.42 33.11 -11.17
CA MET A 1030 -9.81 33.41 -11.52
C MET A 1030 -10.28 34.75 -10.95
N ASN A 1031 -9.91 35.07 -9.70
CA ASN A 1031 -10.21 36.36 -9.09
C ASN A 1031 -9.51 37.51 -9.83
N GLN A 1032 -8.28 37.33 -10.30
CA GLN A 1032 -7.57 38.35 -11.08
C GLN A 1032 -8.23 38.60 -12.45
N TRP A 1033 -8.70 37.56 -13.14
CA TRP A 1033 -9.45 37.72 -14.39
C TRP A 1033 -10.84 38.31 -14.20
N SER A 1034 -11.48 38.09 -13.05
CA SER A 1034 -12.77 38.71 -12.71
C SER A 1034 -12.68 40.24 -12.60
N ASN A 1035 -11.50 40.77 -12.27
CA ASN A 1035 -11.25 42.21 -12.17
C ASN A 1035 -11.01 42.88 -13.54
N ARG A 1036 -10.88 42.11 -14.63
CA ARG A 1036 -10.73 42.65 -15.98
C ARG A 1036 -12.11 42.97 -16.57
N ALA A 1037 -12.37 44.26 -16.82
CA ALA A 1037 -13.58 44.72 -17.48
C ALA A 1037 -13.36 44.95 -18.97
N LEU A 1038 -14.41 44.75 -19.77
CA LEU A 1038 -14.38 45.14 -21.17
C LEU A 1038 -14.22 46.66 -21.30
N PRO A 1039 -13.44 47.14 -22.27
CA PRO A 1039 -13.14 48.56 -22.42
C PRO A 1039 -14.33 49.36 -22.93
N ASP A 1040 -14.44 50.61 -22.47
CA ASP A 1040 -15.28 51.62 -23.10
C ASP A 1040 -14.73 52.00 -24.49
N VAL A 1041 -15.62 52.43 -25.40
CA VAL A 1041 -15.29 52.68 -26.82
C VAL A 1041 -14.09 53.65 -26.95
N TYR A 1042 -12.96 53.19 -27.50
CA TYR A 1042 -11.76 54.00 -27.74
C TYR A 1042 -11.84 54.80 -29.06
N LYS A 1043 -10.85 55.68 -29.28
CA LYS A 1043 -10.69 56.51 -30.49
C LYS A 1043 -10.62 55.73 -31.81
N SER A 1044 -10.34 54.42 -31.78
CA SER A 1044 -10.40 53.56 -32.99
C SER A 1044 -11.06 52.21 -32.71
N ALA A 1045 -11.83 51.72 -33.69
CA ALA A 1045 -12.49 50.43 -33.60
C ALA A 1045 -11.48 49.27 -33.44
N SER A 1046 -10.34 49.34 -34.14
CA SER A 1046 -9.29 48.33 -34.07
C SER A 1046 -8.58 48.29 -32.71
N SER A 1047 -8.36 49.43 -32.05
CA SER A 1047 -7.80 49.44 -30.69
C SER A 1047 -8.78 48.85 -29.69
N THR A 1048 -10.07 49.21 -29.79
CA THR A 1048 -11.15 48.68 -28.94
C THR A 1048 -11.28 47.17 -29.06
N GLN A 1049 -11.22 46.61 -30.27
CA GLN A 1049 -11.24 45.17 -30.51
C GLN A 1049 -10.02 44.46 -29.92
N ARG A 1050 -8.80 45.03 -30.07
CA ARG A 1050 -7.58 44.45 -29.47
C ARG A 1050 -7.62 44.42 -27.95
N THR A 1051 -8.09 45.50 -27.32
CA THR A 1051 -8.25 45.54 -25.87
C THR A 1051 -9.35 44.62 -25.36
N ALA A 1052 -10.45 44.46 -26.13
CA ALA A 1052 -11.50 43.50 -25.80
C ALA A 1052 -11.03 42.05 -25.92
N ALA A 1053 -10.17 41.72 -26.89
CA ALA A 1053 -9.61 40.38 -27.07
C ALA A 1053 -8.76 39.91 -25.86
N LYS A 1054 -8.15 40.85 -25.12
CA LYS A 1054 -7.39 40.57 -23.90
C LYS A 1054 -8.26 40.28 -22.67
N VAL A 1055 -9.57 40.49 -22.79
CA VAL A 1055 -10.54 40.33 -21.70
C VAL A 1055 -11.55 39.23 -22.01
N MET A 1056 -12.08 39.15 -23.24
CA MET A 1056 -13.06 38.12 -23.62
C MET A 1056 -12.45 36.73 -23.53
N SER A 1057 -13.09 35.82 -22.79
CA SER A 1057 -12.62 34.44 -22.64
C SER A 1057 -13.16 33.50 -23.72
N LEU A 1058 -12.61 32.29 -23.81
CA LEU A 1058 -13.14 31.23 -24.67
C LEU A 1058 -14.64 30.99 -24.40
N GLU A 1059 -15.05 30.95 -23.13
CA GLU A 1059 -16.47 30.80 -22.74
C GLU A 1059 -17.36 31.92 -23.30
N ASP A 1060 -16.86 33.17 -23.29
CA ASP A 1060 -17.59 34.31 -23.85
C ASP A 1060 -17.79 34.16 -25.36
N LEU A 1061 -16.81 33.57 -26.06
CA LEU A 1061 -16.87 33.30 -27.50
C LEU A 1061 -17.78 32.11 -27.83
N LEU A 1062 -17.84 31.08 -26.99
CA LEU A 1062 -18.76 29.95 -27.14
C LEU A 1062 -20.22 30.42 -27.03
N SER A 1063 -20.49 31.25 -26.02
CA SER A 1063 -21.83 31.77 -25.74
C SER A 1063 -22.28 32.88 -26.71
N HIS A 1064 -21.38 33.81 -27.06
CA HIS A 1064 -21.73 35.06 -27.76
C HIS A 1064 -21.00 35.29 -29.09
N GLY A 1065 -20.08 34.41 -29.49
CA GLY A 1065 -19.39 34.47 -30.76
C GLY A 1065 -20.33 34.27 -31.95
N ARG A 1066 -19.91 34.74 -33.14
CA ARG A 1066 -20.68 34.61 -34.38
C ARG A 1066 -19.90 33.90 -35.47
N GLY A 1067 -20.60 33.07 -36.24
CA GLY A 1067 -20.08 32.41 -37.44
C GLY A 1067 -18.79 31.61 -37.16
N GLN A 1068 -17.75 31.88 -37.95
CA GLN A 1068 -16.47 31.17 -37.88
C GLN A 1068 -15.77 31.30 -36.52
N LEU A 1069 -15.94 32.42 -35.79
CA LEU A 1069 -15.31 32.59 -34.48
C LEU A 1069 -15.87 31.61 -33.45
N ARG A 1070 -17.19 31.42 -33.45
CA ARG A 1070 -17.86 30.45 -32.56
C ARG A 1070 -17.50 29.01 -32.93
N GLN A 1071 -17.44 28.69 -34.22
CA GLN A 1071 -17.03 27.36 -34.68
C GLN A 1071 -15.61 27.01 -34.26
N GLN A 1072 -14.66 27.95 -34.40
CA GLN A 1072 -13.28 27.74 -33.98
C GLN A 1072 -13.13 27.68 -32.46
N ALA A 1073 -13.93 28.46 -31.72
CA ALA A 1073 -14.00 28.37 -30.26
C ALA A 1073 -14.54 27.01 -29.79
N GLN A 1074 -15.62 26.51 -30.41
CA GLN A 1074 -16.19 25.18 -30.10
C GLN A 1074 -15.19 24.07 -30.39
N LEU A 1075 -14.58 24.09 -31.58
CA LEU A 1075 -13.59 23.10 -31.96
C LEU A 1075 -12.36 23.12 -31.05
N LEU A 1076 -11.93 24.30 -30.57
CA LEU A 1076 -10.86 24.39 -29.58
C LEU A 1076 -11.31 23.81 -28.23
N HIS A 1077 -12.51 24.13 -27.76
CA HIS A 1077 -13.08 23.57 -26.52
C HIS A 1077 -13.12 22.04 -26.56
N ASP A 1078 -13.74 21.46 -27.59
CA ASP A 1078 -13.90 20.01 -27.76
C ASP A 1078 -12.52 19.31 -27.80
N ARG A 1079 -11.52 19.93 -28.47
CA ARG A 1079 -10.16 19.39 -28.52
C ARG A 1079 -9.43 19.45 -27.18
N LEU A 1080 -9.64 20.51 -26.40
CA LEU A 1080 -9.04 20.62 -25.05
C LEU A 1080 -9.63 19.56 -24.13
N GLU A 1081 -10.94 19.37 -24.17
CA GLU A 1081 -11.67 18.34 -23.41
C GLU A 1081 -11.19 16.92 -23.79
N GLN A 1082 -11.12 16.64 -25.09
CA GLN A 1082 -10.57 15.39 -25.63
C GLN A 1082 -9.13 15.15 -25.18
N CYS A 1083 -8.28 16.19 -25.25
CA CYS A 1083 -6.88 16.08 -24.84
C CYS A 1083 -6.74 15.77 -23.35
N THR A 1084 -7.55 16.38 -22.49
CA THR A 1084 -7.54 16.12 -21.04
C THR A 1084 -7.99 14.70 -20.70
N TYR A 1085 -9.03 14.20 -21.37
CA TYR A 1085 -9.50 12.84 -21.19
C TYR A 1085 -8.47 11.81 -21.67
N CYS A 1086 -7.91 12.02 -22.85
CA CYS A 1086 -6.87 11.16 -23.41
C CYS A 1086 -5.59 11.17 -22.56
N LEU A 1087 -5.24 12.31 -21.95
CA LEU A 1087 -4.19 12.41 -20.94
C LEU A 1087 -4.45 11.48 -19.75
N LEU A 1088 -5.67 11.48 -19.21
CA LEU A 1088 -6.06 10.57 -18.11
C LEU A 1088 -5.97 9.10 -18.54
N GLU A 1089 -6.44 8.77 -19.74
CA GLU A 1089 -6.38 7.42 -20.29
C GLU A 1089 -4.94 6.93 -20.42
N LYS A 1090 -4.04 7.73 -21.01
CA LYS A 1090 -2.63 7.34 -21.18
C LYS A 1090 -1.87 7.32 -19.86
N LEU A 1091 -2.18 8.21 -18.92
CA LEU A 1091 -1.63 8.13 -17.56
C LEU A 1091 -2.05 6.83 -16.87
N ALA A 1092 -3.30 6.39 -17.02
CA ALA A 1092 -3.80 5.16 -16.40
C ALA A 1092 -3.04 3.90 -16.84
N LEU A 1093 -2.49 3.89 -18.06
CA LEU A 1093 -1.66 2.79 -18.59
C LEU A 1093 -0.27 2.72 -17.93
N LEU A 1094 0.20 3.80 -17.31
CA LEU A 1094 1.52 3.85 -16.70
C LEU A 1094 1.55 3.24 -15.30
N PRO A 1095 2.72 2.72 -14.85
CA PRO A 1095 2.88 2.15 -13.53
C PRO A 1095 2.39 3.09 -12.41
N GLY A 1096 1.61 2.54 -11.48
CA GLY A 1096 1.01 3.32 -10.38
C GLY A 1096 2.06 4.00 -9.49
N SER A 1097 3.25 3.41 -9.35
CA SER A 1097 4.36 3.99 -8.58
C SER A 1097 4.89 5.29 -9.18
N LEU A 1098 5.00 5.36 -10.52
CA LEU A 1098 5.41 6.56 -11.23
C LEU A 1098 4.33 7.64 -11.17
N ARG A 1099 3.07 7.26 -11.34
CA ARG A 1099 1.94 8.18 -11.20
C ARG A 1099 1.90 8.79 -9.80
N LEU A 1100 2.07 7.98 -8.75
CA LEU A 1100 2.13 8.45 -7.36
C LEU A 1100 3.25 9.48 -7.16
N GLN A 1101 4.45 9.18 -7.67
CA GLN A 1101 5.59 10.08 -7.60
C GLN A 1101 5.33 11.41 -8.32
N TRP A 1102 4.77 11.37 -9.53
CA TRP A 1102 4.44 12.58 -10.29
C TRP A 1102 3.30 13.38 -9.63
N GLY A 1103 2.32 12.71 -9.03
CA GLY A 1103 1.27 13.37 -8.25
C GLY A 1103 1.79 14.10 -7.02
N GLN A 1104 2.71 13.49 -6.26
CA GLN A 1104 3.36 14.16 -5.13
C GLN A 1104 4.18 15.38 -5.57
N LEU A 1105 4.93 15.25 -6.66
CA LEU A 1105 5.69 16.38 -7.21
C LEU A 1105 4.77 17.46 -7.81
N ALA A 1106 3.60 17.09 -8.31
CA ALA A 1106 2.56 18.01 -8.75
C ALA A 1106 1.90 18.73 -7.57
N GLU A 1107 1.63 18.05 -6.46
CA GLU A 1107 1.12 18.65 -5.21
C GLU A 1107 2.09 19.71 -4.68
N ASP A 1108 3.39 19.40 -4.67
CA ASP A 1108 4.47 20.28 -4.20
C ASP A 1108 4.89 21.40 -5.19
N ASP A 1109 4.28 21.48 -6.38
CA ASP A 1109 4.69 22.37 -7.50
C ASP A 1109 6.19 22.23 -7.90
N ARG A 1110 6.73 21.01 -7.77
CA ARG A 1110 8.14 20.69 -8.08
C ARG A 1110 8.33 20.06 -9.46
N ILE A 1111 7.24 19.67 -10.12
CA ILE A 1111 7.27 19.09 -11.46
C ILE A 1111 7.23 20.18 -12.54
N LYS A 1112 8.16 20.11 -13.50
CA LYS A 1112 8.15 20.99 -14.68
C LYS A 1112 7.15 20.47 -15.70
N VAL A 1113 5.89 20.84 -15.52
CA VAL A 1113 4.74 20.38 -16.30
C VAL A 1113 4.91 20.61 -17.81
N ASP A 1114 5.52 21.73 -18.17
CA ASP A 1114 5.77 22.18 -19.54
C ASP A 1114 6.89 21.40 -20.26
N GLN A 1115 7.73 20.68 -19.51
CA GLN A 1115 8.88 19.94 -20.05
C GLN A 1115 8.90 18.50 -19.54
N VAL A 1116 8.11 17.64 -20.19
CA VAL A 1116 7.95 16.22 -19.85
C VAL A 1116 9.27 15.45 -19.85
N ALA A 1117 10.22 15.84 -20.71
CA ALA A 1117 11.55 15.22 -20.79
C ALA A 1117 12.35 15.27 -19.47
N TYR A 1118 12.02 16.19 -18.55
CA TYR A 1118 12.67 16.29 -17.22
C TYR A 1118 11.87 15.61 -16.11
N TRP A 1119 10.81 14.87 -16.43
CA TRP A 1119 10.03 14.17 -15.42
C TRP A 1119 10.81 12.98 -14.86
N PRO A 1120 10.89 12.83 -13.53
CA PRO A 1120 11.69 11.77 -12.93
C PRO A 1120 11.08 10.39 -13.24
N GLY A 1121 11.90 9.43 -13.64
CA GLY A 1121 11.44 8.07 -13.95
C GLY A 1121 10.84 7.88 -15.35
N LEU A 1122 10.90 8.89 -16.23
CA LEU A 1122 10.43 8.80 -17.62
C LEU A 1122 11.16 7.68 -18.40
N GLU A 1123 12.48 7.53 -18.21
CA GLU A 1123 13.27 6.46 -18.84
C GLU A 1123 12.79 5.04 -18.46
N THR A 1124 12.17 4.89 -17.29
CA THR A 1124 11.59 3.61 -16.84
C THR A 1124 10.24 3.40 -17.53
N ALA A 1125 9.40 4.43 -17.52
CA ALA A 1125 8.11 4.41 -18.20
C ALA A 1125 8.25 4.12 -19.71
N GLU A 1126 9.29 4.67 -20.36
CA GLU A 1126 9.58 4.47 -21.78
C GLU A 1126 10.00 3.03 -22.11
N LYS A 1127 10.65 2.33 -21.16
CA LYS A 1127 10.98 0.90 -21.32
C LYS A 1127 9.74 0.02 -21.24
N ASP A 1128 8.81 0.37 -20.36
CA ASP A 1128 7.59 -0.41 -20.11
C ASP A 1128 6.57 -0.23 -21.25
N ASP A 1129 6.23 1.02 -21.57
CA ASP A 1129 5.37 1.37 -22.70
C ASP A 1129 5.84 2.67 -23.37
N PHE A 1130 6.72 2.49 -24.36
CA PHE A 1130 7.23 3.58 -25.19
C PHE A 1130 6.11 4.34 -25.91
N LYS A 1131 5.02 3.66 -26.31
CA LYS A 1131 3.92 4.30 -27.06
C LYS A 1131 3.09 5.19 -26.14
N ALA A 1132 2.72 4.72 -24.95
CA ALA A 1132 1.94 5.50 -23.99
C ALA A 1132 2.72 6.71 -23.47
N THR A 1133 3.98 6.53 -23.09
CA THR A 1133 4.86 7.61 -22.60
C THR A 1133 5.14 8.68 -23.65
N ARG A 1134 5.40 8.26 -24.88
CA ARG A 1134 5.57 9.22 -25.98
C ARG A 1134 4.27 9.97 -26.27
N THR A 1135 3.14 9.27 -26.35
CA THR A 1135 1.82 9.90 -26.55
C THR A 1135 1.53 10.91 -25.45
N LEU A 1136 1.84 10.58 -24.19
CA LEU A 1136 1.74 11.50 -23.05
C LEU A 1136 2.58 12.77 -23.28
N SER A 1137 3.85 12.62 -23.68
CA SER A 1137 4.73 13.77 -23.94
C SER A 1137 4.22 14.66 -25.07
N GLU A 1138 3.68 14.06 -26.13
CA GLU A 1138 3.13 14.77 -27.29
C GLU A 1138 1.81 15.47 -26.95
N LEU A 1139 0.94 14.85 -26.12
CA LEU A 1139 -0.30 15.47 -25.65
C LEU A 1139 -0.05 16.72 -24.83
N ILE A 1140 0.90 16.67 -23.89
CA ILE A 1140 1.26 17.82 -23.06
C ILE A 1140 1.90 18.91 -23.93
N ALA A 1141 2.81 18.56 -24.84
CA ALA A 1141 3.41 19.52 -25.77
C ALA A 1141 2.35 20.18 -26.67
N TRP A 1142 1.41 19.39 -27.19
CA TRP A 1142 0.29 19.89 -28.00
C TRP A 1142 -0.60 20.85 -27.19
N LEU A 1143 -0.92 20.51 -25.93
CA LEU A 1143 -1.74 21.34 -25.04
C LEU A 1143 -1.12 22.73 -24.82
N PHE A 1144 0.18 22.80 -24.49
CA PHE A 1144 0.87 24.08 -24.30
C PHE A 1144 1.06 24.88 -25.59
N LYS A 1145 1.13 24.22 -26.75
CA LYS A 1145 1.23 24.88 -28.07
C LYS A 1145 -0.07 25.55 -28.53
N GLN A 1146 -1.21 25.25 -27.90
CA GLN A 1146 -2.45 25.99 -28.14
C GLN A 1146 -2.39 27.44 -27.63
N LEU A 1147 -1.50 27.72 -26.68
CA LEU A 1147 -1.22 29.09 -26.23
C LEU A 1147 -0.31 29.82 -27.22
N SER A 1148 -0.50 31.13 -27.36
CA SER A 1148 0.43 31.97 -28.09
C SER A 1148 1.76 32.15 -27.34
N ASP A 1149 2.86 32.39 -28.06
CA ASP A 1149 4.18 32.58 -27.44
C ASP A 1149 4.18 33.74 -26.42
N ASP A 1150 3.38 34.76 -26.68
CA ASP A 1150 3.18 35.96 -25.85
C ASP A 1150 2.01 35.87 -24.85
N ALA A 1151 1.47 34.67 -24.62
CA ALA A 1151 0.38 34.46 -23.67
C ALA A 1151 0.75 34.89 -22.23
N ASP A 1152 -0.23 35.44 -21.51
CA ASP A 1152 -0.09 35.92 -20.13
C ASP A 1152 0.41 34.81 -19.17
N ALA A 1153 1.17 35.20 -18.14
CA ALA A 1153 1.72 34.27 -17.15
C ALA A 1153 0.61 33.54 -16.38
N ASN A 1154 -0.50 34.23 -16.13
CA ASN A 1154 -1.69 33.64 -15.51
C ASN A 1154 -2.32 32.54 -16.37
N SER A 1155 -2.36 32.74 -17.69
CA SER A 1155 -2.91 31.79 -18.66
C SER A 1155 -2.04 30.53 -18.75
N LYS A 1156 -0.71 30.70 -18.77
CA LYS A 1156 0.24 29.58 -18.67
C LYS A 1156 0.10 28.82 -17.34
N THR A 1157 -0.16 29.53 -16.23
CA THR A 1157 -0.32 28.94 -14.90
C THR A 1157 -1.63 28.17 -14.76
N ALA A 1158 -2.73 28.66 -15.34
CA ALA A 1158 -4.01 27.94 -15.35
C ALA A 1158 -3.90 26.61 -16.09
N LEU A 1159 -3.23 26.58 -17.25
CA LEU A 1159 -2.97 25.34 -17.99
C LEU A 1159 -2.05 24.39 -17.20
N ARG A 1160 -1.02 24.93 -16.53
CA ARG A 1160 -0.18 24.15 -15.61
C ARG A 1160 -0.98 23.54 -14.46
N ASN A 1161 -1.90 24.29 -13.87
CA ASN A 1161 -2.73 23.81 -12.77
C ASN A 1161 -3.69 22.70 -13.22
N LEU A 1162 -4.24 22.79 -14.44
CA LEU A 1162 -5.04 21.72 -15.02
C LEU A 1162 -4.23 20.42 -15.15
N VAL A 1163 -3.04 20.47 -15.75
CA VAL A 1163 -2.20 19.26 -15.88
C VAL A 1163 -1.75 18.74 -14.51
N ARG A 1164 -1.44 19.61 -13.55
CA ARG A 1164 -1.13 19.19 -12.17
C ARG A 1164 -2.32 18.49 -11.51
N ALA A 1165 -3.53 19.01 -11.68
CA ALA A 1165 -4.74 18.38 -11.17
C ALA A 1165 -4.98 17.01 -11.82
N VAL A 1166 -4.80 16.90 -13.14
CA VAL A 1166 -4.84 15.62 -13.88
C VAL A 1166 -3.81 14.63 -13.34
N LEU A 1167 -2.58 15.06 -13.06
CA LEU A 1167 -1.55 14.21 -12.47
C LEU A 1167 -1.89 13.77 -11.05
N ILE A 1168 -2.39 14.67 -10.20
CA ILE A 1168 -2.81 14.34 -8.82
C ILE A 1168 -3.97 13.34 -8.86
N TYR A 1169 -4.95 13.57 -9.73
CA TYR A 1169 -6.07 12.67 -9.94
C TYR A 1169 -5.60 11.29 -10.43
N ALA A 1170 -4.73 11.23 -11.43
CA ALA A 1170 -4.18 9.97 -11.94
C ALA A 1170 -3.26 9.25 -10.94
N SER A 1171 -2.55 10.00 -10.08
CA SER A 1171 -1.63 9.50 -9.04
C SER A 1171 -2.31 8.74 -7.92
N LEU A 1172 -3.55 9.11 -7.67
CA LEU A 1172 -4.45 8.42 -6.77
C LEU A 1172 -5.07 7.24 -7.51
N GLY A 1173 -4.31 6.46 -8.30
CA GLY A 1173 -4.82 5.23 -8.93
C GLY A 1173 -5.63 4.45 -7.90
N ASP A 1174 -6.92 4.31 -8.18
CA ASP A 1174 -7.98 4.51 -7.18
C ASP A 1174 -7.77 3.76 -5.83
N PRO A 1175 -7.27 4.42 -4.75
CA PRO A 1175 -7.25 3.84 -3.41
C PRO A 1175 -8.67 3.78 -2.80
N GLN A 1176 -9.67 4.37 -3.45
CA GLN A 1176 -11.08 4.29 -3.12
C GLN A 1176 -11.79 3.16 -3.86
N GLU A 1177 -11.18 2.56 -4.89
CA GLU A 1177 -11.64 1.36 -5.61
C GLU A 1177 -11.46 0.10 -4.76
N ILE A 1178 -10.62 0.15 -3.74
CA ILE A 1178 -10.39 -0.98 -2.84
C ILE A 1178 -11.52 -1.04 -1.81
N VAL A 1179 -12.50 -1.90 -2.09
CA VAL A 1179 -13.56 -2.23 -1.15
C VAL A 1179 -12.97 -3.13 -0.09
N ARG A 1180 -12.99 -2.68 1.17
CA ARG A 1180 -12.47 -3.41 2.34
C ARG A 1180 -13.59 -3.66 3.33
N GLY A 1181 -13.61 -4.84 3.92
CA GLY A 1181 -14.62 -5.22 4.89
C GLY A 1181 -14.23 -6.40 5.76
N LYS A 1182 -15.12 -6.80 6.65
CA LYS A 1182 -14.97 -8.01 7.47
C LYS A 1182 -16.19 -8.91 7.31
N VAL A 1183 -15.99 -10.21 7.53
CA VAL A 1183 -17.09 -11.16 7.59
C VAL A 1183 -17.98 -10.81 8.78
N PHE A 1184 -19.24 -10.47 8.49
CA PHE A 1184 -20.23 -10.11 9.51
C PHE A 1184 -20.95 -11.36 10.03
N LEU A 1185 -21.48 -12.18 9.12
CA LEU A 1185 -21.98 -13.52 9.44
C LEU A 1185 -21.25 -14.54 8.58
N PRO A 1186 -20.48 -15.48 9.18
CA PRO A 1186 -19.81 -16.54 8.43
C PRO A 1186 -20.80 -17.61 7.91
N PRO A 1187 -20.49 -18.28 6.79
CA PRO A 1187 -21.30 -19.39 6.27
C PRO A 1187 -21.22 -20.64 7.16
N LYS A 1188 -22.20 -21.54 7.04
CA LYS A 1188 -22.19 -22.81 7.79
C LYS A 1188 -21.18 -23.80 7.21
N ARG A 1189 -20.85 -23.74 5.92
CA ARG A 1189 -19.75 -24.50 5.30
C ARG A 1189 -19.03 -23.63 4.26
N ALA A 1190 -17.72 -23.76 4.13
CA ALA A 1190 -17.00 -23.07 3.07
C ALA A 1190 -17.00 -23.95 1.81
N ASN A 1191 -18.02 -23.81 0.97
CA ASN A 1191 -18.09 -24.47 -0.34
C ASN A 1191 -18.39 -23.43 -1.44
N PRO A 1192 -17.89 -23.63 -2.67
CA PRO A 1192 -18.31 -22.82 -3.82
C PRO A 1192 -19.84 -22.81 -3.94
N GLY A 1193 -20.43 -21.62 -4.07
CA GLY A 1193 -21.87 -21.39 -4.13
C GLY A 1193 -22.54 -20.99 -2.80
N GLU A 1194 -21.88 -21.16 -1.64
CA GLU A 1194 -22.44 -20.69 -0.37
C GLU A 1194 -22.45 -19.16 -0.25
N ARG A 1195 -23.47 -18.65 0.46
CA ARG A 1195 -23.73 -17.22 0.67
C ARG A 1195 -23.52 -16.84 2.12
N PHE A 1196 -22.97 -15.66 2.34
CA PHE A 1196 -22.77 -15.12 3.67
C PHE A 1196 -22.70 -13.59 3.63
N ARG A 1197 -22.69 -12.93 4.80
CA ARG A 1197 -22.77 -11.46 4.88
C ARG A 1197 -21.45 -10.85 5.32
N VAL A 1198 -21.07 -9.78 4.66
CA VAL A 1198 -19.84 -9.01 4.91
C VAL A 1198 -20.20 -7.55 5.16
N LYS A 1199 -19.42 -6.87 6.00
CA LYS A 1199 -19.58 -5.44 6.23
C LYS A 1199 -18.48 -4.70 5.50
N LEU A 1200 -18.83 -3.97 4.44
CA LEU A 1200 -17.90 -3.27 3.57
C LEU A 1200 -17.83 -1.78 3.94
N ASN A 1201 -16.70 -1.14 3.64
CA ASN A 1201 -16.48 0.30 3.80
C ASN A 1201 -17.25 1.15 2.77
N ARG A 1202 -17.73 0.54 1.68
CA ARG A 1202 -18.53 1.17 0.62
C ARG A 1202 -19.53 0.18 0.03
N ARG A 1203 -20.58 0.71 -0.59
CA ARG A 1203 -21.57 -0.07 -1.35
C ARG A 1203 -20.99 -0.57 -2.66
N LEU A 1204 -21.43 -1.75 -3.09
CA LEU A 1204 -21.01 -2.38 -4.34
C LEU A 1204 -22.21 -2.77 -5.19
N VAL A 1205 -22.04 -2.69 -6.51
CA VAL A 1205 -23.03 -3.16 -7.47
C VAL A 1205 -23.03 -4.69 -7.46
N GLN A 1206 -24.22 -5.27 -7.63
CA GLN A 1206 -24.40 -6.71 -7.78
C GLN A 1206 -23.52 -7.25 -8.93
N GLY A 1207 -22.81 -8.36 -8.68
CA GLY A 1207 -21.84 -8.97 -9.58
C GLY A 1207 -20.39 -8.54 -9.37
N ALA A 1208 -20.10 -7.57 -8.49
CA ALA A 1208 -18.73 -7.17 -8.17
C ALA A 1208 -17.92 -8.31 -7.52
N GLN A 1209 -16.68 -8.51 -7.93
CA GLN A 1209 -15.81 -9.55 -7.39
C GLN A 1209 -15.02 -9.05 -6.17
N LEU A 1210 -15.01 -9.85 -5.12
CA LEU A 1210 -14.31 -9.63 -3.86
C LEU A 1210 -13.41 -10.84 -3.57
N LYS A 1211 -12.37 -10.66 -2.75
CA LYS A 1211 -11.50 -11.72 -2.25
C LYS A 1211 -11.59 -11.79 -0.73
N LEU A 1212 -11.65 -12.99 -0.18
CA LEU A 1212 -11.64 -13.28 1.24
C LEU A 1212 -10.20 -13.54 1.68
N LEU A 1213 -9.78 -12.93 2.78
CA LEU A 1213 -8.45 -13.06 3.39
C LEU A 1213 -8.58 -13.79 4.74
N ASP A 1214 -7.76 -14.81 4.96
CA ASP A 1214 -7.63 -15.54 6.23
C ASP A 1214 -6.94 -14.70 7.32
N GLU A 1215 -6.85 -15.19 8.57
CA GLU A 1215 -6.17 -14.58 9.71
C GLU A 1215 -4.69 -14.25 9.41
N ARG A 1216 -4.06 -14.97 8.47
CA ARG A 1216 -2.70 -14.72 7.99
C ARG A 1216 -2.62 -13.77 6.78
N GLN A 1217 -3.73 -13.10 6.44
CA GLN A 1217 -3.88 -12.22 5.27
C GLN A 1217 -3.65 -12.91 3.91
N GLN A 1218 -3.80 -14.23 3.85
CA GLN A 1218 -3.74 -15.00 2.61
C GLN A 1218 -5.11 -15.07 1.94
N VAL A 1219 -5.16 -15.01 0.61
CA VAL A 1219 -6.42 -15.18 -0.14
C VAL A 1219 -6.94 -16.60 0.07
N ALA A 1220 -8.11 -16.69 0.72
CA ALA A 1220 -8.81 -17.93 1.07
C ALA A 1220 -9.90 -18.29 0.05
N ALA A 1221 -10.61 -17.30 -0.49
CA ALA A 1221 -11.70 -17.52 -1.45
C ALA A 1221 -11.95 -16.29 -2.32
N GLU A 1222 -12.53 -16.50 -3.50
CA GLU A 1222 -13.09 -15.46 -4.36
C GLU A 1222 -14.60 -15.42 -4.19
N LEU A 1223 -15.14 -14.21 -4.10
CA LEU A 1223 -16.51 -13.91 -3.74
C LEU A 1223 -17.13 -13.02 -4.82
N THR A 1224 -18.45 -13.07 -4.96
CA THR A 1224 -19.24 -12.14 -5.79
C THR A 1224 -20.33 -11.51 -4.95
N VAL A 1225 -20.55 -10.20 -5.12
CA VAL A 1225 -21.64 -9.47 -4.47
C VAL A 1225 -22.96 -9.90 -5.12
N GLU A 1226 -23.91 -10.39 -4.33
CA GLU A 1226 -25.26 -10.68 -4.82
C GLU A 1226 -26.24 -9.57 -4.46
N ASP A 1227 -26.14 -8.99 -3.26
CA ASP A 1227 -27.03 -7.92 -2.80
C ASP A 1227 -26.38 -7.02 -1.75
N ASP A 1228 -26.89 -5.80 -1.56
CA ASP A 1228 -26.33 -4.81 -0.61
C ASP A 1228 -27.44 -4.14 0.23
N ASP A 1229 -27.48 -4.44 1.54
CA ASP A 1229 -28.39 -3.83 2.51
C ASP A 1229 -27.73 -2.61 3.19
N ASN A 1230 -28.53 -1.75 3.85
CA ASN A 1230 -28.03 -0.57 4.58
C ASN A 1230 -26.94 -0.87 5.64
N ASP A 1231 -26.85 -2.10 6.17
CA ASP A 1231 -25.91 -2.50 7.23
C ASP A 1231 -24.90 -3.59 6.82
N SER A 1232 -25.11 -4.33 5.72
CA SER A 1232 -24.27 -5.46 5.30
C SER A 1232 -24.48 -5.84 3.83
N THR A 1233 -23.44 -6.33 3.17
CA THR A 1233 -23.47 -6.84 1.79
C THR A 1233 -23.54 -8.37 1.80
N GLU A 1234 -24.44 -8.95 1.00
CA GLU A 1234 -24.53 -10.40 0.79
C GLU A 1234 -23.60 -10.82 -0.36
N VAL A 1235 -22.74 -11.80 -0.08
CA VAL A 1235 -21.72 -12.29 -1.00
C VAL A 1235 -21.80 -13.80 -1.16
N ARG A 1236 -21.52 -14.28 -2.37
CA ARG A 1236 -21.47 -15.70 -2.73
C ARG A 1236 -20.04 -16.13 -3.06
N ILE A 1237 -19.62 -17.28 -2.55
CA ILE A 1237 -18.31 -17.89 -2.87
C ILE A 1237 -18.33 -18.39 -4.32
N VAL A 1238 -17.43 -17.88 -5.16
CA VAL A 1238 -17.25 -18.33 -6.56
C VAL A 1238 -16.21 -19.44 -6.62
N ASN A 1239 -15.08 -19.21 -5.96
CA ASN A 1239 -13.95 -20.14 -5.97
C ASN A 1239 -13.33 -20.21 -4.58
N MET A 1240 -12.94 -21.40 -4.13
CA MET A 1240 -12.14 -21.56 -2.91
C MET A 1240 -10.68 -21.75 -3.30
N VAL A 1241 -9.82 -20.85 -2.80
CA VAL A 1241 -8.38 -20.94 -2.99
C VAL A 1241 -7.77 -21.88 -1.94
N ILE A 1242 -8.34 -21.95 -0.74
CA ILE A 1242 -7.96 -22.90 0.31
C ILE A 1242 -9.12 -23.88 0.54
N PRO A 1243 -9.00 -25.16 0.17
CA PRO A 1243 -10.06 -26.14 0.39
C PRO A 1243 -10.26 -26.42 1.90
N ASN A 1244 -11.52 -26.60 2.32
CA ASN A 1244 -11.93 -26.94 3.70
C ASN A 1244 -11.60 -25.90 4.79
N ILE A 1245 -11.41 -24.63 4.45
CA ILE A 1245 -11.16 -23.57 5.43
C ILE A 1245 -12.43 -23.18 6.21
N ALA A 1246 -12.35 -23.07 7.54
CA ALA A 1246 -13.46 -22.57 8.36
C ALA A 1246 -13.47 -21.03 8.35
N ILE A 1247 -14.38 -20.43 7.57
CA ILE A 1247 -14.50 -18.96 7.49
C ILE A 1247 -15.02 -18.42 8.82
N THR A 1248 -14.27 -17.52 9.46
CA THR A 1248 -14.67 -16.88 10.72
C THR A 1248 -14.91 -15.37 10.54
N SER A 1249 -15.48 -14.70 11.55
CA SER A 1249 -15.66 -13.23 11.56
C SER A 1249 -14.35 -12.44 11.58
N ARG A 1250 -13.21 -13.10 11.76
CA ARG A 1250 -11.87 -12.49 11.75
C ARG A 1250 -11.32 -12.32 10.35
N PHE A 1251 -11.90 -13.00 9.37
CA PHE A 1251 -11.47 -12.93 7.98
C PHE A 1251 -11.81 -11.56 7.41
N ALA A 1252 -10.88 -11.01 6.64
CA ALA A 1252 -11.05 -9.73 5.96
C ALA A 1252 -11.53 -9.97 4.52
N VAL A 1253 -12.18 -8.96 3.94
CA VAL A 1253 -12.69 -9.01 2.58
C VAL A 1253 -12.15 -7.82 1.83
N VAL A 1254 -11.58 -8.04 0.65
CA VAL A 1254 -10.95 -7.01 -0.17
C VAL A 1254 -11.33 -7.21 -1.63
N GLY A 1255 -11.76 -6.19 -2.36
CA GLY A 1255 -12.02 -6.29 -3.79
C GLY A 1255 -11.90 -4.96 -4.53
N LYS A 1256 -11.96 -5.03 -5.87
CA LYS A 1256 -11.89 -3.86 -6.75
C LYS A 1256 -13.32 -3.49 -7.15
N GLY A 1257 -13.80 -2.36 -6.68
CA GLY A 1257 -15.13 -1.89 -7.01
C GLY A 1257 -15.13 -1.18 -8.35
N ARG A 1258 -15.42 -1.90 -9.44
CA ARG A 1258 -15.78 -1.25 -10.72
C ARG A 1258 -16.90 -0.24 -10.44
N SER A 1259 -16.64 1.04 -10.73
CA SER A 1259 -17.71 2.02 -10.85
C SER A 1259 -18.66 1.53 -11.94
N GLY A 1260 -19.89 1.22 -11.56
CA GLY A 1260 -20.91 0.75 -12.48
C GLY A 1260 -21.60 1.95 -13.11
N LYS A 1261 -21.14 2.27 -14.34
CA LYS A 1261 -21.69 3.22 -15.31
C LYS A 1261 -21.47 4.69 -15.02
#